data_AF-A0A960WWD9-F1
#
_entry.id   AF-A0A960WWD9-F1
#
_cell.length_a   1.000
_cell.length_b   1.000
_cell.length_c   1.000
_cell.angle_alpha   90.00
_cell.angle_beta   90.00
_cell.angle_gamma   90.00
#
_symmetry.space_group_name_H-M   'P 1'
#
loop_
_entity.id
_entity.type
_entity.pdbx_description
1 polymer ?
#
loop_
_entity_poly.entity_id
_entity_poly.type
_entity_poly.pdbx_seq_one_letter_code
_entity_poly.pdbx_strand_id
1 'polypeptide(L)'
;MHTSVWAASAAAIFLLTLSINAGDILRGGAPANRPRNYGVNAATSAAADLARKNASDSLARTSRAVQAVQQLQLQARQRFNGINNLGMNPNNPGTPLPIVQDGLRPGGLQIVGAPTGADAPTEANVNGRVNVTIKQRVQQAFLDWQTFNVGRNTSVIFDQSLGGKSVGQWIAFNTIKDPSGAPSQIMGQIKAPGQVYLINQNGIIFGGTSQINTHTLVATSLPINPNLVERGLLNNPDVQHLFSALPIAAGAKGTPGFTPELNADKKIGDIIVQRGARITAPTNADHVGGRIALIGANVINDGSIFTPDGQTILAAGLQVGMTAHSSSDPSLRGLDVYVGAVEDPDGIVGAYAGSAGKVTNSGIVSSPRGNITLTGKDIYQLGALTSSTSVSLNGRIDINASYDAVSNPNYDPTNAAFGAPFLYKSTGNITLGTKSVIQLLPEVASTEKVVGTRLALNSQINMRGKAIHFGRDSMLYAPSADVTINSGVWNYVLNGTTPKSTFVLSGGQVYMDSGAWINVSGSTDIPAALAENILTLQLRGAEFSNSPFNRDGPLRGIDITLDIRRQGMFNGFAWVGTPLADASGFVGLIERTVGALTTAGGTVKINSGGSVIMQRGSGIDVSGGFINYAGGEVQTTRVTYRNHIYDIWEATPDRVYDGIYTGTFTTGSEKWGQSQTYTVPFMLGRHYEPGYTYGADGGSISINAPSMALDGQLRGNTINGPRQRELRSTPSSLNLAFQAQRLQSPLYPTFSPTPPTVVFQSGVQQQAANPFALDANGDPIALRDDRVKKVVLSPNLLTEGGFGNLTVDNKDGNIVVAAGETLITQPEGSVTLNGANVRVEGDIISPGGLISLTAYNISPSAADEIRQSQDPVTPAPNPGRGLVTLGSNATLDTSGLLIDDRLSNPGALKDPLVLNGGIVDIQGYSVNLSEGSVIDVSGGARIDSFGERFYGDAGSISIISGQDLSLPSVLGGTLTLGAELRGYAGMGAVGGSLTIQAPLIQIGGSTRNSKVLLLDPDFFNQGGFTHFDLTGIGAATGPEKYTPGLVIAPGTIIEPVVQNYVAVPFGYNGGMSLRTVTLPEGLRSPITLNFGALGAEDDFTHLITVRGDVVMGAGAVIKAGPQGSVNFHGDTVTILGSVYAPGGFIGITGADHFPSLDPNPTAALATVYIGPRAHLSTAGTVVLTPDAYGRRTGYVLPGGTISVSGNIVAERGAVLDVSGTSGELDLNPALLALTTTGDYLDGSIRVPYSSGLTTPVYGTASVRTTIDSSGGTIILQGGE
;
A
#
# COMPACT_ATOMS: atom_id res chain seq x y z
N MET A 1 5.81 -28.18 61.44
CA MET A 1 6.27 -29.40 62.13
C MET A 1 7.45 -29.96 61.34
N HIS A 2 8.62 -30.00 62.00
CA HIS A 2 9.77 -30.92 61.80
C HIS A 2 10.34 -31.13 60.37
N THR A 3 11.64 -30.98 60.05
CA THR A 3 12.88 -30.59 60.76
C THR A 3 14.02 -30.56 59.72
N SER A 4 14.88 -29.52 59.77
CA SER A 4 16.39 -29.51 59.73
C SER A 4 17.20 -30.41 58.76
N VAL A 5 18.40 -30.11 58.23
CA VAL A 5 19.31 -28.95 58.04
C VAL A 5 20.73 -29.54 57.79
N TRP A 6 21.43 -29.11 56.72
CA TRP A 6 22.90 -28.83 56.60
C TRP A 6 23.93 -29.99 56.76
N ALA A 7 25.16 -29.97 56.22
CA ALA A 7 25.94 -29.12 55.30
C ALA A 7 27.36 -29.71 55.11
N ALA A 8 28.19 -28.99 54.34
CA ALA A 8 29.66 -28.97 54.23
C ALA A 8 30.23 -29.68 52.99
N SER A 9 30.66 -28.98 51.92
CA SER A 9 31.71 -27.94 51.75
C SER A 9 33.13 -28.53 51.56
N ALA A 10 33.71 -28.40 50.36
CA ALA A 10 34.85 -27.51 50.05
C ALA A 10 35.69 -27.93 48.82
N ALA A 11 35.91 -26.94 47.93
CA ALA A 11 37.12 -26.62 47.12
C ALA A 11 37.73 -27.67 46.16
N ALA A 12 38.32 -27.35 44.99
CA ALA A 12 38.45 -26.18 44.12
C ALA A 12 39.25 -26.62 42.86
N ILE A 13 39.32 -25.75 41.85
CA ILE A 13 40.35 -25.61 40.79
C ILE A 13 39.97 -26.00 39.34
N PHE A 14 40.15 -25.00 38.47
CA PHE A 14 40.10 -24.89 37.01
C PHE A 14 41.03 -25.86 36.25
N LEU A 15 40.62 -26.35 35.06
CA LEU A 15 41.18 -25.98 33.73
C LEU A 15 40.72 -26.92 32.57
N LEU A 16 40.29 -26.30 31.47
CA LEU A 16 40.39 -26.64 30.03
C LEU A 16 40.16 -28.09 29.54
N THR A 17 39.23 -28.28 28.59
CA THR A 17 39.52 -28.33 27.13
C THR A 17 38.22 -28.50 26.32
N LEU A 18 37.97 -27.58 25.38
CA LEU A 18 37.00 -27.71 24.30
C LEU A 18 37.69 -28.38 23.11
N SER A 19 37.15 -29.50 22.65
CA SER A 19 37.54 -30.13 21.38
C SER A 19 36.39 -29.99 20.39
N ILE A 20 36.67 -29.24 19.32
CA ILE A 20 35.89 -29.19 18.08
C ILE A 20 36.22 -30.45 17.27
N ASN A 21 35.22 -31.12 16.72
CA ASN A 21 35.38 -31.83 15.45
C ASN A 21 34.08 -31.82 14.65
N ALA A 22 34.29 -31.52 13.37
CA ALA A 22 33.31 -31.27 12.33
C ALA A 22 32.79 -32.55 11.66
N GLY A 23 31.71 -32.39 10.89
CA GLY A 23 31.13 -33.36 9.95
C GLY A 23 29.60 -33.35 10.07
N ASP A 24 28.80 -33.30 9.02
CA ASP A 24 29.03 -33.30 7.58
C ASP A 24 27.70 -32.83 6.95
N ILE A 25 27.71 -31.65 6.34
CA ILE A 25 26.60 -31.10 5.57
C ILE A 25 26.80 -31.63 4.17
N LEU A 26 26.11 -32.70 3.78
CA LEU A 26 25.67 -33.08 2.41
C LEU A 26 25.35 -34.59 2.32
N ARG A 27 24.09 -34.97 2.56
CA ARG A 27 23.32 -35.92 1.71
C ARG A 27 21.87 -36.06 2.19
N GLY A 28 20.96 -36.04 1.23
CA GLY A 28 19.52 -36.13 1.42
C GLY A 28 19.02 -37.54 1.72
N GLY A 29 17.91 -37.57 2.45
CA GLY A 29 16.98 -38.68 2.54
C GLY A 29 15.57 -38.09 2.53
N ALA A 30 14.75 -38.53 1.58
CA ALA A 30 13.38 -38.08 1.37
C ALA A 30 12.48 -38.31 2.61
N PRO A 31 11.54 -37.41 2.94
CA PRO A 31 10.43 -37.76 3.80
C PRO A 31 9.24 -38.20 2.96
N ALA A 32 8.80 -39.43 3.19
CA ALA A 32 7.50 -39.93 2.75
C ALA A 32 6.36 -39.08 3.36
N ASN A 33 5.33 -38.86 2.55
CA ASN A 33 4.07 -38.18 2.85
C ASN A 33 3.58 -38.35 4.31
N ARG A 34 3.44 -37.21 5.00
CA ARG A 34 2.53 -37.06 6.14
C ARG A 34 1.83 -35.70 6.05
N PRO A 35 0.50 -35.63 6.28
CA PRO A 35 -0.25 -34.38 6.23
C PRO A 35 0.27 -33.41 7.30
N ARG A 36 0.57 -32.17 6.88
CA ARG A 36 1.01 -31.08 7.76
C ARG A 36 -0.21 -30.52 8.51
N ASN A 37 -0.26 -30.76 9.82
CA ASN A 37 -1.11 -29.99 10.73
C ASN A 37 -0.45 -28.63 11.00
N TYR A 38 -1.13 -27.54 10.64
CA TYR A 38 -0.73 -26.17 10.99
C TYR A 38 -1.01 -25.91 12.48
N GLY A 39 0.05 -25.91 13.30
CA GLY A 39 -0.05 -25.56 14.73
C GLY A 39 0.14 -24.05 14.96
N VAL A 40 -0.93 -23.26 14.83
CA VAL A 40 -0.88 -21.78 14.80
C VAL A 40 -0.53 -21.12 16.16
N ASN A 41 -0.78 -21.76 17.32
CA ASN A 41 -0.47 -21.13 18.63
C ASN A 41 1.02 -21.02 18.98
N ALA A 42 1.87 -21.94 18.48
CA ALA A 42 3.32 -21.80 18.63
C ALA A 42 3.88 -20.84 17.55
N ALA A 43 3.20 -20.73 16.41
CA ALA A 43 3.60 -19.89 15.29
C ALA A 43 3.34 -18.41 15.54
N THR A 44 2.22 -18.03 16.17
CA THR A 44 1.90 -16.63 16.51
C THR A 44 2.80 -16.07 17.60
N SER A 45 3.10 -16.86 18.64
CA SER A 45 4.10 -16.48 19.65
C SER A 45 5.51 -16.40 19.06
N ALA A 46 5.90 -17.37 18.21
CA ALA A 46 7.22 -17.34 17.56
C ALA A 46 7.38 -16.17 16.58
N ALA A 47 6.32 -15.81 15.83
CA ALA A 47 6.33 -14.66 14.94
C ALA A 47 6.43 -13.34 15.72
N ALA A 48 5.68 -13.20 16.82
CA ALA A 48 5.80 -12.06 17.73
C ALA A 48 7.20 -11.98 18.39
N ASP A 49 7.75 -13.11 18.81
CA ASP A 49 9.10 -13.19 19.38
C ASP A 49 10.18 -12.83 18.35
N LEU A 50 10.02 -13.26 17.10
CA LEU A 50 10.92 -12.90 16.00
C LEU A 50 10.84 -11.41 15.66
N ALA A 51 9.63 -10.85 15.57
CA ALA A 51 9.41 -9.42 15.34
C ALA A 51 10.03 -8.58 16.45
N ARG A 52 9.81 -8.95 17.73
CA ARG A 52 10.46 -8.34 18.90
C ARG A 52 11.98 -8.42 18.80
N LYS A 53 12.53 -9.59 18.46
CA LYS A 53 13.98 -9.79 18.32
C LYS A 53 14.55 -8.88 17.22
N ASN A 54 13.93 -8.84 16.05
CA ASN A 54 14.35 -8.00 14.92
C ASN A 54 14.31 -6.51 15.28
N ALA A 55 13.21 -6.03 15.87
CA ALA A 55 13.08 -4.65 16.32
C ALA A 55 14.13 -4.30 17.38
N SER A 56 14.34 -5.18 18.37
CA SER A 56 15.34 -4.98 19.42
C SER A 56 16.78 -4.93 18.87
N ASP A 57 17.10 -5.76 17.88
CA ASP A 57 18.41 -5.80 17.23
C ASP A 57 18.64 -4.54 16.39
N SER A 58 17.64 -4.11 15.62
CA SER A 58 17.66 -2.85 14.87
C SER A 58 17.87 -1.64 15.78
N LEU A 59 17.11 -1.55 16.86
CA LEU A 59 17.25 -0.50 17.85
C LEU A 59 18.63 -0.59 18.54
N ALA A 60 19.08 -1.77 18.96
CA ALA A 60 20.38 -1.94 19.62
C ALA A 60 21.56 -1.59 18.71
N ARG A 61 21.51 -1.91 17.41
CA ARG A 61 22.54 -1.51 16.43
C ARG A 61 22.57 0.00 16.25
N THR A 62 21.41 0.61 15.98
CA THR A 62 21.32 2.04 15.73
C THR A 62 21.66 2.85 16.98
N SER A 63 21.15 2.49 18.16
CA SER A 63 21.50 3.12 19.43
C SER A 63 22.99 3.00 19.76
N ARG A 64 23.64 1.84 19.52
CA ARG A 64 25.09 1.70 19.71
C ARG A 64 25.89 2.61 18.78
N ALA A 65 25.49 2.73 17.51
CA ALA A 65 26.15 3.61 16.56
C ALA A 65 26.00 5.09 16.95
N VAL A 66 24.79 5.52 17.31
CA VAL A 66 24.52 6.88 17.80
C VAL A 66 25.32 7.16 19.08
N GLN A 67 25.33 6.24 20.04
CA GLN A 67 26.13 6.34 21.26
C GLN A 67 27.64 6.42 20.95
N ALA A 68 28.14 5.62 20.01
CA ALA A 68 29.55 5.65 19.61
C ALA A 68 29.95 7.03 19.04
N VAL A 69 29.11 7.61 18.17
CA VAL A 69 29.32 8.98 17.67
C VAL A 69 29.27 9.99 18.81
N GLN A 70 28.30 9.90 19.73
CA GLN A 70 28.20 10.79 20.88
C GLN A 70 29.43 10.69 21.81
N GLN A 71 29.92 9.48 22.09
CA GLN A 71 31.13 9.27 22.90
C GLN A 71 32.38 9.83 22.19
N LEU A 72 32.48 9.67 20.87
CA LEU A 72 33.54 10.31 20.08
C LEU A 72 33.49 11.83 20.22
N GLN A 73 32.30 12.44 20.19
CA GLN A 73 32.14 13.89 20.43
C GLN A 73 32.60 14.28 21.83
N LEU A 74 32.23 13.52 22.87
CA LEU A 74 32.62 13.80 24.26
C LEU A 74 34.14 13.69 24.46
N GLN A 75 34.78 12.65 23.92
CA GLN A 75 36.23 12.47 23.98
C GLN A 75 36.97 13.57 23.24
N ALA A 76 36.48 13.99 22.07
CA ALA A 76 37.07 15.08 21.31
C ALA A 76 37.06 16.40 22.11
N ARG A 77 35.97 16.69 22.84
CA ARG A 77 35.89 17.86 23.72
C ARG A 77 36.92 17.83 24.85
N GLN A 78 37.16 16.66 25.44
CA GLN A 78 38.09 16.51 26.57
C GLN A 78 39.56 16.58 26.16
N ARG A 79 39.91 16.16 24.93
CA ARG A 79 41.30 16.13 24.45
C ARG A 79 41.84 17.47 23.96
N PHE A 80 40.98 18.47 23.78
CA PHE A 80 41.43 19.77 23.30
C PHE A 80 42.14 20.53 24.44
N ASN A 81 43.47 20.56 24.44
CA ASN A 81 44.30 21.30 25.41
C ASN A 81 45.36 22.20 24.73
N GLY A 82 45.10 22.61 23.49
CA GLY A 82 46.02 23.45 22.70
C GLY A 82 45.88 24.95 22.91
N ILE A 83 46.78 25.69 22.24
CA ILE A 83 46.75 27.14 22.02
C ILE A 83 45.46 27.51 21.26
N ASN A 84 44.97 28.75 21.35
CA ASN A 84 43.81 29.28 20.59
C ASN A 84 44.10 29.32 19.08
N ASN A 85 44.16 28.15 18.44
CA ASN A 85 44.50 27.96 17.04
C ASN A 85 43.86 26.66 16.52
N LEU A 86 43.19 26.73 15.37
CA LEU A 86 42.49 25.58 14.78
C LEU A 86 43.31 24.77 13.76
N GLY A 87 44.63 24.98 13.72
CA GLY A 87 45.56 24.22 12.92
C GLY A 87 45.88 24.88 11.59
N MET A 88 45.97 24.08 10.52
CA MET A 88 46.31 24.57 9.17
C MET A 88 45.14 25.32 8.54
N ASN A 89 45.46 26.34 7.74
CA ASN A 89 44.49 27.11 6.99
C ASN A 89 43.94 26.26 5.82
N PRO A 90 42.63 25.97 5.78
CA PRO A 90 42.02 25.19 4.70
C PRO A 90 42.09 25.89 3.34
N ASN A 91 42.11 27.23 3.31
CA ASN A 91 42.20 28.00 2.06
C ASN A 91 43.62 28.05 1.50
N ASN A 92 44.64 27.90 2.37
CA ASN A 92 46.06 28.00 2.06
C ASN A 92 46.84 26.81 2.68
N PRO A 93 46.77 25.61 2.05
CA PRO A 93 47.43 24.41 2.57
C PRO A 93 48.92 24.63 2.85
N GLY A 94 49.38 24.23 4.04
CA GLY A 94 50.77 24.38 4.49
C GLY A 94 51.06 25.63 5.34
N THR A 95 50.10 26.55 5.47
CA THR A 95 50.18 27.68 6.42
C THR A 95 49.30 27.46 7.64
N PRO A 96 49.77 27.67 8.88
CA PRO A 96 48.92 27.62 10.06
C PRO A 96 47.99 28.84 10.11
N LEU A 97 46.81 28.66 10.69
CA LEU A 97 45.90 29.76 11.01
C LEU A 97 46.57 30.70 12.04
N PRO A 98 46.14 31.97 12.15
CA PRO A 98 46.60 32.87 13.21
C PRO A 98 46.16 32.39 14.61
N ILE A 99 46.87 32.82 15.66
CA ILE A 99 46.42 32.61 17.05
C ILE A 99 45.28 33.60 17.36
N VAL A 100 44.15 33.09 17.85
CA VAL A 100 42.97 33.88 18.22
C VAL A 100 43.17 34.49 19.61
N GLN A 101 43.10 35.81 19.68
CA GLN A 101 43.07 36.55 20.95
C GLN A 101 41.66 36.53 21.56
N ASP A 102 41.58 36.48 22.90
CA ASP A 102 40.29 36.58 23.61
C ASP A 102 39.83 38.05 23.71
N GLY A 103 38.52 38.30 23.50
CA GLY A 103 37.90 39.62 23.62
C GLY A 103 38.01 40.53 22.38
N LEU A 104 37.79 41.83 22.59
CA LEU A 104 37.81 42.89 21.57
C LEU A 104 39.24 43.34 21.24
N ARG A 105 40.02 42.43 20.65
CA ARG A 105 41.46 42.64 20.35
C ARG A 105 41.77 42.30 18.89
N PRO A 106 42.83 42.87 18.30
CA PRO A 106 43.30 42.48 16.97
C PRO A 106 43.54 40.97 16.88
N GLY A 107 42.98 40.33 15.83
CA GLY A 107 43.01 38.88 15.63
C GLY A 107 41.94 38.09 16.41
N GLY A 108 41.20 38.73 17.33
CA GLY A 108 40.02 38.21 18.01
C GLY A 108 38.73 38.75 17.39
N LEU A 109 37.97 39.53 18.16
CA LEU A 109 36.80 40.28 17.68
C LEU A 109 37.19 41.72 17.38
N GLN A 110 37.12 42.14 16.12
CA GLN A 110 37.49 43.48 15.69
C GLN A 110 36.44 44.08 14.77
N ILE A 111 35.68 45.05 15.28
CA ILE A 111 34.59 45.71 14.55
C ILE A 111 35.12 46.80 13.62
N VAL A 112 34.45 47.00 12.47
CA VAL A 112 34.72 48.05 11.50
C VAL A 112 33.55 49.03 11.51
N GLY A 113 33.84 50.31 11.74
CA GLY A 113 32.80 51.33 11.82
C GLY A 113 31.86 51.15 13.01
N ALA A 114 30.77 51.93 13.03
CA ALA A 114 29.73 51.85 14.05
C ALA A 114 28.64 50.85 13.62
N PRO A 115 28.18 49.93 14.50
CA PRO A 115 27.05 49.07 14.21
C PRO A 115 25.79 49.86 13.86
N THR A 116 25.00 49.33 12.92
CA THR A 116 23.65 49.86 12.64
C THR A 116 22.63 49.00 13.37
N GLY A 117 21.72 49.61 14.12
CA GLY A 117 20.67 48.89 14.87
C GLY A 117 21.13 48.18 16.15
N ALA A 118 22.40 48.33 16.55
CA ALA A 118 22.97 47.82 17.80
C ALA A 118 23.94 48.84 18.43
N ASP A 119 24.25 48.66 19.72
CA ASP A 119 25.33 49.37 20.40
C ASP A 119 26.69 48.79 20.01
N ALA A 120 27.75 49.59 20.17
CA ALA A 120 29.12 49.09 20.02
C ALA A 120 29.36 47.92 20.99
N PRO A 121 30.05 46.84 20.57
CA PRO A 121 30.35 45.71 21.45
C PRO A 121 31.08 46.17 22.71
N THR A 122 30.69 45.63 23.85
CA THR A 122 31.35 45.89 25.15
C THR A 122 31.91 44.60 25.71
N GLU A 123 33.06 44.65 26.38
CA GLU A 123 33.64 43.48 27.02
C GLU A 123 33.65 43.58 28.55
N ALA A 124 33.43 42.45 29.22
CA ALA A 124 33.55 42.32 30.66
C ALA A 124 34.17 40.97 31.01
N ASN A 125 35.13 40.95 31.94
CA ASN A 125 35.66 39.70 32.48
C ASN A 125 34.71 39.15 33.55
N VAL A 126 34.14 37.98 33.30
CA VAL A 126 33.24 37.29 34.22
C VAL A 126 33.81 35.89 34.49
N ASN A 127 34.26 35.64 35.72
CA ASN A 127 34.78 34.34 36.17
C ASN A 127 35.90 33.77 35.26
N GLY A 128 36.83 34.62 34.82
CA GLY A 128 37.95 34.20 33.96
C GLY A 128 37.59 33.99 32.48
N ARG A 129 36.36 34.30 32.06
CA ARG A 129 35.97 34.43 30.65
C ARG A 129 35.74 35.89 30.27
N VAL A 130 36.10 36.25 29.04
CA VAL A 130 35.78 37.54 28.43
C VAL A 130 34.39 37.46 27.80
N ASN A 131 33.39 38.08 28.42
CA ASN A 131 32.06 38.22 27.84
C ASN A 131 32.04 39.46 26.95
N VAL A 132 31.79 39.28 25.65
CA VAL A 132 31.57 40.37 24.70
C VAL A 132 30.08 40.49 24.42
N THR A 133 29.47 41.58 24.88
CA THR A 133 28.03 41.82 24.76
C THR A 133 27.73 42.80 23.62
N ILE A 134 26.82 42.40 22.73
CA ILE A 134 26.29 43.21 21.63
C ILE A 134 24.82 43.45 21.93
N LYS A 135 24.49 44.68 22.34
CA LYS A 135 23.11 45.06 22.68
C LYS A 135 22.39 45.54 21.43
N GLN A 136 21.43 44.75 20.96
CA GLN A 136 20.65 45.08 19.78
C GLN A 136 19.47 46.00 20.16
N ARG A 137 19.24 47.05 19.35
CA ARG A 137 18.22 48.09 19.62
C ARG A 137 16.97 47.97 18.75
N VAL A 138 17.09 47.38 17.57
CA VAL A 138 15.99 47.23 16.59
C VAL A 138 15.97 45.81 16.01
N GLN A 139 14.89 45.43 15.33
CA GLN A 139 14.68 44.06 14.84
C GLN A 139 15.81 43.53 13.94
N GLN A 140 16.46 44.38 13.14
CA GLN A 140 17.61 43.99 12.31
C GLN A 140 18.83 44.84 12.68
N ALA A 141 19.93 44.20 13.05
CA ALA A 141 21.22 44.85 13.28
C ALA A 141 22.25 44.40 12.25
N PHE A 142 23.06 45.34 11.78
CA PHE A 142 24.14 45.10 10.82
C PHE A 142 25.47 45.48 11.47
N LEU A 143 26.38 44.51 11.55
CA LEU A 143 27.70 44.64 12.15
C LEU A 143 28.75 44.18 11.15
N ASP A 144 29.62 45.11 10.74
CA ASP A 144 30.78 44.80 9.92
C ASP A 144 32.00 44.56 10.79
N TRP A 145 32.71 43.47 10.52
CA TRP A 145 33.87 43.02 11.28
C TRP A 145 35.09 42.90 10.37
N GLN A 146 36.24 43.37 10.84
CA GLN A 146 37.51 43.05 10.20
C GLN A 146 37.88 41.61 10.51
N THR A 147 37.76 41.20 11.77
CA THR A 147 37.91 39.80 12.19
C THR A 147 36.80 39.43 13.16
N PHE A 148 36.25 38.23 13.00
CA PHE A 148 35.31 37.63 13.95
C PHE A 148 35.84 36.25 14.34
N ASN A 149 36.76 36.24 15.30
CA ASN A 149 37.31 35.03 15.89
C ASN A 149 36.95 35.01 17.37
N VAL A 150 36.40 33.89 17.85
CA VAL A 150 35.95 33.75 19.24
C VAL A 150 36.90 32.82 19.97
N GLY A 151 37.83 33.38 20.74
CA GLY A 151 38.79 32.61 21.53
C GLY A 151 38.11 31.71 22.58
N ARG A 152 38.82 30.70 23.08
CA ARG A 152 38.26 29.66 23.97
C ARG A 152 37.68 30.22 25.27
N ASN A 153 38.24 31.33 25.76
CA ASN A 153 37.78 32.00 26.97
C ASN A 153 36.86 33.18 26.65
N THR A 154 36.42 33.33 25.40
CA THR A 154 35.51 34.39 24.97
C THR A 154 34.08 33.86 24.88
N SER A 155 33.11 34.66 25.32
CA SER A 155 31.67 34.41 25.13
C SER A 155 31.02 35.63 24.49
N VAL A 156 30.55 35.48 23.25
CA VAL A 156 29.80 36.53 22.55
C VAL A 156 28.33 36.40 22.90
N ILE A 157 27.72 37.49 23.37
CA ILE A 157 26.33 37.54 23.82
C ILE A 157 25.62 38.61 22.99
N PHE A 158 24.70 38.17 22.13
CA PHE A 158 23.77 39.07 21.47
C PHE A 158 22.56 39.28 22.39
N ASP A 159 22.49 40.44 23.03
CA ASP A 159 21.33 40.83 23.83
C ASP A 159 20.25 41.42 22.92
N GLN A 160 19.27 40.58 22.59
CA GLN A 160 18.10 40.91 21.76
C GLN A 160 16.83 41.02 22.61
N SER A 161 16.95 41.17 23.93
CA SER A 161 15.84 41.16 24.89
C SER A 161 14.78 42.23 24.61
N LEU A 162 15.16 43.36 23.98
CA LEU A 162 14.24 44.40 23.55
C LEU A 162 13.17 43.92 22.55
N GLY A 163 13.37 42.76 21.92
CA GLY A 163 12.36 42.14 21.06
C GLY A 163 11.15 41.55 21.78
N GLY A 164 11.20 41.38 23.11
CA GLY A 164 10.10 40.85 23.91
C GLY A 164 9.58 39.53 23.35
N LYS A 165 8.28 39.48 23.00
CA LYS A 165 7.64 38.28 22.42
C LYS A 165 8.12 37.93 21.01
N SER A 166 8.64 38.90 20.26
CA SER A 166 9.13 38.72 18.89
C SER A 166 10.65 38.47 18.82
N VAL A 167 11.31 38.14 19.95
CA VAL A 167 12.77 37.97 20.00
C VAL A 167 13.29 36.93 19.00
N GLY A 168 12.52 35.87 18.72
CA GLY A 168 12.86 34.88 17.69
C GLY A 168 12.90 35.45 16.26
N GLN A 169 12.31 36.62 16.02
CA GLN A 169 12.31 37.34 14.74
C GLN A 169 13.40 38.42 14.64
N TRP A 170 14.18 38.65 15.72
CA TRP A 170 15.27 39.62 15.71
C TRP A 170 16.53 39.02 15.11
N ILE A 171 17.18 39.74 14.20
CA ILE A 171 18.31 39.25 13.40
C ILE A 171 19.52 40.15 13.61
N ALA A 172 20.67 39.55 13.89
CA ALA A 172 21.97 40.21 13.87
C ALA A 172 22.80 39.69 12.68
N PHE A 173 23.02 40.53 11.67
CA PHE A 173 23.89 40.27 10.53
C PHE A 173 25.31 40.67 10.87
N ASN A 174 26.22 39.70 10.88
CA ASN A 174 27.64 39.90 11.10
C ASN A 174 28.38 39.58 9.80
N THR A 175 28.90 40.61 9.14
CA THR A 175 29.66 40.48 7.89
C THR A 175 31.15 40.62 8.19
N ILE A 176 31.94 39.63 7.79
CA ILE A 176 33.38 39.58 8.09
C ILE A 176 34.16 39.88 6.81
N LYS A 177 35.06 40.88 6.86
CA LYS A 177 35.94 41.32 5.78
C LYS A 177 37.41 41.21 6.20
N ASP A 178 37.86 39.99 6.51
CA ASP A 178 39.24 39.74 6.96
C ASP A 178 40.22 39.84 5.78
N PRO A 179 41.12 40.85 5.77
CA PRO A 179 42.05 41.07 4.67
C PRO A 179 43.14 39.99 4.56
N SER A 180 43.33 39.15 5.59
CA SER A 180 44.33 38.07 5.57
C SER A 180 43.89 36.83 4.78
N GLY A 181 42.61 36.75 4.40
CA GLY A 181 42.04 35.55 3.75
C GLY A 181 41.82 34.37 4.70
N ALA A 182 41.94 34.58 6.02
CA ALA A 182 41.74 33.53 7.01
C ALA A 182 40.24 33.31 7.32
N PRO A 183 39.79 32.04 7.50
CA PRO A 183 38.44 31.74 7.97
C PRO A 183 38.24 32.18 9.42
N SER A 184 36.98 32.44 9.79
CA SER A 184 36.60 32.70 11.18
C SER A 184 36.86 31.48 12.05
N GLN A 185 37.66 31.65 13.11
CA GLN A 185 37.96 30.62 14.09
C GLN A 185 37.07 30.80 15.33
N ILE A 186 36.09 29.92 15.51
CA ILE A 186 35.14 29.96 16.63
C ILE A 186 35.47 28.83 17.61
N MET A 187 36.00 29.16 18.78
CA MET A 187 36.42 28.21 19.82
C MET A 187 35.67 28.42 21.15
N GLY A 188 35.18 29.63 21.39
CA GLY A 188 34.43 29.99 22.60
C GLY A 188 32.91 29.80 22.46
N GLN A 189 32.16 30.67 23.13
CA GLN A 189 30.69 30.59 23.17
C GLN A 189 30.05 31.71 22.34
N ILE A 190 28.93 31.40 21.69
CA ILE A 190 28.02 32.42 21.12
C ILE A 190 26.62 32.15 21.67
N LYS A 191 25.97 33.19 22.21
CA LYS A 191 24.63 33.12 22.80
C LYS A 191 23.72 34.20 22.22
N ALA A 192 22.52 33.83 21.81
CA ALA A 192 21.49 34.76 21.35
C ALA A 192 20.09 34.20 21.58
N PRO A 193 19.12 34.97 22.11
CA PRO A 193 17.73 34.52 22.18
C PRO A 193 17.00 34.58 20.83
N GLY A 194 17.54 35.31 19.84
CA GLY A 194 17.02 35.41 18.47
C GLY A 194 17.97 34.83 17.43
N GLN A 195 18.06 35.47 16.26
CA GLN A 195 18.78 34.98 15.09
C GLN A 195 20.15 35.65 14.93
N VAL A 196 21.17 34.86 14.59
CA VAL A 196 22.54 35.32 14.32
C VAL A 196 22.98 34.81 12.95
N TYR A 197 23.37 35.74 12.08
CA TYR A 197 23.93 35.47 10.77
C TYR A 197 25.43 35.79 10.82
N LEU A 198 26.27 34.79 10.53
CA LEU A 198 27.72 34.94 10.39
C LEU A 198 28.07 34.75 8.91
N ILE A 199 28.55 35.80 8.26
CA ILE A 199 28.82 35.84 6.81
C ILE A 199 30.32 36.09 6.62
N ASN A 200 31.09 35.06 6.27
CA ASN A 200 32.53 35.17 6.02
C ASN A 200 32.94 34.39 4.77
N GLN A 201 33.29 35.11 3.71
CA GLN A 201 33.73 34.53 2.43
C GLN A 201 34.98 33.67 2.55
N ASN A 202 35.85 33.93 3.54
CA ASN A 202 37.01 33.09 3.80
C ASN A 202 36.64 31.75 4.46
N GLY A 203 35.38 31.51 4.82
CA GLY A 203 34.95 30.30 5.52
C GLY A 203 34.83 30.48 7.04
N ILE A 204 34.24 29.48 7.69
CA ILE A 204 33.95 29.49 9.14
C ILE A 204 34.29 28.11 9.71
N ILE A 205 35.12 28.09 10.76
CA ILE A 205 35.51 26.87 11.46
C ILE A 205 35.01 26.96 12.91
N PHE A 206 34.06 26.08 13.25
CA PHE A 206 33.65 25.83 14.64
C PHE A 206 34.58 24.78 15.24
N GLY A 207 35.51 25.22 16.07
CA GLY A 207 36.48 24.38 16.75
C GLY A 207 35.85 23.44 17.76
N GLY A 208 36.56 22.35 18.11
CA GLY A 208 36.03 21.27 18.95
C GLY A 208 35.59 21.64 20.38
N THR A 209 35.88 22.87 20.83
CA THR A 209 35.45 23.40 22.14
C THR A 209 34.31 24.42 22.06
N SER A 210 33.91 24.79 20.83
CA SER A 210 32.89 25.81 20.60
C SER A 210 31.51 25.37 21.07
N GLN A 211 30.76 26.33 21.62
CA GLN A 211 29.39 26.13 22.08
C GLN A 211 28.52 27.27 21.58
N ILE A 212 27.67 26.97 20.61
CA ILE A 212 26.77 27.93 20.00
C ILE A 212 25.35 27.62 20.47
N ASN A 213 24.69 28.61 21.04
CA ASN A 213 23.32 28.51 21.51
C ASN A 213 22.54 29.74 21.04
N THR A 214 21.83 29.60 19.93
CA THR A 214 21.04 30.68 19.32
C THR A 214 19.67 30.16 18.93
N HIS A 215 18.62 30.98 18.90
CA HIS A 215 17.34 30.52 18.35
C HIS A 215 17.47 30.21 16.85
N THR A 216 18.16 31.06 16.09
CA THR A 216 18.59 30.70 14.74
C THR A 216 20.06 31.01 14.54
N LEU A 217 20.78 30.09 13.90
CA LEU A 217 22.13 30.33 13.39
C LEU A 217 22.13 30.15 11.88
N VAL A 218 22.57 31.17 11.15
CA VAL A 218 22.95 31.04 9.74
C VAL A 218 24.44 31.33 9.64
N ALA A 219 25.25 30.31 9.35
CA ALA A 219 26.68 30.47 9.10
C ALA A 219 26.93 30.23 7.62
N THR A 220 27.38 31.27 6.92
CA THR A 220 27.56 31.26 5.47
C THR A 220 28.93 31.75 5.05
N SER A 221 29.52 31.09 4.04
CA SER A 221 30.66 31.63 3.29
C SER A 221 30.27 32.27 1.97
N LEU A 222 29.00 32.13 1.57
CA LEU A 222 28.47 32.82 0.41
C LEU A 222 28.00 34.23 0.79
N PRO A 223 28.26 35.25 -0.05
CA PRO A 223 27.65 36.57 0.08
C PRO A 223 26.12 36.48 0.11
N ILE A 224 25.48 37.27 0.97
CA ILE A 224 24.02 37.38 1.04
C ILE A 224 23.54 38.46 0.08
N ASN A 225 22.43 38.21 -0.61
CA ASN A 225 21.82 39.16 -1.53
C ASN A 225 21.03 40.23 -0.74
N PRO A 226 21.51 41.50 -0.66
CA PRO A 226 20.87 42.54 0.14
C PRO A 226 19.49 42.94 -0.40
N ASN A 227 19.24 42.78 -1.71
CA ASN A 227 17.95 43.10 -2.32
C ASN A 227 16.80 42.30 -1.67
N LEU A 228 17.08 41.06 -1.26
CA LEU A 228 16.10 40.18 -0.60
C LEU A 228 16.02 40.45 0.92
N VAL A 229 17.11 40.92 1.52
CA VAL A 229 17.15 41.27 2.95
C VAL A 229 16.29 42.51 3.22
N GLU A 230 16.44 43.55 2.40
CA GLU A 230 15.74 44.84 2.55
C GLU A 230 14.22 44.73 2.31
N ARG A 231 13.80 43.86 1.39
CA ARG A 231 12.38 43.62 1.06
C ARG A 231 11.72 42.55 1.92
N GLY A 232 12.51 41.86 2.75
CA GLY A 232 12.09 40.72 3.57
C GLY A 232 12.43 39.40 2.88
N LEU A 233 13.14 38.51 3.61
CA LEU A 233 13.76 37.29 3.07
C LEU A 233 12.82 36.36 2.30
N LEU A 234 11.52 36.34 2.64
CA LEU A 234 10.52 35.45 2.05
C LEU A 234 9.44 36.19 1.24
N ASN A 235 9.47 37.53 1.19
CA ASN A 235 8.42 38.35 0.58
C ASN A 235 8.94 39.08 -0.67
N ASN A 236 9.59 38.33 -1.57
CA ASN A 236 10.18 38.91 -2.79
C ASN A 236 9.31 38.62 -4.02
N PRO A 237 9.09 39.60 -4.91
CA PRO A 237 8.25 39.42 -6.09
C PRO A 237 8.91 38.50 -7.12
N ASP A 238 10.24 38.56 -7.25
CA ASP A 238 11.05 37.63 -8.04
C ASP A 238 11.76 36.63 -7.15
N VAL A 239 11.93 35.40 -7.65
CA VAL A 239 12.78 34.40 -7.00
C VAL A 239 14.22 34.65 -7.40
N GLN A 240 15.10 34.89 -6.43
CA GLN A 240 16.55 34.96 -6.61
C GLN A 240 17.24 34.11 -5.54
N HIS A 241 18.45 33.63 -5.81
CA HIS A 241 19.26 32.96 -4.79
C HIS A 241 19.55 33.95 -3.64
N LEU A 242 19.31 33.50 -2.41
CA LEU A 242 19.54 34.31 -1.21
C LEU A 242 21.02 34.46 -0.91
N PHE A 243 21.79 33.41 -1.17
CA PHE A 243 23.23 33.40 -1.04
C PHE A 243 23.86 33.12 -2.40
N SER A 244 24.82 33.94 -2.84
CA SER A 244 25.44 33.77 -4.15
C SER A 244 26.84 34.35 -4.20
N ALA A 245 27.81 33.54 -4.61
CA ALA A 245 29.15 33.98 -5.02
C ALA A 245 29.21 34.39 -6.49
N LEU A 246 28.14 34.15 -7.26
CA LEU A 246 28.03 34.48 -8.67
C LEU A 246 27.04 35.65 -8.89
N PRO A 247 27.19 36.41 -9.98
CA PRO A 247 26.20 37.41 -10.37
C PRO A 247 24.81 36.80 -10.59
N ILE A 248 23.78 37.52 -10.18
CA ILE A 248 22.36 37.21 -10.44
C ILE A 248 21.78 38.34 -11.26
N ALA A 249 21.14 38.02 -12.38
CA ALA A 249 20.45 38.99 -13.21
C ALA A 249 19.25 39.65 -12.50
N ALA A 250 18.84 40.82 -12.97
CA ALA A 250 17.61 41.45 -12.50
C ALA A 250 16.39 40.57 -12.78
N GLY A 251 15.45 40.54 -11.84
CA GLY A 251 14.20 39.82 -11.95
C GLY A 251 13.19 40.52 -12.86
N ALA A 252 12.28 39.74 -13.44
CA ALA A 252 11.26 40.22 -14.37
C ALA A 252 10.20 41.11 -13.71
N LYS A 253 10.01 40.98 -12.39
CA LYS A 253 9.03 41.70 -11.56
C LYS A 253 9.68 42.82 -10.72
N GLY A 254 10.84 43.34 -11.15
CA GLY A 254 11.45 44.55 -10.61
C GLY A 254 12.41 44.35 -9.42
N THR A 255 12.85 43.12 -9.16
CA THR A 255 13.98 42.87 -8.24
C THR A 255 15.31 43.19 -8.93
N PRO A 256 16.13 44.11 -8.40
CA PRO A 256 17.42 44.44 -9.01
C PRO A 256 18.33 43.22 -9.15
N GLY A 257 19.29 43.29 -10.07
CA GLY A 257 20.37 42.31 -10.13
C GLY A 257 21.25 42.38 -8.88
N PHE A 258 21.99 41.30 -8.63
CA PHE A 258 22.95 41.22 -7.53
C PHE A 258 24.31 40.80 -8.06
N THR A 259 25.31 41.66 -7.88
CA THR A 259 26.71 41.32 -8.16
C THR A 259 27.43 41.23 -6.82
N PRO A 260 27.87 40.04 -6.40
CA PRO A 260 28.53 39.89 -5.10
C PRO A 260 29.89 40.60 -5.08
N GLU A 261 30.18 41.31 -3.99
CA GLU A 261 31.53 41.79 -3.69
C GLU A 261 32.38 40.63 -3.20
N LEU A 262 33.35 40.16 -4.00
CA LEU A 262 34.24 39.07 -3.62
C LEU A 262 35.56 39.57 -3.03
N ASN A 263 36.18 38.77 -2.17
CA ASN A 263 37.54 39.00 -1.66
C ASN A 263 38.58 39.06 -2.79
N ALA A 264 39.76 39.64 -2.52
CA ALA A 264 40.81 39.87 -3.53
C ALA A 264 41.33 38.58 -4.19
N ASP A 265 41.32 37.47 -3.47
CA ASP A 265 41.70 36.14 -3.97
C ASP A 265 40.54 35.42 -4.69
N LYS A 266 39.32 35.98 -4.63
CA LYS A 266 38.10 35.46 -5.26
C LYS A 266 37.78 34.01 -4.88
N LYS A 267 38.21 33.58 -3.70
CA LYS A 267 37.95 32.23 -3.19
C LYS A 267 36.81 32.25 -2.18
N ILE A 268 35.99 31.21 -2.22
CA ILE A 268 34.95 30.95 -1.21
C ILE A 268 35.43 29.81 -0.32
N GLY A 269 35.49 30.05 0.98
CA GLY A 269 35.88 29.06 1.97
C GLY A 269 34.75 28.09 2.35
N ASP A 270 35.10 27.06 3.10
CA ASP A 270 34.16 26.04 3.57
C ASP A 270 33.56 26.38 4.94
N ILE A 271 32.44 25.73 5.28
CA ILE A 271 31.90 25.71 6.64
C ILE A 271 32.28 24.38 7.29
N ILE A 272 33.07 24.45 8.36
CA ILE A 272 33.62 23.27 9.04
C ILE A 272 33.20 23.28 10.51
N VAL A 273 32.51 22.23 10.94
CA VAL A 273 32.18 21.97 12.34
C VAL A 273 33.03 20.81 12.82
N GLN A 274 34.07 21.09 13.61
CA GLN A 274 35.02 20.07 14.06
C GLN A 274 34.42 19.16 15.14
N ARG A 275 34.98 17.94 15.28
CA ARG A 275 34.64 17.02 16.35
C ARG A 275 34.71 17.69 17.72
N GLY A 276 33.66 17.52 18.50
CA GLY A 276 33.48 18.11 19.82
C GLY A 276 32.66 19.40 19.82
N ALA A 277 32.64 20.16 18.72
CA ALA A 277 31.84 21.38 18.60
C ALA A 277 30.35 21.09 18.82
N ARG A 278 29.65 22.02 19.46
CA ARG A 278 28.21 21.92 19.70
C ARG A 278 27.48 23.16 19.22
N ILE A 279 26.55 22.96 18.30
CA ILE A 279 25.63 23.99 17.82
C ILE A 279 24.23 23.57 18.23
N THR A 280 23.50 24.45 18.92
CA THR A 280 22.17 24.15 19.44
C THR A 280 21.23 25.30 19.15
N ALA A 281 20.07 24.96 18.60
CA ALA A 281 18.92 25.85 18.52
C ALA A 281 17.78 25.28 19.38
N PRO A 282 17.56 25.83 20.59
CA PRO A 282 16.60 25.26 21.53
C PRO A 282 15.15 25.46 21.06
N THR A 283 14.26 24.58 21.52
CA THR A 283 12.81 24.73 21.41
C THR A 283 12.27 25.57 22.56
N ASN A 284 11.11 26.19 22.37
CA ASN A 284 10.37 26.87 23.43
C ASN A 284 9.31 25.93 24.06
N ALA A 285 8.54 26.45 25.02
CA ALA A 285 7.48 25.69 25.68
C ALA A 285 6.29 25.35 24.75
N ASP A 286 6.14 26.06 23.64
CA ASP A 286 5.06 25.88 22.66
C ASP A 286 5.46 24.92 21.51
N HIS A 287 6.58 24.19 21.65
CA HIS A 287 7.15 23.32 20.61
C HIS A 287 7.46 24.05 19.29
N VAL A 288 7.90 25.29 19.39
CA VAL A 288 8.43 26.08 18.26
C VAL A 288 9.95 26.07 18.34
N GLY A 289 10.56 25.22 17.52
CA GLY A 289 12.00 25.08 17.41
C GLY A 289 12.68 26.15 16.56
N GLY A 290 13.97 26.31 16.82
CA GLY A 290 14.87 27.19 16.07
C GLY A 290 15.45 26.55 14.80
N ARG A 291 16.32 27.28 14.08
CA ARG A 291 16.95 26.78 12.85
C ARG A 291 18.47 26.89 12.88
N ILE A 292 19.16 25.88 12.35
CA ILE A 292 20.60 25.95 12.05
C ILE A 292 20.79 25.76 10.55
N ALA A 293 21.34 26.75 9.86
CA ALA A 293 21.69 26.67 8.44
C ALA A 293 23.19 26.89 8.27
N LEU A 294 23.88 25.88 7.74
CA LEU A 294 25.29 25.94 7.36
C LEU A 294 25.35 25.93 5.83
N ILE A 295 25.92 27.00 5.26
CA ILE A 295 25.85 27.28 3.83
C ILE A 295 27.24 27.66 3.32
N GLY A 296 27.74 27.01 2.28
CA GLY A 296 29.05 27.40 1.75
C GLY A 296 29.39 26.69 0.46
N ALA A 297 30.61 26.90 -0.05
CA ALA A 297 31.12 26.10 -1.17
C ALA A 297 31.06 24.61 -0.85
N ASN A 298 31.56 24.23 0.34
CA ASN A 298 31.36 22.91 0.94
C ASN A 298 30.97 23.05 2.42
N VAL A 299 30.26 22.03 2.94
CA VAL A 299 29.82 21.98 4.34
C VAL A 299 30.24 20.65 4.95
N ILE A 300 31.01 20.73 6.04
CA ILE A 300 31.53 19.57 6.77
C ILE A 300 31.07 19.65 8.22
N ASN A 301 30.25 18.68 8.66
CA ASN A 301 29.89 18.50 10.06
C ASN A 301 30.52 17.24 10.63
N ASP A 302 31.54 17.41 11.45
CA ASP A 302 32.11 16.38 12.31
C ASP A 302 31.67 16.52 13.78
N GLY A 303 30.97 17.60 14.12
CA GLY A 303 30.55 17.95 15.48
C GLY A 303 29.15 17.45 15.85
N SER A 304 28.45 18.24 16.66
CA SER A 304 27.08 17.97 17.10
C SER A 304 26.16 19.16 16.83
N ILE A 305 25.06 18.90 16.13
CA ILE A 305 24.01 19.88 15.81
C ILE A 305 22.69 19.39 16.43
N PHE A 306 22.01 20.26 17.18
CA PHE A 306 20.77 19.92 17.90
C PHE A 306 19.68 20.99 17.68
N THR A 307 18.57 20.60 17.05
CA THR A 307 17.45 21.50 16.67
C THR A 307 16.07 20.90 16.99
N PRO A 308 15.71 20.65 18.27
CA PRO A 308 14.40 20.13 18.63
C PRO A 308 13.26 21.01 18.12
N ASP A 309 12.21 20.38 17.61
CA ASP A 309 11.01 21.00 17.00
C ASP A 309 11.33 21.98 15.85
N GLY A 310 12.56 21.93 15.33
CA GLY A 310 13.15 22.93 14.45
C GLY A 310 13.67 22.34 13.15
N GLN A 311 14.63 23.03 12.53
CA GLN A 311 15.20 22.60 11.24
C GLN A 311 16.74 22.73 11.24
N THR A 312 17.42 21.69 10.78
CA THR A 312 18.84 21.78 10.38
C THR A 312 18.96 21.74 8.87
N ILE A 313 19.75 22.66 8.28
CA ILE A 313 20.04 22.76 6.84
C ILE A 313 21.55 22.73 6.65
N LEU A 314 22.04 21.78 5.86
CA LEU A 314 23.41 21.75 5.36
C LEU A 314 23.35 21.88 3.83
N ALA A 315 23.78 23.01 3.30
CA ALA A 315 23.68 23.34 1.87
C ALA A 315 25.04 23.71 1.28
N ALA A 316 25.48 22.99 0.25
CA ALA A 316 26.77 23.22 -0.40
C ALA A 316 26.60 23.61 -1.87
N GLY A 317 27.22 24.71 -2.29
CA GLY A 317 27.25 25.21 -3.67
C GLY A 317 27.79 26.64 -3.75
N LEU A 318 27.82 27.23 -4.94
CA LEU A 318 28.17 28.64 -5.15
C LEU A 318 26.95 29.57 -5.10
N GLN A 319 25.74 29.00 -5.17
CA GLN A 319 24.48 29.70 -5.00
C GLN A 319 23.52 28.84 -4.20
N VAL A 320 22.77 29.44 -3.27
CA VAL A 320 21.74 28.77 -2.48
C VAL A 320 20.50 29.64 -2.40
N GLY A 321 19.39 29.08 -2.87
CA GLY A 321 18.04 29.62 -2.79
C GLY A 321 17.29 29.03 -1.61
N MET A 322 16.41 29.82 -1.01
CA MET A 322 15.55 29.37 0.09
C MET A 322 14.15 29.93 -0.10
N THR A 323 13.13 29.10 0.09
CA THR A 323 11.72 29.52 0.04
C THR A 323 10.95 28.92 1.20
N ALA A 324 9.80 29.53 1.53
CA ALA A 324 8.85 28.89 2.43
C ALA A 324 8.37 27.58 1.79
N HIS A 325 8.23 26.54 2.61
CA HIS A 325 7.62 25.31 2.16
C HIS A 325 6.12 25.51 1.87
N SER A 326 5.56 24.71 0.96
CA SER A 326 4.16 24.81 0.57
C SER A 326 3.23 24.56 1.77
N SER A 327 2.24 25.43 1.98
CA SER A 327 1.23 25.24 3.03
C SER A 327 0.28 24.06 2.75
N SER A 328 0.24 23.57 1.51
CA SER A 328 -0.51 22.36 1.14
C SER A 328 0.17 21.05 1.56
N ASP A 329 1.48 21.08 1.87
CA ASP A 329 2.23 19.95 2.42
C ASP A 329 2.66 20.29 3.86
N PRO A 330 1.87 19.94 4.89
CA PRO A 330 2.22 20.23 6.28
C PRO A 330 3.34 19.33 6.84
N SER A 331 3.86 18.37 6.06
CA SER A 331 4.86 17.41 6.54
C SER A 331 6.25 18.00 6.74
N LEU A 332 6.58 19.13 6.08
CA LEU A 332 7.79 19.90 6.34
C LEU A 332 7.44 21.24 7.01
N ARG A 333 7.90 21.39 8.25
CA ARG A 333 7.87 22.66 8.99
C ARG A 333 9.20 23.38 8.83
N GLY A 334 9.32 24.22 7.81
CA GLY A 334 10.58 24.91 7.55
C GLY A 334 10.70 25.53 6.16
N LEU A 335 11.93 25.63 5.70
CA LEU A 335 12.29 26.16 4.39
C LEU A 335 12.65 25.03 3.42
N ASP A 336 12.25 25.19 2.16
CA ASP A 336 12.84 24.45 1.04
C ASP A 336 14.15 25.12 0.64
N VAL A 337 15.13 24.30 0.24
CA VAL A 337 16.49 24.73 -0.06
C VAL A 337 16.89 24.24 -1.44
N TYR A 338 17.43 25.14 -2.25
CA TYR A 338 17.79 24.90 -3.64
C TYR A 338 19.25 25.26 -3.86
N VAL A 339 20.06 24.28 -4.26
CA VAL A 339 21.46 24.52 -4.63
C VAL A 339 21.53 24.90 -6.10
N GLY A 340 22.05 26.11 -6.37
CA GLY A 340 22.30 26.60 -7.71
C GLY A 340 23.62 26.07 -8.27
N ALA A 341 24.38 26.92 -8.95
CA ALA A 341 25.65 26.53 -9.56
C ALA A 341 26.65 25.97 -8.53
N VAL A 342 27.39 24.94 -8.93
CA VAL A 342 28.51 24.35 -8.15
C VAL A 342 29.87 24.49 -8.85
N GLU A 343 29.83 24.95 -10.10
CA GLU A 343 30.98 25.30 -10.92
C GLU A 343 30.77 26.72 -11.45
N ASP A 344 31.86 27.46 -11.63
CA ASP A 344 31.82 28.78 -12.24
C ASP A 344 32.43 28.70 -13.65
N PRO A 345 31.60 28.56 -14.70
CA PRO A 345 32.09 28.48 -16.07
C PRO A 345 32.72 29.78 -16.57
N ASP A 346 32.40 30.93 -15.96
CA ASP A 346 32.88 32.25 -16.37
C ASP A 346 34.19 32.65 -15.65
N GLY A 347 34.65 31.86 -14.68
CA GLY A 347 35.90 32.07 -13.95
C GLY A 347 35.93 33.34 -13.09
N ILE A 348 34.77 33.80 -12.63
CA ILE A 348 34.62 34.97 -11.76
C ILE A 348 35.15 34.66 -10.35
N VAL A 349 34.85 33.46 -9.85
CA VAL A 349 35.35 32.85 -8.63
C VAL A 349 36.62 32.07 -9.00
N GLY A 350 37.71 32.32 -8.26
CA GLY A 350 38.97 31.63 -8.48
C GLY A 350 38.82 30.12 -8.26
N ALA A 351 39.48 29.32 -9.10
CA ALA A 351 39.44 27.86 -9.01
C ALA A 351 39.78 27.41 -7.57
N TYR A 352 38.80 26.83 -6.88
CA TYR A 352 39.01 26.15 -5.62
C TYR A 352 39.89 24.92 -5.89
N ALA A 353 40.68 24.48 -4.91
CA ALA A 353 41.51 23.27 -5.06
C ALA A 353 40.67 21.97 -5.19
N GLY A 354 39.33 22.08 -5.18
CA GLY A 354 38.34 21.03 -5.42
C GLY A 354 37.05 21.60 -6.03
N SER A 355 36.08 20.76 -6.39
CA SER A 355 34.75 21.21 -6.86
C SER A 355 33.87 21.60 -5.67
N ALA A 356 33.09 22.69 -5.78
CA ALA A 356 32.07 23.04 -4.78
C ALA A 356 30.88 22.06 -4.84
N GLY A 357 30.00 22.13 -3.85
CA GLY A 357 28.80 21.30 -3.80
C GLY A 357 28.91 20.06 -2.93
N LYS A 358 29.94 19.93 -2.08
CA LYS A 358 30.09 18.77 -1.19
C LYS A 358 29.49 19.02 0.20
N VAL A 359 28.59 18.14 0.63
CA VAL A 359 28.12 18.06 2.02
C VAL A 359 28.66 16.78 2.66
N THR A 360 29.30 16.88 3.82
CA THR A 360 29.77 15.73 4.59
C THR A 360 29.31 15.83 6.03
N ASN A 361 28.61 14.81 6.54
CA ASN A 361 28.29 14.70 7.96
C ASN A 361 28.92 13.42 8.52
N SER A 362 30.01 13.56 9.28
CA SER A 362 30.62 12.47 10.07
C SER A 362 30.30 12.58 11.57
N GLY A 363 29.67 13.69 11.98
CA GLY A 363 29.20 13.95 13.33
C GLY A 363 27.78 13.45 13.58
N ILE A 364 27.06 14.16 14.44
CA ILE A 364 25.65 13.91 14.73
C ILE A 364 24.81 15.16 14.44
N VAL A 365 23.71 14.95 13.73
CA VAL A 365 22.63 15.93 13.58
C VAL A 365 21.37 15.35 14.20
N SER A 366 20.76 16.08 15.12
CA SER A 366 19.60 15.64 15.88
C SER A 366 18.52 16.71 15.87
N SER A 367 17.35 16.38 15.32
CA SER A 367 16.21 17.29 15.20
C SER A 367 14.92 16.60 15.71
N PRO A 368 14.79 16.30 17.03
CA PRO A 368 13.60 15.64 17.58
C PRO A 368 12.32 16.37 17.19
N ARG A 369 11.29 15.65 16.69
CA ARG A 369 10.04 16.22 16.12
C ARG A 369 10.26 17.36 15.11
N GLY A 370 11.43 17.36 14.47
CA GLY A 370 11.89 18.40 13.55
C GLY A 370 12.48 17.80 12.28
N ASN A 371 13.08 18.69 11.49
CA ASN A 371 13.47 18.40 10.12
C ASN A 371 14.99 18.51 9.93
N ILE A 372 15.54 17.69 9.04
CA ILE A 372 16.96 17.73 8.65
C ILE A 372 17.04 17.74 7.13
N THR A 373 17.74 18.71 6.56
CA THR A 373 17.94 18.85 5.12
C THR A 373 19.44 18.87 4.79
N LEU A 374 19.89 17.93 3.95
CA LEU A 374 21.23 17.91 3.36
C LEU A 374 21.07 18.10 1.85
N THR A 375 21.73 19.11 1.27
CA THR A 375 21.63 19.38 -0.18
C THR A 375 22.94 19.88 -0.79
N GLY A 376 23.27 19.39 -1.97
CA GLY A 376 24.53 19.67 -2.69
C GLY A 376 24.64 18.85 -3.98
N LYS A 377 25.83 18.85 -4.60
CA LYS A 377 26.17 17.91 -5.70
C LYS A 377 26.53 16.54 -5.13
N ASP A 378 27.42 16.47 -4.15
CA ASP A 378 27.87 15.20 -3.55
C ASP A 378 27.62 15.21 -2.03
N ILE A 379 26.83 14.25 -1.55
CA ILE A 379 26.43 14.16 -0.14
C ILE A 379 26.99 12.88 0.49
N TYR A 380 27.76 13.04 1.55
CA TYR A 380 28.36 11.95 2.33
C TYR A 380 27.79 11.95 3.75
N GLN A 381 26.84 11.04 4.00
CA GLN A 381 26.31 10.80 5.33
C GLN A 381 27.10 9.66 5.98
N LEU A 382 28.09 10.01 6.81
CA LEU A 382 29.06 9.07 7.41
C LEU A 382 28.81 8.85 8.91
N GLY A 383 28.11 9.78 9.57
CA GLY A 383 27.81 9.75 11.00
C GLY A 383 26.35 9.36 11.29
N ALA A 384 25.69 10.18 12.10
CA ALA A 384 24.30 9.95 12.53
C ALA A 384 23.37 11.13 12.17
N LEU A 385 22.23 10.83 11.56
CA LEU A 385 21.06 11.72 11.51
C LEU A 385 19.97 11.13 12.39
N THR A 386 19.42 11.93 13.30
CA THR A 386 18.42 11.46 14.27
C THR A 386 17.23 12.42 14.35
N SER A 387 16.02 11.89 14.37
CA SER A 387 14.76 12.64 14.60
C SER A 387 13.76 11.76 15.34
N SER A 388 12.61 12.32 15.71
CA SER A 388 11.53 11.62 16.41
C SER A 388 10.17 12.03 15.89
N THR A 389 9.13 11.27 16.21
CA THR A 389 7.74 11.59 15.88
C THR A 389 6.86 11.44 17.11
N SER A 390 5.98 12.41 17.33
CA SER A 390 4.93 12.38 18.36
C SER A 390 3.57 12.17 17.70
N VAL A 391 2.49 12.21 18.51
CA VAL A 391 1.13 12.16 17.98
C VAL A 391 0.74 13.40 17.14
N SER A 392 1.46 14.51 17.29
CA SER A 392 1.15 15.81 16.70
C SER A 392 2.18 16.30 15.69
N LEU A 393 3.45 15.89 15.82
CA LEU A 393 4.57 16.36 15.00
C LEU A 393 5.34 15.18 14.41
N ASN A 394 5.43 15.13 13.08
CA ASN A 394 6.25 14.16 12.35
C ASN A 394 7.72 14.60 12.28
N GLY A 395 8.63 13.63 12.19
CA GLY A 395 10.03 13.89 11.81
C GLY A 395 10.20 13.76 10.30
N ARG A 396 11.08 14.59 9.70
CA ARG A 396 11.41 14.50 8.26
C ARG A 396 12.90 14.67 8.00
N ILE A 397 13.45 13.85 7.11
CA ILE A 397 14.85 13.94 6.66
C ILE A 397 14.89 13.97 5.13
N ASP A 398 15.39 15.06 4.58
CA ASP A 398 15.55 15.25 3.14
C ASP A 398 17.04 15.26 2.76
N ILE A 399 17.45 14.34 1.88
CA ILE A 399 18.80 14.27 1.31
C ILE A 399 18.68 14.46 -0.19
N ASN A 400 19.02 15.65 -0.68
CA ASN A 400 18.76 16.05 -2.05
C ASN A 400 20.05 16.45 -2.79
N ALA A 401 20.57 15.53 -3.59
CA ALA A 401 21.70 15.75 -4.48
C ALA A 401 21.27 16.36 -5.84
N SER A 402 20.39 17.38 -5.81
CA SER A 402 19.99 18.15 -7.01
C SER A 402 20.68 19.51 -6.98
N TYR A 403 21.27 19.92 -8.09
CA TYR A 403 22.06 21.15 -8.18
C TYR A 403 21.88 21.85 -9.54
N ASP A 404 22.60 22.96 -9.74
CA ASP A 404 22.45 23.87 -10.88
C ASP A 404 21.03 24.41 -11.01
N ALA A 405 20.36 24.62 -9.87
CA ALA A 405 19.06 25.25 -9.83
C ALA A 405 19.14 26.69 -10.36
N VAL A 406 18.21 27.05 -11.24
CA VAL A 406 18.05 28.42 -11.74
C VAL A 406 16.71 28.98 -11.29
N SER A 407 16.64 30.30 -11.04
CA SER A 407 15.38 30.96 -10.72
C SER A 407 14.34 30.74 -11.80
N ASN A 408 13.11 30.43 -11.41
CA ASN A 408 11.97 30.37 -12.32
C ASN A 408 11.38 31.78 -12.50
N PRO A 409 11.57 32.44 -13.67
CA PRO A 409 11.08 33.81 -13.88
C PRO A 409 9.54 33.90 -13.84
N ASN A 410 8.84 32.79 -14.08
CA ASN A 410 7.40 32.75 -14.12
C ASN A 410 6.75 32.32 -12.81
N TYR A 411 7.54 32.05 -11.75
CA TYR A 411 7.03 31.52 -10.49
C TYR A 411 5.87 32.34 -9.91
N ASP A 412 4.76 31.61 -9.73
CA ASP A 412 3.46 31.93 -9.13
C ASP A 412 3.25 31.34 -7.72
N PRO A 413 3.53 31.95 -6.55
CA PRO A 413 3.24 31.29 -5.26
C PRO A 413 1.74 31.01 -5.04
N THR A 414 0.85 31.69 -5.76
CA THR A 414 -0.61 31.49 -5.70
C THR A 414 -1.15 30.55 -6.79
N ASN A 415 -0.32 30.20 -7.77
CA ASN A 415 -0.73 29.38 -8.91
C ASN A 415 0.32 28.31 -9.24
N ALA A 416 -0.01 27.06 -8.87
CA ALA A 416 0.84 25.90 -9.07
C ALA A 416 1.16 25.60 -10.55
N ALA A 417 0.41 26.13 -11.52
CA ALA A 417 0.67 25.94 -12.94
C ALA A 417 2.03 26.52 -13.38
N PHE A 418 2.57 27.48 -12.64
CA PHE A 418 3.87 28.08 -12.92
C PHE A 418 5.06 27.30 -12.33
N GLY A 419 4.81 26.18 -11.62
CA GLY A 419 5.85 25.27 -11.15
C GLY A 419 6.63 25.74 -9.92
N ALA A 420 7.78 25.10 -9.68
CA ALA A 420 8.64 25.38 -8.53
C ALA A 420 9.38 26.72 -8.65
N PRO A 421 9.76 27.36 -7.52
CA PRO A 421 10.47 28.64 -7.52
C PRO A 421 11.87 28.56 -8.16
N PHE A 422 12.51 27.41 -8.07
CA PHE A 422 13.77 27.10 -8.75
C PHE A 422 13.63 25.84 -9.60
N LEU A 423 14.33 25.82 -10.72
CA LEU A 423 14.34 24.74 -11.70
C LEU A 423 15.71 24.08 -11.72
N TYR A 424 15.80 22.84 -11.26
CA TYR A 424 17.04 22.07 -11.26
C TYR A 424 17.47 21.68 -12.69
N LYS A 425 18.78 21.59 -12.92
CA LYS A 425 19.35 21.16 -14.21
C LYS A 425 20.18 19.90 -14.11
N SER A 426 20.71 19.61 -12.91
CA SER A 426 21.71 18.56 -12.73
C SER A 426 21.43 17.74 -11.47
N THR A 427 21.92 16.50 -11.46
CA THR A 427 21.76 15.55 -10.34
C THR A 427 23.11 14.93 -10.01
N GLY A 428 23.48 14.87 -8.73
CA GLY A 428 24.73 14.31 -8.22
C GLY A 428 24.51 13.14 -7.26
N ASN A 429 25.47 12.84 -6.39
CA ASN A 429 25.53 11.54 -5.71
C ASN A 429 25.29 11.59 -4.19
N ILE A 430 24.69 10.52 -3.65
CA ILE A 430 24.47 10.31 -2.22
C ILE A 430 25.19 9.04 -1.79
N THR A 431 26.02 9.15 -0.74
CA THR A 431 26.71 8.02 -0.11
C THR A 431 26.40 7.98 1.38
N LEU A 432 25.74 6.92 1.82
CA LEU A 432 25.62 6.54 3.22
C LEU A 432 26.83 5.66 3.56
N GLY A 433 27.77 6.20 4.32
CA GLY A 433 29.05 5.54 4.61
C GLY A 433 28.88 4.25 5.41
N THR A 434 29.96 3.48 5.49
CA THR A 434 30.03 2.26 6.30
C THR A 434 29.62 2.53 7.74
N LYS A 435 28.65 1.77 8.27
CA LYS A 435 28.09 1.93 9.63
C LYS A 435 27.43 3.29 9.93
N SER A 436 27.13 4.09 8.90
CA SER A 436 26.35 5.31 9.07
C SER A 436 24.92 4.97 9.50
N VAL A 437 24.28 5.91 10.21
CA VAL A 437 22.93 5.72 10.73
C VAL A 437 22.02 6.89 10.39
N ILE A 438 20.81 6.54 9.95
CA ILE A 438 19.65 7.41 9.94
C ILE A 438 18.62 6.77 10.87
N GLN A 439 18.18 7.50 11.90
CA GLN A 439 17.25 6.98 12.90
C GLN A 439 16.11 7.97 13.11
N LEU A 440 14.87 7.51 12.98
CA LEU A 440 13.68 8.32 13.20
C LEU A 440 12.68 7.52 14.04
N LEU A 441 12.59 7.81 15.34
CA LEU A 441 11.85 6.94 16.27
C LEU A 441 10.53 7.57 16.74
N PRO A 442 9.46 6.78 16.90
CA PRO A 442 8.28 7.22 17.63
C PRO A 442 8.61 7.46 19.11
N GLU A 443 8.02 8.49 19.71
CA GLU A 443 8.19 8.83 21.13
C GLU A 443 7.32 7.94 22.02
N VAL A 444 7.55 6.62 22.00
CA VAL A 444 6.73 5.60 22.67
C VAL A 444 6.61 5.74 24.20
N ALA A 445 7.47 6.55 24.82
CA ALA A 445 7.38 6.89 26.24
C ALA A 445 6.38 8.03 26.54
N SER A 446 5.91 8.74 25.52
CA SER A 446 4.91 9.81 25.67
C SER A 446 3.53 9.22 26.00
N THR A 447 2.82 9.88 26.90
CA THR A 447 1.44 9.56 27.27
C THR A 447 0.42 10.35 26.45
N GLU A 448 0.87 11.22 25.55
CA GLU A 448 -0.03 11.96 24.66
C GLU A 448 -0.80 10.98 23.76
N LYS A 449 -2.09 11.25 23.58
CA LYS A 449 -2.97 10.45 22.74
C LYS A 449 -3.71 11.35 21.76
N VAL A 450 -3.99 10.79 20.59
CA VAL A 450 -4.88 11.40 19.59
C VAL A 450 -5.81 10.35 19.02
N VAL A 451 -6.93 10.83 18.52
CA VAL A 451 -7.92 10.00 17.86
C VAL A 451 -7.39 9.48 16.52
N GLY A 452 -7.51 8.18 16.28
CA GLY A 452 -7.21 7.59 14.97
C GLY A 452 -6.62 6.19 15.02
N THR A 453 -6.41 5.61 13.82
CA THR A 453 -5.78 4.29 13.66
C THR A 453 -4.37 4.35 13.08
N ARG A 454 -3.94 5.54 12.62
CA ARG A 454 -2.63 5.86 12.08
C ARG A 454 -2.27 7.30 12.40
N LEU A 455 -1.01 7.69 12.26
CA LEU A 455 -0.61 9.08 12.40
C LEU A 455 -1.28 9.95 11.32
N ALA A 456 -1.65 11.18 11.70
CA ALA A 456 -2.13 12.17 10.74
C ALA A 456 -1.04 12.55 9.72
N LEU A 457 0.21 12.60 10.18
CA LEU A 457 1.40 12.80 9.37
C LEU A 457 2.43 11.74 9.73
N ASN A 458 2.72 10.85 8.79
CA ASN A 458 3.80 9.88 8.95
C ASN A 458 5.16 10.60 8.90
N SER A 459 6.15 9.96 9.52
CA SER A 459 7.55 10.36 9.37
C SER A 459 7.99 10.13 7.93
N GLN A 460 8.87 10.99 7.41
CA GLN A 460 9.33 10.91 6.02
C GLN A 460 10.86 10.92 5.91
N ILE A 461 11.39 10.10 5.01
CA ILE A 461 12.78 10.16 4.59
C ILE A 461 12.83 10.17 3.06
N ASN A 462 13.30 11.28 2.50
CA ASN A 462 13.37 11.47 1.06
C ASN A 462 14.82 11.55 0.59
N MET A 463 15.17 10.77 -0.42
CA MET A 463 16.49 10.80 -1.06
C MET A 463 16.33 11.01 -2.56
N ARG A 464 17.07 11.96 -3.13
CA ARG A 464 17.12 12.18 -4.58
C ARG A 464 18.55 12.39 -5.05
N GLY A 465 18.99 11.59 -6.02
CA GLY A 465 20.35 11.64 -6.57
C GLY A 465 20.47 10.89 -7.89
N LYS A 466 21.67 10.85 -8.48
CA LYS A 466 22.00 10.06 -9.67
C LYS A 466 22.48 8.68 -9.23
N ALA A 467 23.49 8.60 -8.37
CA ALA A 467 23.83 7.39 -7.63
C ALA A 467 23.47 7.54 -6.14
N ILE A 468 22.84 6.51 -5.56
CA ILE A 468 22.52 6.44 -4.13
C ILE A 468 23.10 5.14 -3.56
N HIS A 469 24.16 5.26 -2.78
CA HIS A 469 24.92 4.14 -2.24
C HIS A 469 24.73 3.98 -0.73
N PHE A 470 24.19 2.84 -0.31
CA PHE A 470 24.16 2.39 1.07
C PHE A 470 25.39 1.52 1.31
N GLY A 471 26.39 2.08 1.99
CA GLY A 471 27.63 1.40 2.33
C GLY A 471 27.44 0.27 3.34
N ARG A 472 28.48 -0.54 3.51
CA ARG A 472 28.47 -1.74 4.35
C ARG A 472 27.98 -1.44 5.78
N ASP A 473 27.08 -2.28 6.29
CA ASP A 473 26.51 -2.15 7.64
C ASP A 473 25.82 -0.78 7.92
N SER A 474 25.47 0.00 6.88
CA SER A 474 24.70 1.24 7.06
C SER A 474 23.25 0.93 7.43
N MET A 475 22.63 1.79 8.22
CA MET A 475 21.29 1.50 8.76
C MET A 475 20.38 2.72 8.72
N LEU A 476 19.23 2.55 8.06
CA LEU A 476 18.08 3.42 8.16
C LEU A 476 17.02 2.70 9.00
N TYR A 477 16.66 3.26 10.16
CA TYR A 477 15.61 2.72 11.02
C TYR A 477 14.56 3.79 11.35
N ALA A 478 13.35 3.60 10.83
CA ALA A 478 12.26 4.56 10.93
C ALA A 478 10.89 3.86 10.97
N PRO A 479 10.43 3.36 12.13
CA PRO A 479 9.17 2.62 12.23
C PRO A 479 7.98 3.38 11.64
N SER A 480 7.16 2.70 10.83
CA SER A 480 5.97 3.26 10.17
C SER A 480 6.24 4.46 9.23
N ALA A 481 7.50 4.74 8.89
CA ALA A 481 7.85 5.89 8.05
C ALA A 481 7.65 5.63 6.56
N ASP A 482 7.46 6.71 5.81
CA ASP A 482 7.47 6.72 4.36
C ASP A 482 8.88 7.07 3.86
N VAL A 483 9.54 6.11 3.21
CA VAL A 483 10.89 6.25 2.65
C VAL A 483 10.81 6.27 1.14
N THR A 484 11.19 7.39 0.52
CA THR A 484 11.23 7.53 -0.93
C THR A 484 12.66 7.78 -1.41
N ILE A 485 13.13 6.92 -2.32
CA ILE A 485 14.46 6.98 -2.92
C ILE A 485 14.29 7.13 -4.42
N ASN A 486 14.72 8.27 -4.98
CA ASN A 486 14.61 8.59 -6.40
C ASN A 486 16.00 8.74 -7.02
N SER A 487 16.31 7.85 -7.96
CA SER A 487 17.53 7.86 -8.75
C SER A 487 17.21 8.13 -10.22
N GLY A 488 17.85 9.16 -10.80
CA GLY A 488 17.53 9.62 -12.15
C GLY A 488 18.25 10.93 -12.49
N VAL A 489 17.69 11.68 -13.45
CA VAL A 489 18.27 12.93 -13.95
C VAL A 489 17.22 14.03 -14.08
N TRP A 490 17.64 15.29 -14.00
CA TRP A 490 16.79 16.44 -14.31
C TRP A 490 16.84 16.73 -15.82
N ASN A 491 15.67 16.81 -16.45
CA ASN A 491 15.55 17.33 -17.81
C ASN A 491 15.08 18.79 -17.74
N TYR A 492 15.98 19.71 -18.08
CA TYR A 492 15.69 21.14 -18.17
C TYR A 492 15.48 21.55 -19.63
N VAL A 493 14.30 22.07 -19.95
CA VAL A 493 13.92 22.46 -21.31
C VAL A 493 13.46 23.91 -21.32
N LEU A 494 13.94 24.67 -22.31
CA LEU A 494 13.46 26.01 -22.63
C LEU A 494 12.32 25.88 -23.66
N ASN A 495 11.06 25.85 -23.22
CA ASN A 495 9.92 25.78 -24.14
C ASN A 495 9.39 27.19 -24.43
N GLY A 496 9.87 27.80 -25.52
CA GLY A 496 9.60 29.22 -25.79
C GLY A 496 10.13 30.12 -24.67
N THR A 497 9.28 30.98 -24.09
CA THR A 497 9.63 31.86 -22.96
C THR A 497 9.47 31.22 -21.57
N THR A 498 8.92 29.99 -21.46
CA THR A 498 8.70 29.35 -20.15
C THR A 498 9.65 28.18 -19.92
N PRO A 499 10.66 28.31 -19.04
CA PRO A 499 11.54 27.21 -18.68
C PRO A 499 10.77 26.16 -17.86
N LYS A 500 11.02 24.88 -18.12
CA LYS A 500 10.46 23.76 -17.35
C LYS A 500 11.58 22.80 -16.95
N SER A 501 11.52 22.32 -15.71
CA SER A 501 12.40 21.26 -15.21
C SER A 501 11.56 20.11 -14.70
N THR A 502 11.92 18.89 -15.08
CA THR A 502 11.23 17.66 -14.65
C THR A 502 12.27 16.61 -14.28
N PHE A 503 12.08 15.97 -13.13
CA PHE A 503 12.92 14.85 -12.73
C PHE A 503 12.43 13.60 -13.47
N VAL A 504 13.33 12.97 -14.22
CA VAL A 504 13.03 11.84 -15.09
C VAL A 504 13.79 10.62 -14.58
N LEU A 505 13.08 9.51 -14.47
CA LEU A 505 13.64 8.20 -14.14
C LEU A 505 14.38 7.62 -15.36
N SER A 506 15.48 8.26 -15.74
CA SER A 506 16.39 7.83 -16.80
C SER A 506 17.81 7.75 -16.26
N GLY A 507 18.43 6.57 -16.36
CA GLY A 507 19.74 6.31 -15.78
C GLY A 507 19.75 6.32 -14.24
N GLY A 508 20.95 6.34 -13.65
CA GLY A 508 21.11 6.31 -12.20
C GLY A 508 21.10 4.89 -11.60
N GLN A 509 21.49 4.81 -10.33
CA GLN A 509 21.59 3.55 -9.59
C GLN A 509 21.30 3.74 -8.10
N VAL A 510 20.58 2.77 -7.51
CA VAL A 510 20.51 2.57 -6.07
C VAL A 510 21.25 1.29 -5.73
N TYR A 511 22.22 1.38 -4.83
CA TYR A 511 23.10 0.27 -4.47
C TYR A 511 23.11 0.05 -2.96
N MET A 512 22.85 -1.17 -2.51
CA MET A 512 22.94 -1.57 -1.10
C MET A 512 24.02 -2.63 -0.90
N ASP A 513 25.08 -2.27 -0.16
CA ASP A 513 26.14 -3.19 0.24
C ASP A 513 25.67 -4.23 1.25
N SER A 514 26.46 -5.28 1.42
CA SER A 514 26.22 -6.29 2.45
C SER A 514 26.07 -5.65 3.85
N GLY A 515 25.06 -6.08 4.59
CA GLY A 515 24.74 -5.54 5.92
C GLY A 515 24.01 -4.19 5.90
N ALA A 516 23.78 -3.57 4.74
CA ALA A 516 22.97 -2.36 4.67
C ALA A 516 21.48 -2.67 4.88
N TRP A 517 20.81 -1.93 5.76
CA TRP A 517 19.40 -2.14 6.08
C TRP A 517 18.55 -0.88 5.97
N ILE A 518 17.38 -1.00 5.35
CA ILE A 518 16.26 -0.05 5.44
C ILE A 518 15.15 -0.74 6.23
N ASN A 519 14.89 -0.30 7.45
CA ASN A 519 13.88 -0.88 8.31
C ASN A 519 12.83 0.18 8.67
N VAL A 520 11.62 0.00 8.15
CA VAL A 520 10.43 0.79 8.47
C VAL A 520 9.32 -0.06 9.09
N SER A 521 9.69 -1.22 9.65
CA SER A 521 8.76 -2.13 10.33
C SER A 521 8.01 -1.41 11.46
N GLY A 522 6.76 -1.80 11.66
CA GLY A 522 5.91 -1.20 12.67
C GLY A 522 6.43 -1.41 14.09
N SER A 523 6.03 -0.51 14.99
CA SER A 523 6.34 -0.59 16.42
C SER A 523 5.85 -1.90 17.04
N THR A 524 6.70 -2.56 17.81
CA THR A 524 6.42 -3.87 18.44
C THR A 524 6.26 -3.73 19.95
N ASP A 525 5.55 -4.68 20.57
CA ASP A 525 5.26 -4.73 22.01
C ASP A 525 4.64 -3.46 22.61
N ILE A 526 3.76 -2.80 21.85
CA ILE A 526 3.08 -1.62 22.37
C ILE A 526 2.05 -2.03 23.43
N PRO A 527 2.14 -1.56 24.67
CA PRO A 527 1.15 -1.88 25.70
C PRO A 527 -0.13 -1.09 25.48
N ALA A 528 -1.28 -1.75 25.64
CA ALA A 528 -2.59 -1.10 25.69
C ALA A 528 -3.47 -1.77 26.76
N ALA A 529 -4.42 -1.03 27.33
CA ALA A 529 -5.38 -1.60 28.26
C ALA A 529 -6.59 -2.14 27.49
N LEU A 530 -7.11 -3.30 27.91
CA LEU A 530 -8.34 -3.86 27.34
C LEU A 530 -9.51 -2.88 27.34
N ALA A 531 -9.59 -2.07 28.41
CA ALA A 531 -10.62 -1.07 28.63
C ALA A 531 -10.65 0.01 27.54
N GLU A 532 -9.57 0.22 26.77
CA GLU A 532 -9.57 1.16 25.64
C GLU A 532 -10.54 0.74 24.52
N ASN A 533 -10.95 -0.53 24.48
CA ASN A 533 -11.95 -1.04 23.56
C ASN A 533 -13.36 -1.15 24.18
N ILE A 534 -13.56 -0.62 25.39
CA ILE A 534 -14.85 -0.62 26.06
C ILE A 534 -15.34 0.83 26.14
N LEU A 535 -16.30 1.19 25.28
CA LEU A 535 -16.80 2.56 25.17
C LEU A 535 -18.15 2.68 25.87
N THR A 536 -18.33 3.71 26.68
CA THR A 536 -19.65 4.09 27.22
C THR A 536 -20.16 5.31 26.45
N LEU A 537 -21.31 5.18 25.81
CA LEU A 537 -21.92 6.21 24.98
C LEU A 537 -23.42 6.26 25.17
N GLN A 538 -24.05 7.34 24.72
CA GLN A 538 -25.51 7.49 24.73
C GLN A 538 -26.06 7.34 23.32
N LEU A 539 -26.96 6.38 23.13
CA LEU A 539 -27.67 6.23 21.86
C LEU A 539 -28.79 7.27 21.76
N ARG A 540 -28.82 8.07 20.69
CA ARG A 540 -29.84 9.08 20.41
C ARG A 540 -30.54 8.77 19.09
N GLY A 541 -31.34 9.72 18.61
CA GLY A 541 -32.22 9.52 17.48
C GLY A 541 -31.52 9.25 16.14
N ALA A 542 -30.23 9.57 16.00
CA ALA A 542 -29.44 9.29 14.79
C ALA A 542 -28.80 7.89 14.87
N GLU A 543 -28.33 7.48 16.04
CA GLU A 543 -27.72 6.17 16.28
C GLU A 543 -28.76 5.02 16.19
N PHE A 544 -30.04 5.29 16.45
CA PHE A 544 -31.14 4.33 16.21
C PHE A 544 -31.66 4.32 14.75
N SER A 545 -30.88 4.81 13.77
CA SER A 545 -31.25 4.81 12.34
C SER A 545 -31.67 3.41 11.85
N ASN A 546 -30.95 2.38 12.27
CA ASN A 546 -31.20 0.98 11.90
C ASN A 546 -32.22 0.28 12.82
N SER A 547 -32.72 0.95 13.86
CA SER A 547 -33.67 0.41 14.84
C SER A 547 -34.81 1.41 15.14
N PRO A 548 -35.70 1.67 14.16
CA PRO A 548 -36.77 2.66 14.30
C PRO A 548 -37.71 2.38 15.48
N PHE A 549 -37.92 1.10 15.84
CA PHE A 549 -38.79 0.71 16.96
C PHE A 549 -38.24 1.08 18.34
N ASN A 550 -36.93 1.22 18.50
CA ASN A 550 -36.28 1.60 19.76
C ASN A 550 -35.92 3.10 19.82
N ARG A 551 -36.17 3.85 18.74
CA ARG A 551 -35.74 5.26 18.59
C ARG A 551 -36.32 6.20 19.64
N ASP A 552 -37.55 5.98 20.08
CA ASP A 552 -38.20 6.74 21.16
C ASP A 552 -38.40 5.86 22.42
N GLY A 553 -37.69 4.74 22.49
CA GLY A 553 -37.79 3.75 23.55
C GLY A 553 -36.97 4.06 24.80
N PRO A 554 -37.03 3.19 25.82
CA PRO A 554 -36.41 3.40 27.13
C PRO A 554 -34.88 3.36 27.12
N LEU A 555 -34.23 3.01 26.01
CA LEU A 555 -32.77 2.98 25.86
C LEU A 555 -32.18 4.31 25.36
N ARG A 556 -33.02 5.27 24.94
CA ARG A 556 -32.56 6.53 24.38
C ARG A 556 -32.01 7.47 25.45
N GLY A 557 -30.83 8.02 25.19
CA GLY A 557 -30.17 9.00 26.07
C GLY A 557 -29.62 8.41 27.36
N ILE A 558 -29.57 7.08 27.46
CA ILE A 558 -28.97 6.37 28.60
C ILE A 558 -27.56 5.92 28.23
N ASP A 559 -26.67 5.89 29.22
CA ASP A 559 -25.30 5.39 29.06
C ASP A 559 -25.31 3.88 28.79
N ILE A 560 -24.77 3.51 27.64
CA ILE A 560 -24.63 2.14 27.16
C ILE A 560 -23.14 1.88 26.93
N THR A 561 -22.63 0.94 27.71
CA THR A 561 -21.27 0.39 27.57
C THR A 561 -21.23 -0.73 26.54
N LEU A 562 -20.46 -0.52 25.47
CA LEU A 562 -20.27 -1.40 24.34
C LEU A 562 -18.82 -1.90 24.29
N ASP A 563 -18.66 -3.13 23.83
CA ASP A 563 -17.36 -3.65 23.41
C ASP A 563 -17.25 -3.50 21.89
N ILE A 564 -16.48 -2.51 21.44
CA ILE A 564 -16.33 -2.21 20.00
C ILE A 564 -15.56 -3.29 19.23
N ARG A 565 -14.98 -4.28 19.92
CA ARG A 565 -14.36 -5.44 19.28
C ARG A 565 -15.42 -6.41 18.76
N ARG A 566 -16.66 -6.31 19.27
CA ARG A 566 -17.81 -7.06 18.75
C ARG A 566 -18.32 -6.35 17.50
N GLN A 567 -18.45 -7.09 16.42
CA GLN A 567 -18.97 -6.58 15.17
C GLN A 567 -19.56 -7.74 14.37
N GLY A 568 -20.39 -7.43 13.40
CA GLY A 568 -21.00 -8.43 12.54
C GLY A 568 -21.95 -7.81 11.53
N MET A 569 -22.74 -8.67 10.86
CA MET A 569 -23.83 -8.24 10.01
C MET A 569 -25.18 -8.65 10.62
N PHE A 570 -26.19 -7.80 10.49
CA PHE A 570 -27.58 -8.12 10.81
C PHE A 570 -28.48 -7.54 9.71
N ASN A 571 -29.26 -8.38 9.02
CA ASN A 571 -30.12 -8.00 7.90
C ASN A 571 -29.43 -7.14 6.82
N GLY A 572 -28.17 -7.45 6.51
CA GLY A 572 -27.37 -6.72 5.51
C GLY A 572 -26.71 -5.44 6.03
N PHE A 573 -26.93 -5.05 7.29
CA PHE A 573 -26.26 -3.91 7.93
C PHE A 573 -25.08 -4.38 8.78
N ALA A 574 -23.90 -3.81 8.53
CA ALA A 574 -22.75 -3.99 9.42
C ALA A 574 -22.96 -3.22 10.72
N TRP A 575 -22.58 -3.82 11.84
CA TRP A 575 -22.69 -3.20 13.16
C TRP A 575 -21.40 -3.35 13.96
N VAL A 576 -21.17 -2.41 14.87
CA VAL A 576 -20.03 -2.42 15.81
C VAL A 576 -20.56 -2.20 17.22
N GLY A 577 -20.10 -3.00 18.18
CA GLY A 577 -20.57 -3.04 19.56
C GLY A 577 -21.94 -3.70 19.72
N THR A 578 -22.93 -3.28 18.94
CA THR A 578 -24.31 -3.76 19.02
C THR A 578 -25.04 -3.68 17.67
N PRO A 579 -25.83 -4.70 17.27
CA PRO A 579 -26.71 -4.59 16.10
C PRO A 579 -27.86 -3.59 16.30
N LEU A 580 -28.19 -3.24 17.54
CA LEU A 580 -29.31 -2.36 17.90
C LEU A 580 -29.13 -0.91 17.40
N ALA A 581 -27.89 -0.46 17.19
CA ALA A 581 -27.60 0.92 16.85
C ALA A 581 -26.32 1.07 16.02
N ASP A 582 -26.22 2.18 15.31
CA ASP A 582 -25.02 2.56 14.59
C ASP A 582 -24.01 3.24 15.53
N ALA A 583 -23.08 2.43 16.06
CA ALA A 583 -21.96 2.92 16.87
C ALA A 583 -20.68 3.15 16.06
N SER A 584 -20.72 3.04 14.73
CA SER A 584 -19.53 3.10 13.86
C SER A 584 -18.79 4.45 13.99
N GLY A 585 -19.53 5.55 14.14
CA GLY A 585 -18.97 6.89 14.34
C GLY A 585 -18.15 7.07 15.62
N PHE A 586 -18.35 6.21 16.63
CA PHE A 586 -17.64 6.32 17.91
C PHE A 586 -16.35 5.50 17.96
N VAL A 587 -16.19 4.50 17.08
CA VAL A 587 -14.92 3.77 16.90
C VAL A 587 -13.81 4.73 16.47
N GLY A 588 -14.19 5.71 15.64
CA GLY A 588 -13.31 6.77 15.19
C GLY A 588 -12.95 7.80 16.24
N LEU A 589 -13.33 7.65 17.53
CA LEU A 589 -12.99 8.54 18.65
C LEU A 589 -11.99 7.94 19.64
N ILE A 590 -11.51 6.72 19.39
CA ILE A 590 -10.56 6.06 20.30
C ILE A 590 -9.22 6.79 20.23
N GLU A 591 -8.80 7.31 21.38
CA GLU A 591 -7.50 7.98 21.52
C GLU A 591 -6.38 6.95 21.71
N ARG A 592 -5.33 7.06 20.90
CA ARG A 592 -4.17 6.16 20.91
C ARG A 592 -2.87 6.93 21.06
N THR A 593 -1.90 6.29 21.71
CA THR A 593 -0.52 6.81 21.82
C THR A 593 0.19 6.71 20.47
N VAL A 594 1.30 7.46 20.32
CA VAL A 594 2.16 7.37 19.12
C VAL A 594 2.66 5.94 18.85
N GLY A 595 2.91 5.15 19.90
CA GLY A 595 3.30 3.74 19.75
C GLY A 595 2.21 2.93 19.04
N ALA A 596 0.96 3.05 19.49
CA ALA A 596 -0.18 2.34 18.91
C ALA A 596 -0.53 2.83 17.50
N LEU A 597 -0.24 4.10 17.18
CA LEU A 597 -0.44 4.68 15.84
C LEU A 597 0.68 4.36 14.84
N THR A 598 1.79 3.78 15.31
CA THR A 598 2.96 3.39 14.48
C THR A 598 3.18 1.88 14.45
N THR A 599 2.19 1.08 14.86
CA THR A 599 2.30 -0.39 14.78
C THR A 599 2.17 -0.92 13.36
N ALA A 600 1.56 -0.17 12.43
CA ALA A 600 1.54 -0.58 11.02
C ALA A 600 2.94 -0.45 10.40
N GLY A 601 3.26 -1.32 9.43
CA GLY A 601 4.51 -1.20 8.67
C GLY A 601 4.54 0.04 7.78
N GLY A 602 5.72 0.63 7.61
CA GLY A 602 5.93 1.79 6.73
C GLY A 602 6.03 1.43 5.25
N THR A 603 6.27 2.44 4.42
CA THR A 603 6.40 2.29 2.96
C THR A 603 7.83 2.56 2.50
N VAL A 604 8.37 1.71 1.63
CA VAL A 604 9.66 1.92 0.96
C VAL A 604 9.44 1.95 -0.54
N LYS A 605 9.65 3.13 -1.16
CA LYS A 605 9.57 3.32 -2.61
C LYS A 605 10.95 3.65 -3.19
N ILE A 606 11.47 2.76 -4.02
CA ILE A 606 12.75 2.92 -4.72
C ILE A 606 12.46 3.05 -6.21
N ASN A 607 12.67 4.25 -6.75
CA ASN A 607 12.58 4.51 -8.19
C ASN A 607 13.98 4.78 -8.71
N SER A 608 14.43 4.02 -9.70
CA SER A 608 15.73 4.19 -10.35
C SER A 608 15.56 4.12 -11.85
N GLY A 609 16.07 5.11 -12.58
CA GLY A 609 16.03 5.10 -14.04
C GLY A 609 17.02 4.12 -14.70
N GLY A 610 17.88 3.46 -13.93
CA GLY A 610 18.92 2.56 -14.43
C GLY A 610 18.94 1.22 -13.69
N SER A 611 19.37 1.19 -12.43
CA SER A 611 19.41 -0.09 -11.70
C SER A 611 19.16 0.00 -10.20
N VAL A 612 18.67 -1.10 -9.63
CA VAL A 612 18.61 -1.33 -8.17
C VAL A 612 19.37 -2.59 -7.83
N ILE A 613 20.36 -2.47 -6.96
CA ILE A 613 21.27 -3.56 -6.59
C ILE A 613 21.25 -3.72 -5.08
N MET A 614 20.88 -4.92 -4.62
CA MET A 614 20.94 -5.33 -3.22
C MET A 614 21.92 -6.50 -3.12
N GLN A 615 23.04 -6.29 -2.45
CA GLN A 615 24.02 -7.35 -2.20
C GLN A 615 23.51 -8.34 -1.15
N ARG A 616 24.05 -9.56 -1.17
CA ARG A 616 23.74 -10.57 -0.15
C ARG A 616 24.05 -10.05 1.25
N GLY A 617 23.06 -10.19 2.15
CA GLY A 617 23.13 -9.70 3.54
C GLY A 617 22.66 -8.26 3.73
N SER A 618 22.35 -7.53 2.67
CA SER A 618 21.52 -6.31 2.76
C SER A 618 20.05 -6.68 2.99
N GLY A 619 19.21 -5.73 3.40
CA GLY A 619 17.78 -5.98 3.46
C GLY A 619 16.87 -4.78 3.63
N ILE A 620 15.58 -5.01 3.35
CA ILE A 620 14.48 -4.07 3.55
C ILE A 620 13.41 -4.75 4.39
N ASP A 621 12.92 -4.07 5.43
CA ASP A 621 11.91 -4.60 6.35
C ASP A 621 10.74 -3.62 6.51
N VAL A 622 9.55 -4.06 6.09
CA VAL A 622 8.27 -3.35 6.17
C VAL A 622 7.24 -4.12 7.00
N SER A 623 7.70 -5.06 7.84
CA SER A 623 6.83 -5.94 8.63
C SER A 623 5.86 -5.16 9.53
N GLY A 624 4.67 -5.72 9.76
CA GLY A 624 3.70 -5.20 10.72
C GLY A 624 4.18 -5.40 12.17
N GLY A 625 3.95 -4.40 13.00
CA GLY A 625 4.13 -4.46 14.44
C GLY A 625 2.90 -5.02 15.16
N PHE A 626 2.82 -4.82 16.48
CA PHE A 626 1.69 -5.33 17.28
C PHE A 626 1.51 -4.61 18.62
N ILE A 627 0.28 -4.68 19.10
CA ILE A 627 -0.17 -4.21 20.42
C ILE A 627 -0.35 -5.42 21.34
N ASN A 628 0.11 -5.32 22.58
CA ASN A 628 -0.19 -6.27 23.64
C ASN A 628 -1.25 -5.67 24.56
N TYR A 629 -2.48 -6.19 24.49
CA TYR A 629 -3.54 -5.83 25.42
C TYR A 629 -3.36 -6.55 26.75
N ALA A 630 -3.27 -5.79 27.84
CA ALA A 630 -3.28 -6.35 29.18
C ALA A 630 -4.66 -6.94 29.50
N GLY A 631 -4.69 -8.07 30.22
CA GLY A 631 -5.95 -8.68 30.67
C GLY A 631 -6.68 -7.78 31.66
N GLY A 632 -8.00 -7.85 31.68
CA GLY A 632 -8.85 -6.97 32.48
C GLY A 632 -10.28 -7.45 32.59
N GLU A 633 -11.04 -6.85 33.50
CA GLU A 633 -12.48 -7.08 33.59
C GLU A 633 -13.21 -6.34 32.47
N VAL A 634 -14.11 -7.05 31.79
CA VAL A 634 -15.03 -6.50 30.80
C VAL A 634 -16.45 -6.55 31.37
N GLN A 635 -17.14 -5.41 31.26
CA GLN A 635 -18.55 -5.30 31.59
C GLN A 635 -19.24 -4.51 30.48
N THR A 636 -20.09 -5.18 29.70
CA THR A 636 -20.96 -4.57 28.72
C THR A 636 -22.37 -4.36 29.29
N THR A 637 -23.13 -3.45 28.68
CA THR A 637 -24.52 -3.23 29.06
C THR A 637 -25.36 -4.47 28.76
N ARG A 638 -26.34 -4.75 29.59
CA ARG A 638 -27.32 -5.80 29.36
C ARG A 638 -28.71 -5.19 29.28
N VAL A 639 -29.52 -5.66 28.32
CA VAL A 639 -30.87 -5.17 28.07
C VAL A 639 -31.89 -6.26 28.35
N THR A 640 -33.08 -5.86 28.79
CA THR A 640 -34.18 -6.78 29.07
C THR A 640 -35.23 -6.77 27.97
N TYR A 641 -35.70 -7.94 27.58
CA TYR A 641 -36.87 -8.11 26.71
C TYR A 641 -37.71 -9.29 27.21
N ARG A 642 -38.97 -9.04 27.59
CA ARG A 642 -39.91 -10.10 28.04
C ARG A 642 -39.30 -11.02 29.11
N ASN A 643 -38.75 -10.43 30.16
CA ASN A 643 -38.07 -11.11 31.28
C ASN A 643 -36.79 -11.92 30.92
N HIS A 644 -36.29 -11.80 29.70
CA HIS A 644 -34.99 -12.35 29.29
C HIS A 644 -33.93 -11.26 29.27
N ILE A 645 -32.69 -11.61 29.61
CA ILE A 645 -31.54 -10.71 29.63
C ILE A 645 -30.70 -11.03 28.39
N TYR A 646 -30.43 -9.99 27.60
CA TYR A 646 -29.53 -10.05 26.45
C TYR A 646 -28.33 -9.17 26.75
N ASP A 647 -27.14 -9.60 26.33
CA ASP A 647 -26.02 -8.69 26.27
C ASP A 647 -26.25 -7.68 25.14
N ILE A 648 -25.70 -6.48 25.26
CA ILE A 648 -25.95 -5.42 24.26
C ILE A 648 -25.47 -5.83 22.86
N TRP A 649 -24.43 -6.67 22.75
CA TRP A 649 -23.95 -7.15 21.46
C TRP A 649 -24.90 -8.18 20.80
N GLU A 650 -25.82 -8.79 21.56
CA GLU A 650 -26.87 -9.70 21.05
C GLU A 650 -28.19 -8.96 20.77
N ALA A 651 -28.25 -7.66 21.09
CA ALA A 651 -29.47 -6.89 20.98
C ALA A 651 -29.76 -6.51 19.52
N THR A 652 -30.78 -7.13 18.93
CA THR A 652 -31.18 -6.92 17.53
C THR A 652 -32.24 -5.82 17.36
N PRO A 653 -32.25 -5.07 16.23
CA PRO A 653 -33.21 -4.01 15.91
C PRO A 653 -34.70 -4.38 15.86
N ASP A 654 -35.01 -5.65 15.62
CA ASP A 654 -36.38 -6.17 15.46
C ASP A 654 -37.13 -6.36 16.79
N ARG A 655 -36.46 -6.14 17.93
CA ARG A 655 -37.03 -6.27 19.28
C ARG A 655 -37.14 -4.92 19.96
N VAL A 656 -38.24 -4.67 20.68
CA VAL A 656 -38.42 -3.48 21.53
C VAL A 656 -38.01 -3.83 22.95
N TYR A 657 -36.89 -3.29 23.42
CA TYR A 657 -36.36 -3.61 24.75
C TYR A 657 -37.04 -2.80 25.85
N ASP A 658 -37.21 -3.42 27.01
CA ASP A 658 -37.88 -2.83 28.18
C ASP A 658 -36.97 -1.86 28.96
N GLY A 659 -35.65 -2.00 28.85
CA GLY A 659 -34.65 -1.16 29.53
C GLY A 659 -33.31 -1.87 29.77
N ILE A 660 -32.43 -1.22 30.55
CA ILE A 660 -31.13 -1.78 30.98
C ILE A 660 -31.32 -2.62 32.25
N TYR A 661 -30.69 -3.79 32.28
CA TYR A 661 -30.61 -4.63 33.48
C TYR A 661 -29.58 -4.08 34.47
N THR A 662 -30.04 -3.61 35.64
CA THR A 662 -29.18 -3.02 36.69
C THR A 662 -28.84 -4.01 37.81
N GLY A 663 -29.02 -5.30 37.60
CA GLY A 663 -28.84 -6.30 38.66
C GLY A 663 -30.05 -6.45 39.58
N THR A 664 -31.18 -5.83 39.21
CA THR A 664 -32.46 -6.00 39.91
C THR A 664 -33.54 -6.37 38.90
N PHE A 665 -34.47 -7.23 39.29
CA PHE A 665 -35.71 -7.45 38.55
C PHE A 665 -36.89 -7.21 39.49
N THR A 666 -37.87 -6.46 39.00
CA THR A 666 -39.05 -6.06 39.77
C THR A 666 -40.26 -6.77 39.19
N THR A 667 -40.83 -7.72 39.94
CA THR A 667 -42.07 -8.38 39.54
C THR A 667 -43.24 -7.65 40.20
N GLY A 668 -44.17 -7.15 39.38
CA GLY A 668 -45.35 -6.42 39.85
C GLY A 668 -46.63 -7.02 39.29
N SER A 669 -47.70 -7.00 40.08
CA SER A 669 -49.05 -7.28 39.58
C SER A 669 -49.83 -5.96 39.49
N GLU A 670 -50.06 -5.48 38.26
CA GLU A 670 -50.82 -4.24 38.00
C GLU A 670 -52.23 -4.27 38.61
N LYS A 671 -52.82 -5.47 38.74
CA LYS A 671 -54.14 -5.67 39.35
C LYS A 671 -54.16 -5.43 40.86
N TRP A 672 -53.02 -5.57 41.55
CA TRP A 672 -52.96 -5.57 43.02
C TRP A 672 -52.04 -4.49 43.61
N GLY A 673 -51.36 -3.70 42.77
CA GLY A 673 -50.47 -2.62 43.21
C GLY A 673 -49.27 -3.08 44.05
N GLN A 674 -48.92 -4.37 44.02
CA GLN A 674 -47.78 -4.92 44.73
C GLN A 674 -46.61 -5.17 43.79
N SER A 675 -45.42 -4.80 44.25
CA SER A 675 -44.17 -4.92 43.52
C SER A 675 -43.10 -5.51 44.45
N GLN A 676 -42.40 -6.54 43.97
CA GLN A 676 -41.28 -7.16 44.67
C GLN A 676 -40.02 -7.03 43.82
N THR A 677 -38.99 -6.39 44.36
CA THR A 677 -37.68 -6.23 43.71
C THR A 677 -36.71 -7.27 44.25
N TYR A 678 -36.11 -8.03 43.34
CA TYR A 678 -35.11 -9.04 43.62
C TYR A 678 -33.76 -8.56 43.08
N THR A 679 -32.71 -8.59 43.89
CA THR A 679 -31.34 -8.20 43.48
C THR A 679 -30.53 -9.44 43.16
N VAL A 680 -30.04 -9.54 41.91
CA VAL A 680 -29.18 -10.63 41.43
C VAL A 680 -27.92 -10.04 40.77
N PRO A 681 -26.90 -9.69 41.57
CA PRO A 681 -25.74 -8.93 41.10
C PRO A 681 -24.73 -9.76 40.29
N PHE A 682 -24.79 -11.10 40.32
CA PHE A 682 -23.90 -11.96 39.54
C PHE A 682 -24.27 -12.05 38.04
N MET A 683 -25.43 -11.53 37.63
CA MET A 683 -25.87 -11.52 36.23
C MET A 683 -25.54 -10.21 35.47
N LEU A 684 -24.72 -9.34 36.05
CA LEU A 684 -24.29 -8.06 35.45
C LEU A 684 -23.30 -8.23 34.28
N GLY A 685 -22.93 -9.45 33.91
CA GLY A 685 -22.07 -9.73 32.76
C GLY A 685 -20.57 -9.44 32.96
N ARG A 686 -20.15 -9.13 34.20
CA ARG A 686 -18.72 -8.97 34.52
C ARG A 686 -17.99 -10.28 34.32
N HIS A 687 -16.96 -10.25 33.48
CA HIS A 687 -16.05 -11.37 33.29
C HIS A 687 -14.62 -10.87 33.07
N TYR A 688 -13.66 -11.66 33.51
CA TYR A 688 -12.25 -11.40 33.25
C TYR A 688 -11.86 -11.94 31.89
N GLU A 689 -11.21 -11.11 31.07
CA GLU A 689 -10.59 -11.55 29.84
C GLU A 689 -9.06 -11.57 29.97
N PRO A 690 -8.39 -12.64 29.52
CA PRO A 690 -6.94 -12.67 29.47
C PRO A 690 -6.39 -11.69 28.43
N GLY A 691 -5.17 -11.21 28.66
CA GLY A 691 -4.46 -10.38 27.70
C GLY A 691 -4.16 -11.13 26.40
N TYR A 692 -4.04 -10.39 25.30
CA TYR A 692 -3.77 -10.95 23.97
C TYR A 692 -2.96 -9.99 23.12
N THR A 693 -2.27 -10.54 22.13
CA THR A 693 -1.58 -9.77 21.09
C THR A 693 -2.54 -9.46 19.95
N TYR A 694 -2.47 -8.24 19.43
CA TYR A 694 -3.20 -7.77 18.26
C TYR A 694 -2.19 -7.20 17.27
N GLY A 695 -1.97 -7.89 16.15
CA GLY A 695 -1.03 -7.43 15.14
C GLY A 695 -1.63 -6.39 14.20
N ALA A 696 -0.77 -5.53 13.69
CA ALA A 696 -1.13 -4.47 12.78
C ALA A 696 -0.81 -4.83 11.32
N ASP A 697 -1.32 -4.02 10.41
CA ASP A 697 -1.13 -4.18 8.97
C ASP A 697 0.35 -4.14 8.58
N GLY A 698 0.69 -4.93 7.57
CA GLY A 698 1.99 -4.92 6.94
C GLY A 698 2.21 -3.68 6.07
N GLY A 699 3.47 -3.26 5.93
CA GLY A 699 3.85 -2.14 5.06
C GLY A 699 4.04 -2.55 3.60
N SER A 700 4.59 -1.65 2.78
CA SER A 700 4.75 -1.88 1.34
C SER A 700 6.17 -1.59 0.83
N ILE A 701 6.64 -2.43 -0.10
CA ILE A 701 7.87 -2.21 -0.87
C ILE A 701 7.51 -2.05 -2.33
N SER A 702 7.92 -0.94 -2.94
CA SER A 702 7.82 -0.72 -4.38
C SER A 702 9.21 -0.43 -4.95
N ILE A 703 9.68 -1.29 -5.86
CA ILE A 703 10.95 -1.12 -6.56
C ILE A 703 10.65 -0.97 -8.06
N ASN A 704 10.99 0.18 -8.61
CA ASN A 704 10.84 0.50 -10.02
C ASN A 704 12.22 0.78 -10.63
N ALA A 705 12.68 -0.10 -11.51
CA ALA A 705 13.94 0.06 -12.25
C ALA A 705 13.99 -0.88 -13.44
N PRO A 706 14.62 -0.50 -14.57
CA PRO A 706 14.66 -1.38 -15.73
C PRO A 706 15.57 -2.61 -15.52
N SER A 707 16.55 -2.52 -14.62
CA SER A 707 17.42 -3.65 -14.26
C SER A 707 17.54 -3.81 -12.75
N MET A 708 17.46 -5.04 -12.23
CA MET A 708 17.50 -5.30 -10.78
C MET A 708 18.39 -6.51 -10.44
N ALA A 709 19.15 -6.38 -9.36
CA ALA A 709 19.88 -7.48 -8.72
C ALA A 709 19.49 -7.56 -7.24
N LEU A 710 18.46 -8.36 -6.92
CA LEU A 710 17.87 -8.43 -5.58
C LEU A 710 18.43 -9.63 -4.78
N ASP A 711 19.71 -9.60 -4.41
CA ASP A 711 20.35 -10.68 -3.64
C ASP A 711 20.18 -10.53 -2.11
N GLY A 712 19.58 -9.42 -1.66
CA GLY A 712 19.31 -9.11 -0.26
C GLY A 712 18.02 -9.75 0.28
N GLN A 713 17.68 -9.42 1.52
CA GLN A 713 16.46 -9.90 2.19
C GLN A 713 15.34 -8.86 2.09
N LEU A 714 14.13 -9.30 1.75
CA LEU A 714 12.92 -8.49 1.80
C LEU A 714 11.98 -9.10 2.85
N ARG A 715 11.45 -8.29 3.77
CA ARG A 715 10.58 -8.73 4.85
C ARG A 715 9.33 -7.87 4.95
N GLY A 716 8.18 -8.53 5.12
CA GLY A 716 6.85 -7.95 5.23
C GLY A 716 5.93 -8.85 6.05
N ASN A 717 6.43 -9.43 7.14
CA ASN A 717 5.65 -10.36 7.95
C ASN A 717 4.57 -9.61 8.73
N THR A 718 3.40 -10.24 8.90
CA THR A 718 2.31 -9.76 9.77
C THR A 718 2.01 -10.80 10.84
N ILE A 719 1.49 -10.35 11.97
CA ILE A 719 1.11 -11.21 13.09
C ILE A 719 -0.40 -11.16 13.22
N ASN A 720 -1.07 -12.31 13.22
CA ASN A 720 -2.50 -12.37 13.54
C ASN A 720 -2.65 -12.95 14.95
N GLY A 721 -3.24 -12.16 15.85
CA GLY A 721 -3.54 -12.59 17.21
C GLY A 721 -4.66 -13.63 17.27
N PRO A 722 -4.88 -14.30 18.41
CA PRO A 722 -5.94 -15.30 18.59
C PRO A 722 -7.36 -14.78 18.31
N ARG A 723 -7.56 -13.46 18.30
CA ARG A 723 -8.83 -12.78 18.05
C ARG A 723 -8.95 -12.19 16.64
N GLN A 724 -7.93 -12.35 15.79
CA GLN A 724 -7.87 -11.83 14.42
C GLN A 724 -8.05 -12.97 13.41
N ARG A 725 -9.18 -13.68 13.50
CA ARG A 725 -9.54 -14.77 12.57
C ARG A 725 -10.32 -14.27 11.37
N GLU A 726 -11.23 -13.32 11.60
CA GLU A 726 -12.08 -12.65 10.61
C GLU A 726 -11.46 -11.31 10.19
N LEU A 727 -11.18 -10.42 11.16
CA LEU A 727 -10.44 -9.17 10.93
C LEU A 727 -8.93 -9.40 11.05
N ARG A 728 -8.35 -9.92 9.98
CA ARG A 728 -6.91 -10.17 9.89
C ARG A 728 -6.16 -8.87 9.61
N SER A 729 -4.88 -8.84 9.98
CA SER A 729 -3.97 -7.79 9.51
C SER A 729 -3.83 -7.88 8.00
N THR A 730 -3.92 -6.74 7.33
CA THR A 730 -3.68 -6.65 5.89
C THR A 730 -2.24 -7.09 5.60
N PRO A 731 -2.01 -8.06 4.68
CA PRO A 731 -0.66 -8.52 4.37
C PRO A 731 0.20 -7.42 3.72
N SER A 732 1.52 -7.47 3.95
CA SER A 732 2.46 -6.59 3.25
C SER A 732 2.45 -6.82 1.74
N SER A 733 2.77 -5.77 0.99
CA SER A 733 2.87 -5.79 -0.47
C SER A 733 4.29 -5.61 -0.98
N LEU A 734 4.63 -6.35 -2.04
CA LEU A 734 5.85 -6.21 -2.82
C LEU A 734 5.49 -5.95 -4.29
N ASN A 735 5.82 -4.76 -4.79
CA ASN A 735 5.65 -4.39 -6.19
C ASN A 735 7.03 -4.22 -6.86
N LEU A 736 7.26 -4.96 -7.94
CA LEU A 736 8.47 -4.89 -8.76
C LEU A 736 8.09 -4.47 -10.18
N ALA A 737 8.57 -3.32 -10.63
CA ALA A 737 8.31 -2.79 -11.97
C ALA A 737 9.60 -2.63 -12.79
N PHE A 738 9.65 -3.26 -13.97
CA PHE A 738 10.81 -3.29 -14.86
C PHE A 738 10.71 -2.24 -15.97
N GLN A 739 10.76 -0.96 -15.59
CA GLN A 739 10.59 0.16 -16.51
C GLN A 739 11.49 1.35 -16.16
N ALA A 740 11.72 2.20 -17.15
CA ALA A 740 12.36 3.50 -17.06
C ALA A 740 11.53 4.54 -17.84
N GLN A 741 11.96 5.80 -17.84
CA GLN A 741 11.34 6.86 -18.64
C GLN A 741 12.27 7.29 -19.77
N ARG A 742 11.73 7.47 -20.98
CA ARG A 742 12.49 8.08 -22.08
C ARG A 742 12.66 9.58 -21.83
N LEU A 743 13.85 10.12 -22.13
CA LEU A 743 14.12 11.56 -22.13
C LEU A 743 13.56 12.21 -23.40
N GLN A 744 12.24 12.24 -23.51
CA GLN A 744 11.50 12.91 -24.58
C GLN A 744 10.67 14.03 -23.93
N SER A 745 10.65 15.24 -24.49
CA SER A 745 9.91 16.38 -23.92
C SER A 745 8.78 16.79 -24.87
N PRO A 746 7.58 17.17 -24.38
CA PRO A 746 7.18 17.30 -22.98
C PRO A 746 6.66 16.01 -22.33
N LEU A 747 6.60 14.90 -23.08
CA LEU A 747 6.09 13.60 -22.64
C LEU A 747 7.23 12.64 -22.33
N TYR A 748 7.28 12.11 -21.12
CA TYR A 748 8.28 11.12 -20.67
C TYR A 748 7.67 9.72 -20.57
N PRO A 749 7.41 9.04 -21.70
CA PRO A 749 6.74 7.74 -21.69
C PRO A 749 7.56 6.69 -20.96
N THR A 750 6.86 5.81 -20.25
CA THR A 750 7.45 4.65 -19.58
C THR A 750 7.70 3.54 -20.58
N PHE A 751 8.84 2.86 -20.47
CA PHE A 751 9.21 1.74 -21.32
C PHE A 751 10.19 0.81 -20.59
N SER A 752 10.36 -0.42 -21.05
CA SER A 752 11.42 -1.30 -20.57
C SER A 752 12.62 -1.30 -21.53
N PRO A 753 13.72 -0.58 -21.24
CA PRO A 753 14.91 -0.58 -22.11
C PRO A 753 15.65 -1.92 -22.14
N THR A 754 15.57 -2.70 -21.05
CA THR A 754 16.30 -3.97 -20.88
C THR A 754 15.38 -5.03 -20.26
N PRO A 755 14.34 -5.48 -20.98
CA PRO A 755 13.34 -6.38 -20.42
C PRO A 755 13.97 -7.71 -19.98
N PRO A 756 14.00 -8.03 -18.67
CA PRO A 756 14.61 -9.25 -18.18
C PRO A 756 13.68 -10.46 -18.36
N THR A 757 14.25 -11.65 -18.21
CA THR A 757 13.46 -12.83 -17.80
C THR A 757 13.46 -12.92 -16.27
N VAL A 758 12.29 -12.79 -15.65
CA VAL A 758 12.08 -13.00 -14.22
C VAL A 758 11.78 -14.48 -13.99
N VAL A 759 12.54 -15.13 -13.12
CA VAL A 759 12.37 -16.57 -12.80
C VAL A 759 12.16 -16.74 -11.31
N PHE A 760 11.05 -17.34 -10.91
CA PHE A 760 10.84 -17.82 -9.54
C PHE A 760 11.49 -19.20 -9.40
N GLN A 761 12.57 -19.26 -8.63
CA GLN A 761 13.33 -20.49 -8.41
C GLN A 761 14.11 -20.46 -7.09
N SER A 762 14.09 -21.58 -6.36
CA SER A 762 14.80 -21.76 -5.11
C SER A 762 16.22 -22.30 -5.33
N GLY A 763 17.13 -22.01 -4.40
CA GLY A 763 18.46 -22.62 -4.37
C GLY A 763 19.42 -22.22 -5.50
N VAL A 764 19.07 -21.22 -6.32
CA VAL A 764 19.94 -20.76 -7.41
C VAL A 764 21.13 -19.98 -6.87
N GLN A 765 22.34 -20.46 -7.12
CA GLN A 765 23.56 -19.69 -6.87
C GLN A 765 23.85 -18.77 -8.04
N GLN A 766 23.63 -17.47 -7.85
CA GLN A 766 24.06 -16.43 -8.78
C GLN A 766 25.41 -15.85 -8.36
N GLN A 767 26.21 -15.46 -9.35
CA GLN A 767 27.39 -14.64 -9.09
C GLN A 767 26.94 -13.26 -8.60
N ALA A 768 27.53 -12.80 -7.49
CA ALA A 768 27.23 -11.49 -6.92
C ALA A 768 27.41 -10.37 -7.96
N ALA A 769 26.60 -9.32 -7.82
CA ALA A 769 26.79 -8.10 -8.59
C ALA A 769 28.15 -7.47 -8.24
N ASN A 770 28.72 -6.69 -9.17
CA ASN A 770 30.01 -6.04 -8.94
C ASN A 770 29.92 -5.05 -7.76
N PRO A 771 31.02 -4.80 -7.04
CA PRO A 771 31.08 -3.74 -6.03
C PRO A 771 30.66 -2.39 -6.61
N PHE A 772 30.05 -1.55 -5.78
CA PHE A 772 29.70 -0.19 -6.18
C PHE A 772 30.95 0.59 -6.59
N ALA A 773 30.84 1.32 -7.69
CA ALA A 773 31.87 2.22 -8.17
C ALA A 773 31.26 3.29 -9.07
N LEU A 774 31.94 4.43 -9.15
CA LEU A 774 31.64 5.51 -10.08
C LEU A 774 32.74 5.58 -11.15
N ASP A 775 32.38 5.99 -12.35
CA ASP A 775 33.34 6.29 -13.41
C ASP A 775 33.98 7.69 -13.24
N ALA A 776 34.81 8.10 -14.20
CA ALA A 776 35.49 9.39 -14.17
C ALA A 776 34.53 10.61 -14.25
N ASN A 777 33.30 10.41 -14.73
CA ASN A 777 32.27 11.44 -14.82
C ASN A 777 31.37 11.49 -13.57
N GLY A 778 31.60 10.58 -12.61
CA GLY A 778 30.76 10.44 -11.42
C GLY A 778 29.50 9.60 -11.65
N ASP A 779 29.44 8.82 -12.73
CA ASP A 779 28.30 7.99 -13.08
C ASP A 779 28.46 6.57 -12.53
N PRO A 780 27.38 5.95 -12.01
CA PRO A 780 27.47 4.61 -11.45
C PRO A 780 27.79 3.59 -12.54
N ILE A 781 28.70 2.66 -12.25
CA ILE A 781 29.01 1.56 -13.16
C ILE A 781 27.75 0.71 -13.37
N ALA A 782 27.46 0.41 -14.64
CA ALA A 782 26.30 -0.36 -15.04
C ALA A 782 26.31 -1.78 -14.45
N LEU A 783 25.12 -2.33 -14.24
CA LEU A 783 24.93 -3.72 -13.83
C LEU A 783 25.44 -4.66 -14.94
N ARG A 784 26.09 -5.77 -14.55
CA ARG A 784 26.64 -6.77 -15.49
C ARG A 784 25.52 -7.42 -16.33
N ASP A 785 25.79 -7.67 -17.60
CA ASP A 785 24.79 -8.16 -18.58
C ASP A 785 24.01 -9.41 -18.18
N ASP A 786 24.63 -10.36 -17.49
CA ASP A 786 23.97 -11.57 -16.99
C ASP A 786 22.91 -11.26 -15.93
N ARG A 787 23.13 -10.22 -15.11
CA ARG A 787 22.19 -9.73 -14.09
C ARG A 787 21.15 -8.78 -14.66
N VAL A 788 21.42 -8.16 -15.82
CA VAL A 788 20.44 -7.36 -16.57
C VAL A 788 19.43 -8.26 -17.27
N LYS A 789 19.88 -9.34 -17.92
CA LYS A 789 19.02 -10.22 -18.73
C LYS A 789 18.13 -11.16 -17.92
N LYS A 790 18.51 -11.48 -16.68
CA LYS A 790 17.82 -12.45 -15.84
C LYS A 790 17.76 -11.99 -14.39
N VAL A 791 16.56 -12.01 -13.82
CA VAL A 791 16.31 -11.76 -12.40
C VAL A 791 15.74 -13.04 -11.79
N VAL A 792 16.38 -13.58 -10.76
CA VAL A 792 15.84 -14.74 -10.03
C VAL A 792 15.28 -14.27 -8.70
N LEU A 793 14.04 -14.65 -8.44
CA LEU A 793 13.33 -14.40 -7.19
C LEU A 793 13.10 -15.73 -6.48
N SER A 794 13.27 -15.76 -5.17
CA SER A 794 12.94 -16.96 -4.39
C SER A 794 11.45 -16.95 -4.03
N PRO A 795 10.72 -18.07 -4.24
CA PRO A 795 9.36 -18.25 -3.72
C PRO A 795 9.21 -17.97 -2.22
N ASN A 796 10.29 -18.14 -1.45
CA ASN A 796 10.32 -17.85 -0.02
C ASN A 796 10.05 -16.37 0.32
N LEU A 797 10.06 -15.46 -0.66
CA LEU A 797 9.64 -14.08 -0.43
C LEU A 797 8.19 -14.01 0.10
N LEU A 798 7.30 -14.92 -0.32
CA LEU A 798 5.90 -14.93 0.12
C LEU A 798 5.71 -15.63 1.46
N THR A 799 6.52 -16.65 1.75
CA THR A 799 6.42 -17.45 2.97
C THR A 799 7.31 -16.90 4.09
N GLU A 800 8.63 -17.03 3.96
CA GLU A 800 9.61 -16.53 4.95
C GLU A 800 9.69 -15.00 4.96
N GLY A 801 9.70 -14.39 3.77
CA GLY A 801 9.63 -12.94 3.59
C GLY A 801 8.29 -12.35 4.03
N GLY A 802 7.22 -13.15 4.05
CA GLY A 802 5.93 -12.79 4.65
C GLY A 802 5.02 -11.90 3.81
N PHE A 803 5.41 -11.54 2.58
CA PHE A 803 4.55 -10.78 1.68
C PHE A 803 3.31 -11.58 1.31
N GLY A 804 2.13 -11.05 1.58
CA GLY A 804 0.88 -11.65 1.10
C GLY A 804 0.47 -11.16 -0.27
N ASN A 805 0.97 -9.99 -0.70
CA ASN A 805 0.65 -9.40 -2.00
C ASN A 805 1.93 -9.21 -2.82
N LEU A 806 1.97 -9.80 -4.02
CA LEU A 806 3.08 -9.69 -4.96
C LEU A 806 2.58 -9.20 -6.31
N THR A 807 3.21 -8.15 -6.83
CA THR A 807 3.02 -7.67 -8.20
C THR A 807 4.36 -7.61 -8.92
N VAL A 808 4.45 -8.27 -10.08
CA VAL A 808 5.60 -8.19 -10.98
C VAL A 808 5.15 -7.61 -12.32
N ASP A 809 5.52 -6.35 -12.56
CA ASP A 809 5.28 -5.62 -13.81
C ASP A 809 6.51 -5.71 -14.72
N ASN A 810 6.55 -6.74 -15.56
CA ASN A 810 7.56 -6.99 -16.58
C ASN A 810 6.94 -7.06 -17.99
N LYS A 811 6.12 -6.06 -18.34
CA LYS A 811 5.24 -6.04 -19.53
C LYS A 811 5.96 -6.30 -20.87
N ASP A 812 7.27 -6.08 -20.93
CA ASP A 812 8.12 -6.32 -22.10
C ASP A 812 9.04 -7.54 -22.00
N GLY A 813 9.14 -8.16 -20.82
CA GLY A 813 9.98 -9.32 -20.55
C GLY A 813 9.19 -10.57 -20.17
N ASN A 814 9.90 -11.68 -19.99
CA ASN A 814 9.27 -12.96 -19.67
C ASN A 814 9.19 -13.19 -18.16
N ILE A 815 8.16 -13.88 -17.69
CA ILE A 815 8.01 -14.33 -16.30
C ILE A 815 7.85 -15.85 -16.29
N VAL A 816 8.63 -16.54 -15.45
CA VAL A 816 8.62 -18.01 -15.33
C VAL A 816 8.53 -18.42 -13.86
N VAL A 817 7.51 -19.20 -13.49
CA VAL A 817 7.50 -19.98 -12.24
C VAL A 817 8.01 -21.38 -12.57
N ALA A 818 9.19 -21.73 -12.05
CA ALA A 818 9.84 -22.98 -12.42
C ALA A 818 9.10 -24.22 -11.86
N ALA A 819 9.32 -25.37 -12.51
CA ALA A 819 8.71 -26.63 -12.09
C ALA A 819 9.15 -27.02 -10.67
N GLY A 820 8.21 -27.48 -9.85
CA GLY A 820 8.46 -27.87 -8.46
C GLY A 820 8.61 -26.70 -7.47
N GLU A 821 8.46 -25.46 -7.94
CA GLU A 821 8.38 -24.28 -7.07
C GLU A 821 6.92 -23.96 -6.74
N THR A 822 6.67 -23.46 -5.53
CA THR A 822 5.31 -23.10 -5.09
C THR A 822 5.33 -21.66 -4.55
N LEU A 823 4.55 -20.78 -5.16
CA LEU A 823 4.27 -19.44 -4.67
C LEU A 823 3.06 -19.51 -3.72
N ILE A 824 3.27 -19.38 -2.41
CA ILE A 824 2.20 -19.46 -1.41
C ILE A 824 2.08 -18.13 -0.68
N THR A 825 0.93 -17.48 -0.79
CA THR A 825 0.61 -16.25 -0.04
C THR A 825 -0.06 -16.57 1.30
N GLN A 826 -0.22 -15.56 2.14
CA GLN A 826 -1.18 -15.64 3.24
C GLN A 826 -2.62 -15.65 2.67
N PRO A 827 -3.62 -16.24 3.37
CA PRO A 827 -5.00 -16.19 2.89
C PRO A 827 -5.47 -14.76 2.64
N GLU A 828 -6.30 -14.56 1.62
CA GLU A 828 -6.73 -13.27 1.05
C GLU A 828 -5.59 -12.43 0.42
N GLY A 829 -4.42 -13.04 0.20
CA GLY A 829 -3.31 -12.43 -0.51
C GLY A 829 -3.48 -12.38 -2.03
N SER A 830 -2.48 -11.85 -2.73
CA SER A 830 -2.48 -11.74 -4.19
C SER A 830 -1.15 -12.07 -4.86
N VAL A 831 -1.22 -12.67 -6.04
CA VAL A 831 -0.08 -12.83 -6.98
C VAL A 831 -0.50 -12.29 -8.34
N THR A 832 0.14 -11.22 -8.79
CA THR A 832 -0.10 -10.57 -10.09
C THR A 832 1.17 -10.57 -10.91
N LEU A 833 1.15 -11.24 -12.07
CA LEU A 833 2.28 -11.38 -12.98
C LEU A 833 1.93 -10.79 -14.34
N ASN A 834 2.54 -9.66 -14.69
CA ASN A 834 2.31 -8.95 -15.94
C ASN A 834 3.57 -9.04 -16.81
N GLY A 835 3.51 -9.80 -17.91
CA GLY A 835 4.66 -10.10 -18.76
C GLY A 835 4.44 -9.79 -20.24
N ALA A 836 5.50 -9.85 -21.04
CA ALA A 836 5.39 -10.17 -22.46
C ALA A 836 4.92 -11.63 -22.65
N ASN A 837 5.43 -12.53 -21.80
CA ASN A 837 4.96 -13.91 -21.68
C ASN A 837 4.99 -14.34 -20.22
N VAL A 838 4.02 -15.16 -19.80
CA VAL A 838 3.92 -15.71 -18.44
C VAL A 838 3.83 -17.22 -18.52
N ARG A 839 4.79 -17.92 -17.92
CA ARG A 839 4.83 -19.39 -17.89
C ARG A 839 4.86 -19.90 -16.47
N VAL A 840 3.90 -20.74 -16.10
CA VAL A 840 3.79 -21.34 -14.76
C VAL A 840 3.93 -22.85 -14.89
N GLU A 841 5.05 -23.41 -14.44
CA GLU A 841 5.31 -24.86 -14.40
C GLU A 841 5.18 -25.46 -13.00
N GLY A 842 5.20 -24.62 -11.97
CA GLY A 842 4.97 -24.98 -10.57
C GLY A 842 3.59 -24.57 -10.11
N ASP A 843 3.45 -24.25 -8.83
CA ASP A 843 2.16 -23.97 -8.21
C ASP A 843 2.07 -22.53 -7.72
N ILE A 844 0.86 -21.96 -7.75
CA ILE A 844 0.52 -20.67 -7.13
C ILE A 844 -0.71 -20.89 -6.26
N ILE A 845 -0.58 -20.62 -4.95
CA ILE A 845 -1.61 -20.90 -3.93
C ILE A 845 -1.87 -19.60 -3.17
N SER A 846 -3.11 -19.08 -3.28
CA SER A 846 -3.57 -17.86 -2.61
C SER A 846 -5.01 -18.04 -2.06
N PRO A 847 -5.19 -18.72 -0.92
CA PRO A 847 -6.52 -19.12 -0.44
C PRO A 847 -7.46 -17.93 -0.24
N GLY A 848 -8.64 -17.96 -0.88
CA GLY A 848 -9.61 -16.85 -0.89
C GLY A 848 -9.09 -15.53 -1.50
N GLY A 849 -7.92 -15.57 -2.15
CA GLY A 849 -7.20 -14.42 -2.67
C GLY A 849 -7.25 -14.27 -4.19
N LEU A 850 -6.31 -13.53 -4.78
CA LEU A 850 -6.24 -13.25 -6.21
C LEU A 850 -4.99 -13.88 -6.85
N ILE A 851 -5.16 -14.56 -7.99
CA ILE A 851 -4.08 -14.92 -8.91
C ILE A 851 -4.40 -14.27 -10.26
N SER A 852 -3.51 -13.41 -10.76
CA SER A 852 -3.69 -12.73 -12.05
C SER A 852 -2.45 -12.91 -12.93
N LEU A 853 -2.64 -13.46 -14.12
CA LEU A 853 -1.58 -13.74 -15.11
C LEU A 853 -1.91 -12.99 -16.40
N THR A 854 -1.11 -11.98 -16.75
CA THR A 854 -1.35 -11.12 -17.91
C THR A 854 -0.17 -11.14 -18.87
N ALA A 855 -0.40 -11.42 -20.14
CA ALA A 855 0.62 -11.38 -21.19
C ALA A 855 0.25 -10.44 -22.35
N TYR A 856 1.10 -9.44 -22.60
CA TYR A 856 0.90 -8.45 -23.66
C TYR A 856 1.57 -8.87 -24.97
N ASN A 857 0.83 -8.87 -26.09
CA ASN A 857 1.38 -9.17 -27.42
C ASN A 857 2.12 -7.96 -27.97
N ILE A 858 1.43 -6.82 -27.95
CA ILE A 858 2.01 -5.51 -28.22
C ILE A 858 2.38 -4.87 -26.87
N SER A 859 3.58 -4.31 -26.79
CA SER A 859 4.00 -3.62 -25.57
C SER A 859 3.02 -2.48 -25.29
N PRO A 860 2.54 -2.29 -24.06
CA PRO A 860 1.75 -1.11 -23.73
C PRO A 860 2.47 0.19 -24.11
N SER A 861 3.79 0.24 -23.94
CA SER A 861 4.60 1.40 -24.33
C SER A 861 4.65 1.60 -25.86
N ALA A 862 4.72 0.52 -26.64
CA ALA A 862 4.70 0.59 -28.10
C ALA A 862 3.30 0.93 -28.63
N ALA A 863 2.25 0.41 -27.99
CA ALA A 863 0.87 0.76 -28.32
C ALA A 863 0.64 2.26 -28.12
N ASP A 864 1.07 2.83 -26.99
CA ASP A 864 1.00 4.27 -26.75
C ASP A 864 1.78 5.09 -27.79
N GLU A 865 2.96 4.60 -28.22
CA GLU A 865 3.76 5.24 -29.28
C GLU A 865 3.03 5.22 -30.63
N ILE A 866 2.38 4.11 -30.98
CA ILE A 866 1.56 4.00 -32.20
C ILE A 866 0.39 4.98 -32.15
N ARG A 867 -0.36 5.05 -31.04
CA ARG A 867 -1.52 5.98 -30.92
C ARG A 867 -1.13 7.44 -31.05
N GLN A 868 0.12 7.79 -30.73
CA GLN A 868 0.65 9.16 -30.84
C GLN A 868 1.31 9.46 -32.18
N SER A 869 1.42 8.48 -33.08
CA SER A 869 2.01 8.68 -34.40
C SER A 869 1.10 9.50 -35.32
N GLN A 870 1.68 10.10 -36.37
CA GLN A 870 0.94 11.00 -37.27
C GLN A 870 -0.13 10.27 -38.10
N ASP A 871 0.14 9.02 -38.47
CA ASP A 871 -0.75 8.14 -39.23
C ASP A 871 -0.79 6.77 -38.53
N PRO A 872 -1.53 6.63 -37.42
CA PRO A 872 -1.53 5.41 -36.64
C PRO A 872 -2.19 4.27 -37.43
N VAL A 873 -1.52 3.13 -37.47
CA VAL A 873 -2.01 1.92 -38.11
C VAL A 873 -1.92 0.74 -37.16
N THR A 874 -2.91 -0.15 -37.21
CA THR A 874 -2.93 -1.37 -36.41
C THR A 874 -1.74 -2.26 -36.78
N PRO A 875 -0.85 -2.60 -35.82
CA PRO A 875 0.32 -3.41 -36.09
C PRO A 875 -0.04 -4.89 -36.28
N ALA A 876 0.81 -5.64 -36.97
CA ALA A 876 0.69 -7.10 -37.00
C ALA A 876 1.02 -7.71 -35.61
N PRO A 877 0.35 -8.81 -35.21
CA PRO A 877 0.63 -9.47 -33.95
C PRO A 877 2.06 -10.03 -33.90
N ASN A 878 2.68 -10.00 -32.71
CA ASN A 878 4.00 -10.57 -32.48
C ASN A 878 3.89 -12.04 -32.02
N PRO A 879 4.28 -13.04 -32.82
CA PRO A 879 4.09 -14.45 -32.46
C PRO A 879 4.90 -14.93 -31.25
N GLY A 880 5.94 -14.18 -30.84
CA GLY A 880 6.76 -14.50 -29.68
C GLY A 880 6.29 -13.87 -28.36
N ARG A 881 5.14 -13.20 -28.36
CA ARG A 881 4.61 -12.45 -27.20
C ARG A 881 3.12 -12.70 -26.98
N GLY A 882 2.62 -12.29 -25.82
CA GLY A 882 1.23 -12.43 -25.41
C GLY A 882 0.87 -13.87 -25.05
N LEU A 883 1.85 -14.68 -24.63
CA LEU A 883 1.64 -16.09 -24.31
C LEU A 883 1.50 -16.27 -22.79
N VAL A 884 0.36 -16.81 -22.35
CA VAL A 884 0.22 -17.40 -21.02
C VAL A 884 0.26 -18.92 -21.15
N THR A 885 1.11 -19.59 -20.37
CA THR A 885 1.23 -21.06 -20.37
C THR A 885 1.16 -21.61 -18.95
N LEU A 886 0.24 -22.53 -18.71
CA LEU A 886 0.17 -23.36 -17.52
C LEU A 886 0.64 -24.78 -17.88
N GLY A 887 1.74 -25.21 -17.25
CA GLY A 887 2.36 -26.52 -17.48
C GLY A 887 1.51 -27.66 -16.92
N SER A 888 1.73 -28.89 -17.41
CA SER A 888 0.86 -30.05 -17.12
C SER A 888 0.79 -30.50 -15.66
N ASN A 889 1.67 -30.00 -14.78
CA ASN A 889 1.66 -30.30 -13.35
C ASN A 889 1.44 -29.04 -12.50
N ALA A 890 1.08 -27.93 -13.13
CA ALA A 890 0.94 -26.64 -12.46
C ALA A 890 -0.46 -26.48 -11.87
N THR A 891 -0.53 -25.93 -10.66
CA THR A 891 -1.78 -25.65 -9.95
C THR A 891 -1.92 -24.15 -9.70
N LEU A 892 -3.10 -23.60 -10.01
CA LEU A 892 -3.53 -22.28 -9.53
C LEU A 892 -4.68 -22.49 -8.53
N ASP A 893 -4.44 -22.22 -7.25
CA ASP A 893 -5.39 -22.54 -6.18
C ASP A 893 -5.72 -21.28 -5.36
N THR A 894 -6.97 -20.84 -5.41
CA THR A 894 -7.52 -19.80 -4.54
C THR A 894 -8.69 -20.31 -3.70
N SER A 895 -8.80 -21.62 -3.52
CA SER A 895 -9.90 -22.24 -2.77
C SER A 895 -9.98 -21.76 -1.32
N GLY A 896 -11.21 -21.78 -0.79
CA GLY A 896 -11.47 -21.46 0.61
C GLY A 896 -10.92 -22.51 1.56
N LEU A 897 -10.60 -22.11 2.78
CA LEU A 897 -9.99 -22.97 3.80
C LEU A 897 -10.98 -24.00 4.37
N LEU A 898 -10.43 -25.13 4.80
CA LEU A 898 -11.15 -26.14 5.60
C LEU A 898 -10.84 -25.94 7.07
N ILE A 899 -11.89 -25.64 7.86
CA ILE A 899 -11.77 -25.26 9.27
C ILE A 899 -12.56 -26.24 10.12
N ASP A 900 -11.91 -26.78 11.14
CA ASP A 900 -12.56 -27.69 12.09
C ASP A 900 -12.39 -27.13 13.51
N ASP A 901 -13.40 -26.38 13.95
CA ASP A 901 -13.47 -25.75 15.27
C ASP A 901 -14.05 -26.67 16.35
N ARG A 902 -14.27 -27.96 16.05
CA ARG A 902 -14.69 -28.94 17.06
C ARG A 902 -13.64 -29.02 18.15
N LEU A 903 -14.07 -29.03 19.42
CA LEU A 903 -13.18 -29.04 20.60
C LEU A 903 -12.20 -30.23 20.64
N SER A 904 -12.46 -31.29 19.87
CA SER A 904 -11.57 -32.43 19.70
C SER A 904 -10.35 -32.15 18.79
N ASN A 905 -10.36 -31.07 18.00
CA ASN A 905 -9.26 -30.70 17.11
C ASN A 905 -8.25 -29.79 17.83
N PRO A 906 -6.95 -30.13 17.88
CA PRO A 906 -5.90 -29.26 18.44
C PRO A 906 -5.79 -27.87 17.77
N GLY A 907 -6.25 -27.74 16.52
CA GLY A 907 -6.30 -26.49 15.74
C GLY A 907 -7.56 -25.64 15.96
N ALA A 908 -8.55 -26.14 16.73
CA ALA A 908 -9.82 -25.45 16.92
C ALA A 908 -9.62 -24.02 17.44
N LEU A 909 -10.39 -23.09 16.85
CA LEU A 909 -10.42 -21.66 17.17
C LEU A 909 -9.11 -20.90 16.88
N LYS A 910 -8.20 -21.45 16.04
CA LYS A 910 -6.92 -20.79 15.70
C LYS A 910 -6.76 -20.48 14.22
N ASP A 911 -7.38 -21.26 13.35
CA ASP A 911 -7.22 -21.10 11.91
C ASP A 911 -7.96 -19.85 11.39
N PRO A 912 -7.40 -19.15 10.38
CA PRO A 912 -8.06 -18.04 9.70
C PRO A 912 -9.45 -18.43 9.18
N LEU A 913 -10.43 -17.54 9.29
CA LEU A 913 -11.79 -17.79 8.81
C LEU A 913 -11.99 -17.26 7.38
N VAL A 914 -11.36 -17.94 6.41
CA VAL A 914 -11.48 -17.61 4.98
C VAL A 914 -12.18 -18.76 4.27
N LEU A 915 -13.50 -18.71 4.19
CA LEU A 915 -14.31 -19.79 3.61
C LEU A 915 -14.57 -19.60 2.12
N ASN A 916 -14.62 -18.37 1.62
CA ASN A 916 -14.93 -18.14 0.22
C ASN A 916 -13.72 -18.43 -0.67
N GLY A 917 -13.99 -18.97 -1.86
CA GLY A 917 -13.00 -19.10 -2.91
C GLY A 917 -12.63 -17.75 -3.51
N GLY A 918 -11.42 -17.65 -4.05
CA GLY A 918 -10.86 -16.42 -4.59
C GLY A 918 -11.00 -16.27 -6.10
N ILE A 919 -10.15 -15.47 -6.71
CA ILE A 919 -10.22 -15.09 -8.13
C ILE A 919 -8.97 -15.60 -8.85
N VAL A 920 -9.18 -16.25 -10.00
CA VAL A 920 -8.12 -16.54 -10.97
C VAL A 920 -8.44 -15.81 -12.27
N ASP A 921 -7.56 -14.91 -12.70
CA ASP A 921 -7.70 -14.15 -13.94
C ASP A 921 -6.49 -14.39 -14.86
N ILE A 922 -6.75 -14.85 -16.07
CA ILE A 922 -5.74 -15.21 -17.06
C ILE A 922 -6.05 -14.46 -18.34
N GLN A 923 -5.15 -13.57 -18.75
CA GLN A 923 -5.32 -12.75 -19.94
C GLN A 923 -4.09 -12.82 -20.82
N GLY A 924 -4.28 -13.12 -22.10
CA GLY A 924 -3.19 -13.05 -23.06
C GLY A 924 -3.65 -13.29 -24.49
N TYR A 925 -2.88 -12.82 -25.45
CA TYR A 925 -3.18 -13.04 -26.86
C TYR A 925 -3.35 -14.54 -27.19
N SER A 926 -2.48 -15.41 -26.65
CA SER A 926 -2.69 -16.86 -26.62
C SER A 926 -2.55 -17.41 -25.21
N VAL A 927 -3.46 -18.31 -24.85
CA VAL A 927 -3.50 -18.98 -23.56
C VAL A 927 -3.44 -20.49 -23.77
N ASN A 928 -2.44 -21.13 -23.18
CA ASN A 928 -2.27 -22.58 -23.24
C ASN A 928 -2.33 -23.17 -21.82
N LEU A 929 -3.45 -23.81 -21.50
CA LEU A 929 -3.65 -24.53 -20.25
C LEU A 929 -3.49 -26.02 -20.54
N SER A 930 -2.34 -26.58 -20.16
CA SER A 930 -1.98 -27.97 -20.51
C SER A 930 -2.85 -29.00 -19.78
N GLU A 931 -3.09 -30.15 -20.42
CA GLU A 931 -3.72 -31.29 -19.76
C GLU A 931 -2.95 -31.70 -18.49
N GLY A 932 -3.67 -31.95 -17.41
CA GLY A 932 -3.12 -32.28 -16.08
C GLY A 932 -2.93 -31.08 -15.14
N SER A 933 -2.98 -29.85 -15.66
CA SER A 933 -3.00 -28.65 -14.80
C SER A 933 -4.36 -28.47 -14.11
N VAL A 934 -4.37 -27.77 -12.97
CA VAL A 934 -5.59 -27.54 -12.17
C VAL A 934 -5.75 -26.06 -11.85
N ILE A 935 -6.98 -25.55 -11.98
CA ILE A 935 -7.38 -24.23 -11.51
C ILE A 935 -8.54 -24.41 -10.54
N ASP A 936 -8.34 -24.08 -9.26
CA ASP A 936 -9.31 -24.29 -8.20
C ASP A 936 -9.69 -22.98 -7.49
N VAL A 937 -10.96 -22.60 -7.60
CA VAL A 937 -11.58 -21.46 -6.91
C VAL A 937 -12.72 -21.91 -5.99
N SER A 938 -12.73 -23.17 -5.56
CA SER A 938 -13.85 -23.74 -4.80
C SER A 938 -14.04 -23.09 -3.43
N GLY A 939 -15.27 -23.10 -2.94
CA GLY A 939 -15.62 -22.70 -1.58
C GLY A 939 -15.11 -23.70 -0.55
N GLY A 940 -14.60 -23.17 0.56
CA GLY A 940 -14.18 -23.92 1.74
C GLY A 940 -15.34 -24.34 2.64
N ALA A 941 -15.01 -24.90 3.80
CA ALA A 941 -16.01 -25.34 4.77
C ALA A 941 -15.52 -25.21 6.21
N ARG A 942 -16.45 -24.92 7.12
CA ARG A 942 -16.24 -24.92 8.56
C ARG A 942 -17.17 -25.89 9.25
N ILE A 943 -16.65 -26.65 10.20
CA ILE A 943 -17.46 -27.29 11.24
C ILE A 943 -17.18 -26.56 12.54
N ASP A 944 -18.22 -26.03 13.17
CA ASP A 944 -18.08 -25.28 14.42
C ASP A 944 -17.94 -26.19 15.66
N SER A 945 -17.86 -25.59 16.84
CA SER A 945 -17.76 -26.31 18.11
C SER A 945 -18.99 -27.15 18.45
N PHE A 946 -20.15 -26.83 17.87
CA PHE A 946 -21.41 -27.55 18.05
C PHE A 946 -21.64 -28.65 17.00
N GLY A 947 -20.78 -28.72 15.98
CA GLY A 947 -20.88 -29.67 14.87
C GLY A 947 -21.69 -29.17 13.68
N GLU A 948 -22.11 -27.91 13.68
CA GLU A 948 -22.80 -27.28 12.56
C GLU A 948 -21.83 -27.01 11.41
N ARG A 949 -22.33 -27.12 10.17
CA ARG A 949 -21.55 -26.99 8.94
C ARG A 949 -21.86 -25.66 8.27
N PHE A 950 -20.81 -24.91 7.97
CA PHE A 950 -20.87 -23.69 7.18
C PHE A 950 -20.02 -23.89 5.93
N TYR A 951 -20.48 -23.35 4.79
CA TYR A 951 -19.77 -23.40 3.52
C TYR A 951 -19.54 -21.98 3.03
N GLY A 952 -18.40 -21.76 2.37
CA GLY A 952 -18.16 -20.52 1.66
C GLY A 952 -18.63 -20.61 0.21
N ASP A 953 -18.85 -19.45 -0.39
CA ASP A 953 -19.12 -19.32 -1.82
C ASP A 953 -17.87 -19.70 -2.61
N ALA A 954 -18.06 -20.31 -3.78
CA ALA A 954 -16.97 -20.47 -4.73
C ALA A 954 -16.65 -19.14 -5.42
N GLY A 955 -15.41 -19.02 -5.88
CA GLY A 955 -14.89 -17.84 -6.53
C GLY A 955 -15.06 -17.84 -8.05
N SER A 956 -14.17 -17.14 -8.76
CA SER A 956 -14.29 -16.92 -10.20
C SER A 956 -13.03 -17.25 -10.98
N ILE A 957 -13.20 -17.88 -12.14
CA ILE A 957 -12.14 -18.10 -13.14
C ILE A 957 -12.46 -17.26 -14.38
N SER A 958 -11.51 -16.43 -14.80
CA SER A 958 -11.57 -15.64 -16.04
C SER A 958 -10.41 -16.04 -16.93
N ILE A 959 -10.70 -16.44 -18.17
CA ILE A 959 -9.72 -16.82 -19.20
C ILE A 959 -10.01 -16.04 -20.46
N ILE A 960 -9.20 -15.01 -20.74
CA ILE A 960 -9.40 -14.09 -21.85
C ILE A 960 -8.28 -14.27 -22.87
N SER A 961 -8.67 -14.52 -24.12
CA SER A 961 -7.75 -14.69 -25.24
C SER A 961 -8.29 -14.20 -26.58
N GLY A 962 -7.42 -14.16 -27.58
CA GLY A 962 -7.80 -13.96 -28.98
C GLY A 962 -7.61 -12.55 -29.54
N GLN A 963 -7.23 -11.60 -28.69
CA GLN A 963 -6.85 -10.24 -29.07
C GLN A 963 -5.76 -9.69 -28.14
N ASP A 964 -5.05 -8.65 -28.57
CA ASP A 964 -4.13 -7.94 -27.70
C ASP A 964 -4.87 -7.08 -26.67
N LEU A 965 -4.28 -6.90 -25.49
CA LEU A 965 -4.89 -6.16 -24.38
C LEU A 965 -4.67 -4.65 -24.49
N SER A 966 -3.67 -4.20 -25.25
CA SER A 966 -3.38 -2.78 -25.44
C SER A 966 -4.05 -2.24 -26.72
N LEU A 967 -4.12 -3.05 -27.76
CA LEU A 967 -4.75 -2.73 -29.05
C LEU A 967 -5.73 -3.87 -29.42
N PRO A 968 -7.00 -3.81 -28.98
CA PRO A 968 -7.99 -4.86 -29.22
C PRO A 968 -8.20 -5.20 -30.70
N SER A 969 -7.91 -4.29 -31.64
CA SER A 969 -7.97 -4.57 -33.08
C SER A 969 -6.90 -5.57 -33.57
N VAL A 970 -5.87 -5.84 -32.75
CA VAL A 970 -4.86 -6.87 -33.02
C VAL A 970 -5.42 -8.25 -32.65
N LEU A 971 -6.13 -8.85 -33.60
CA LEU A 971 -6.81 -10.13 -33.43
C LEU A 971 -5.92 -11.34 -33.71
N GLY A 972 -6.34 -12.51 -33.22
CA GLY A 972 -5.81 -13.81 -33.59
C GLY A 972 -5.65 -14.72 -32.38
N GLY A 973 -4.43 -15.18 -32.10
CA GLY A 973 -4.16 -15.99 -30.93
C GLY A 973 -4.87 -17.34 -30.90
N THR A 974 -4.74 -18.06 -29.78
CA THR A 974 -5.38 -19.37 -29.55
C THR A 974 -5.68 -19.58 -28.07
N LEU A 975 -6.72 -20.37 -27.77
CA LEU A 975 -7.00 -20.89 -26.44
C LEU A 975 -6.97 -22.42 -26.48
N THR A 976 -6.07 -23.02 -25.70
CA THR A 976 -6.09 -24.46 -25.40
C THR A 976 -6.56 -24.65 -23.97
N LEU A 977 -7.67 -25.36 -23.79
CA LEU A 977 -8.32 -25.59 -22.50
C LEU A 977 -8.19 -27.06 -22.09
N GLY A 978 -7.02 -27.45 -21.57
CA GLY A 978 -6.76 -28.78 -21.03
C GLY A 978 -6.76 -28.87 -19.49
N ALA A 979 -6.81 -27.73 -18.79
CA ALA A 979 -6.84 -27.70 -17.32
C ALA A 979 -8.16 -28.24 -16.75
N GLU A 980 -8.08 -28.89 -15.59
CA GLU A 980 -9.24 -29.15 -14.75
C GLU A 980 -9.65 -27.85 -14.03
N LEU A 981 -10.89 -27.40 -14.26
CA LEU A 981 -11.45 -26.20 -13.65
C LEU A 981 -12.39 -26.58 -12.50
N ARG A 982 -12.21 -25.98 -11.32
CA ARG A 982 -13.01 -26.26 -10.12
C ARG A 982 -13.52 -24.97 -9.48
N GLY A 983 -14.80 -24.96 -9.15
CA GLY A 983 -15.54 -23.88 -8.50
C GLY A 983 -16.71 -24.44 -7.70
N TYR A 984 -16.48 -25.52 -6.95
CA TYR A 984 -17.52 -26.19 -6.19
C TYR A 984 -17.87 -25.42 -4.92
N ALA A 985 -19.14 -25.42 -4.54
CA ALA A 985 -19.62 -24.83 -3.30
C ALA A 985 -20.53 -25.79 -2.54
N GLY A 986 -20.64 -25.62 -1.22
CA GLY A 986 -21.50 -26.47 -0.40
C GLY A 986 -22.98 -26.09 -0.44
N MET A 987 -23.78 -26.78 0.36
CA MET A 987 -25.23 -26.50 0.44
C MET A 987 -25.48 -25.11 1.03
N GLY A 988 -26.27 -24.28 0.32
CA GLY A 988 -26.61 -22.92 0.72
C GLY A 988 -25.60 -21.84 0.29
N ALA A 989 -24.46 -22.24 -0.31
CA ALA A 989 -23.47 -21.35 -0.90
C ALA A 989 -23.61 -21.30 -2.43
N VAL A 990 -23.08 -20.25 -3.05
CA VAL A 990 -23.13 -20.03 -4.51
C VAL A 990 -21.96 -20.75 -5.18
N GLY A 991 -22.24 -21.45 -6.29
CA GLY A 991 -21.21 -22.12 -7.11
C GLY A 991 -20.35 -21.12 -7.89
N GLY A 992 -19.28 -21.61 -8.50
CA GLY A 992 -18.28 -20.75 -9.11
C GLY A 992 -18.79 -20.02 -10.36
N SER A 993 -18.06 -18.97 -10.74
CA SER A 993 -18.24 -18.26 -12.01
C SER A 993 -17.09 -18.56 -12.98
N LEU A 994 -17.41 -18.87 -14.24
CA LEU A 994 -16.45 -19.16 -15.29
C LEU A 994 -16.66 -18.25 -16.50
N THR A 995 -15.68 -17.41 -16.79
CA THR A 995 -15.65 -16.53 -17.97
C THR A 995 -14.57 -17.01 -18.94
N ILE A 996 -14.95 -17.25 -20.20
CA ILE A 996 -14.06 -17.67 -21.27
C ILE A 996 -14.26 -16.77 -22.48
N GLN A 997 -13.18 -16.12 -22.92
CA GLN A 997 -13.11 -15.45 -24.20
C GLN A 997 -12.11 -16.16 -25.11
N ALA A 998 -12.55 -16.50 -26.33
CA ALA A 998 -11.71 -17.14 -27.34
C ALA A 998 -11.92 -16.52 -28.74
N PRO A 999 -11.00 -16.75 -29.70
CA PRO A 999 -11.19 -16.27 -31.06
C PRO A 999 -12.49 -16.79 -31.69
N LEU A 1000 -12.75 -18.09 -31.55
CA LEU A 1000 -13.94 -18.78 -32.02
C LEU A 1000 -14.32 -19.85 -31.00
N ILE A 1001 -15.61 -19.98 -30.68
CA ILE A 1001 -16.14 -20.99 -29.76
C ILE A 1001 -17.19 -21.83 -30.50
N GLN A 1002 -17.10 -23.16 -30.37
CA GLN A 1002 -18.14 -24.07 -30.84
C GLN A 1002 -18.54 -25.04 -29.73
N ILE A 1003 -19.84 -25.19 -29.49
CA ILE A 1003 -20.39 -26.13 -28.51
C ILE A 1003 -21.07 -27.30 -29.24
N GLY A 1004 -20.54 -28.49 -29.01
CA GLY A 1004 -20.96 -29.73 -29.66
C GLY A 1004 -20.51 -29.87 -31.12
N GLY A 1005 -20.78 -31.04 -31.71
CA GLY A 1005 -20.37 -31.39 -33.07
C GLY A 1005 -18.87 -31.66 -33.21
N SER A 1006 -18.31 -31.39 -34.38
CA SER A 1006 -16.87 -31.54 -34.65
C SER A 1006 -16.37 -30.40 -35.53
N THR A 1007 -15.08 -30.08 -35.45
CA THR A 1007 -14.44 -29.05 -36.27
C THR A 1007 -13.02 -29.47 -36.64
N ARG A 1008 -12.53 -29.02 -37.81
CA ARG A 1008 -11.13 -29.17 -38.23
C ARG A 1008 -10.33 -27.87 -38.11
N ASN A 1009 -10.99 -26.78 -37.69
CA ASN A 1009 -10.35 -25.49 -37.52
C ASN A 1009 -9.64 -25.45 -36.16
N SER A 1010 -8.31 -25.41 -36.17
CA SER A 1010 -7.49 -25.39 -34.96
C SER A 1010 -7.62 -24.10 -34.13
N LYS A 1011 -8.30 -23.06 -34.65
CA LYS A 1011 -8.59 -21.82 -33.92
C LYS A 1011 -9.91 -21.86 -33.14
N VAL A 1012 -10.71 -22.91 -33.31
CA VAL A 1012 -11.99 -23.07 -32.62
C VAL A 1012 -11.76 -23.78 -31.29
N LEU A 1013 -12.18 -23.14 -30.19
CA LEU A 1013 -12.36 -23.82 -28.93
C LEU A 1013 -13.62 -24.70 -29.03
N LEU A 1014 -13.40 -26.01 -29.13
CA LEU A 1014 -14.48 -26.99 -29.15
C LEU A 1014 -14.83 -27.40 -27.72
N LEU A 1015 -16.07 -27.12 -27.29
CA LEU A 1015 -16.60 -27.52 -25.99
C LEU A 1015 -17.61 -28.65 -26.16
N ASP A 1016 -17.46 -29.70 -25.38
CA ASP A 1016 -18.46 -30.77 -25.27
C ASP A 1016 -19.62 -30.32 -24.37
N PRO A 1017 -20.89 -30.72 -24.61
CA PRO A 1017 -21.99 -30.36 -23.74
C PRO A 1017 -21.83 -30.78 -22.27
N ASP A 1018 -21.09 -31.85 -22.00
CA ASP A 1018 -20.79 -32.27 -20.62
C ASP A 1018 -19.87 -31.29 -19.87
N PHE A 1019 -19.26 -30.33 -20.57
CA PHE A 1019 -18.48 -29.24 -19.96
C PHE A 1019 -19.29 -28.47 -18.90
N PHE A 1020 -20.57 -28.23 -19.14
CA PHE A 1020 -21.44 -27.49 -18.22
C PHE A 1020 -21.87 -28.31 -16.98
N ASN A 1021 -21.51 -29.60 -16.92
CA ASN A 1021 -21.78 -30.51 -15.80
C ASN A 1021 -20.54 -30.74 -14.92
N GLN A 1022 -19.42 -30.07 -15.23
CA GLN A 1022 -18.13 -30.26 -14.57
C GLN A 1022 -17.77 -29.05 -13.71
N GLY A 1023 -16.95 -29.27 -12.68
CA GLY A 1023 -16.32 -28.19 -11.92
C GLY A 1023 -17.21 -27.45 -10.90
N GLY A 1024 -18.52 -27.66 -10.89
CA GLY A 1024 -19.41 -27.08 -9.86
C GLY A 1024 -19.81 -25.61 -10.09
N PHE A 1025 -19.61 -25.09 -11.30
CA PHE A 1025 -19.96 -23.72 -11.67
C PHE A 1025 -21.49 -23.51 -11.79
N THR A 1026 -21.97 -22.37 -11.33
CA THR A 1026 -23.36 -21.91 -11.51
C THR A 1026 -23.48 -20.76 -12.49
N HIS A 1027 -22.37 -20.15 -12.90
CA HIS A 1027 -22.35 -19.06 -13.87
C HIS A 1027 -21.32 -19.34 -14.96
N PHE A 1028 -21.76 -19.31 -16.22
CA PHE A 1028 -20.91 -19.47 -17.39
C PHE A 1028 -21.06 -18.26 -18.31
N ASP A 1029 -19.95 -17.64 -18.67
CA ASP A 1029 -19.88 -16.57 -19.66
C ASP A 1029 -18.91 -16.96 -20.76
N LEU A 1030 -19.44 -17.27 -21.95
CA LEU A 1030 -18.67 -17.72 -23.10
C LEU A 1030 -18.78 -16.69 -24.21
N THR A 1031 -17.67 -16.04 -24.54
CA THR A 1031 -17.64 -14.99 -25.57
C THR A 1031 -16.65 -15.33 -26.69
N GLY A 1032 -17.14 -15.41 -27.92
CA GLY A 1032 -16.30 -15.54 -29.11
C GLY A 1032 -16.03 -14.20 -29.77
N ILE A 1033 -14.87 -13.99 -30.39
CA ILE A 1033 -14.62 -12.72 -31.10
C ILE A 1033 -15.20 -12.77 -32.52
N GLY A 1034 -15.00 -13.87 -33.23
CA GLY A 1034 -15.30 -14.01 -34.66
C GLY A 1034 -14.03 -13.95 -35.50
N ALA A 1035 -14.15 -14.19 -36.81
CA ALA A 1035 -13.03 -14.07 -37.73
C ALA A 1035 -13.47 -13.63 -39.13
N ALA A 1036 -12.72 -12.72 -39.75
CA ALA A 1036 -12.91 -12.37 -41.15
C ALA A 1036 -12.36 -13.47 -42.08
N THR A 1037 -13.14 -13.84 -43.09
CA THR A 1037 -12.77 -14.81 -44.15
C THR A 1037 -12.73 -14.17 -45.55
N GLY A 1038 -13.14 -12.91 -45.65
CA GLY A 1038 -13.13 -12.09 -46.85
C GLY A 1038 -13.85 -10.76 -46.57
N PRO A 1039 -13.92 -9.85 -47.56
CA PRO A 1039 -14.69 -8.60 -47.43
C PRO A 1039 -16.15 -8.92 -47.09
N GLU A 1040 -16.64 -8.34 -45.99
CA GLU A 1040 -18.00 -8.57 -45.44
C GLU A 1040 -18.37 -10.05 -45.23
N LYS A 1041 -17.38 -10.94 -45.07
CA LYS A 1041 -17.59 -12.36 -44.81
C LYS A 1041 -16.95 -12.75 -43.49
N TYR A 1042 -17.79 -13.06 -42.51
CA TYR A 1042 -17.36 -13.37 -41.14
C TYR A 1042 -17.71 -14.82 -40.76
N THR A 1043 -16.84 -15.45 -39.99
CA THR A 1043 -17.13 -16.67 -39.26
C THR A 1043 -17.73 -16.28 -37.91
N PRO A 1044 -18.85 -16.89 -37.48
CA PRO A 1044 -19.45 -16.56 -36.20
C PRO A 1044 -18.49 -16.75 -35.03
N GLY A 1045 -18.53 -15.83 -34.08
CA GLY A 1045 -17.74 -15.89 -32.87
C GLY A 1045 -18.13 -17.08 -32.00
N LEU A 1046 -19.44 -17.35 -31.89
CA LEU A 1046 -19.95 -18.47 -31.10
C LEU A 1046 -20.99 -19.27 -31.87
N VAL A 1047 -20.81 -20.59 -31.91
CA VAL A 1047 -21.75 -21.53 -32.55
C VAL A 1047 -22.16 -22.64 -31.57
N ILE A 1048 -23.46 -22.83 -31.37
CA ILE A 1048 -24.01 -24.07 -30.80
C ILE A 1048 -24.39 -24.97 -31.97
N ALA A 1049 -23.70 -26.10 -32.11
CA ALA A 1049 -23.89 -26.97 -33.27
C ALA A 1049 -25.32 -27.55 -33.34
N PRO A 1050 -25.82 -27.90 -34.55
CA PRO A 1050 -27.13 -28.54 -34.69
C PRO A 1050 -27.25 -29.83 -33.87
N GLY A 1051 -28.39 -29.99 -33.19
CA GLY A 1051 -28.67 -31.19 -32.37
C GLY A 1051 -27.96 -31.25 -31.01
N THR A 1052 -27.19 -30.22 -30.63
CA THR A 1052 -26.51 -30.14 -29.32
C THR A 1052 -27.52 -29.98 -28.19
N ILE A 1053 -27.39 -30.77 -27.11
CA ILE A 1053 -28.23 -30.67 -25.91
C ILE A 1053 -27.38 -30.20 -24.74
N ILE A 1054 -27.70 -29.04 -24.17
CA ILE A 1054 -27.06 -28.46 -23.00
C ILE A 1054 -28.03 -28.55 -21.81
N GLU A 1055 -27.76 -29.45 -20.87
CA GLU A 1055 -28.58 -29.72 -19.69
C GLU A 1055 -27.68 -29.78 -18.45
N PRO A 1056 -27.29 -28.61 -17.90
CA PRO A 1056 -26.36 -28.51 -16.78
C PRO A 1056 -26.97 -28.94 -15.45
N VAL A 1057 -26.18 -29.68 -14.67
CA VAL A 1057 -26.49 -30.21 -13.35
C VAL A 1057 -25.31 -29.94 -12.44
N VAL A 1058 -25.48 -28.98 -11.53
CA VAL A 1058 -24.42 -28.55 -10.62
C VAL A 1058 -24.13 -29.60 -9.56
N GLN A 1059 -22.84 -29.84 -9.31
CA GLN A 1059 -22.33 -30.63 -8.19
C GLN A 1059 -21.93 -29.74 -7.03
N ASN A 1060 -22.23 -30.16 -5.81
CA ASN A 1060 -21.96 -29.42 -4.58
C ASN A 1060 -20.97 -30.16 -3.69
N TYR A 1061 -20.31 -29.44 -2.79
CA TYR A 1061 -19.50 -30.04 -1.74
C TYR A 1061 -20.30 -30.38 -0.48
N VAL A 1062 -19.92 -31.49 0.14
CA VAL A 1062 -20.34 -31.86 1.49
C VAL A 1062 -19.11 -32.13 2.34
N ALA A 1063 -19.05 -31.42 3.46
CA ALA A 1063 -18.06 -31.61 4.52
C ALA A 1063 -18.29 -32.96 5.22
N VAL A 1064 -17.31 -33.86 5.16
CA VAL A 1064 -17.31 -35.15 5.85
C VAL A 1064 -16.23 -35.13 6.94
N PRO A 1065 -16.60 -35.10 8.23
CA PRO A 1065 -15.65 -35.17 9.33
C PRO A 1065 -15.08 -36.59 9.50
N PHE A 1066 -13.78 -36.71 9.78
CA PHE A 1066 -13.12 -37.98 10.06
C PHE A 1066 -13.13 -38.30 11.57
N GLY A 1067 -14.15 -38.98 12.09
CA GLY A 1067 -14.17 -39.51 13.46
C GLY A 1067 -13.81 -38.49 14.58
N TYR A 1068 -13.44 -38.99 15.77
CA TYR A 1068 -13.12 -38.17 16.95
C TYR A 1068 -11.70 -37.56 16.94
N ASN A 1069 -10.79 -38.02 16.06
CA ASN A 1069 -9.37 -37.60 16.02
C ASN A 1069 -8.90 -37.11 14.63
N GLY A 1070 -9.80 -37.01 13.63
CA GLY A 1070 -9.45 -36.64 12.26
C GLY A 1070 -10.13 -35.35 11.82
N GLY A 1071 -9.49 -34.65 10.88
CA GLY A 1071 -9.97 -33.40 10.29
C GLY A 1071 -11.20 -33.60 9.40
N MET A 1072 -11.33 -32.77 8.37
CA MET A 1072 -12.47 -32.78 7.45
C MET A 1072 -12.00 -33.08 6.02
N SER A 1073 -12.87 -33.68 5.21
CA SER A 1073 -12.72 -33.75 3.76
C SER A 1073 -13.97 -33.23 3.07
N LEU A 1074 -13.82 -32.74 1.84
CA LEU A 1074 -14.95 -32.42 0.97
C LEU A 1074 -15.21 -33.59 0.03
N ARG A 1075 -16.49 -33.88 -0.22
CA ARG A 1075 -16.95 -34.82 -1.25
C ARG A 1075 -17.97 -34.16 -2.14
N THR A 1076 -17.95 -34.46 -3.43
CA THR A 1076 -18.97 -34.00 -4.37
C THR A 1076 -20.27 -34.78 -4.21
N VAL A 1077 -21.41 -34.08 -4.32
CA VAL A 1077 -22.75 -34.64 -4.32
C VAL A 1077 -23.63 -33.86 -5.29
N THR A 1078 -24.59 -34.51 -5.93
CA THR A 1078 -25.65 -33.83 -6.68
C THR A 1078 -26.86 -33.63 -5.77
N LEU A 1079 -27.23 -32.37 -5.50
CA LEU A 1079 -28.41 -32.07 -4.70
C LEU A 1079 -29.71 -32.35 -5.48
N PRO A 1080 -30.85 -32.57 -4.81
CA PRO A 1080 -32.18 -32.56 -5.44
C PRO A 1080 -32.50 -31.20 -6.07
N GLU A 1081 -33.31 -31.17 -7.13
CA GLU A 1081 -33.57 -29.97 -7.96
C GLU A 1081 -33.98 -28.73 -7.15
N GLY A 1082 -34.88 -28.86 -6.18
CA GLY A 1082 -35.32 -27.72 -5.34
C GLY A 1082 -34.29 -27.19 -4.34
N LEU A 1083 -33.13 -27.83 -4.20
CA LEU A 1083 -32.01 -27.35 -3.37
C LEU A 1083 -30.80 -26.91 -4.20
N ARG A 1084 -30.88 -26.96 -5.53
CA ARG A 1084 -29.80 -26.50 -6.42
C ARG A 1084 -29.89 -24.99 -6.59
N SER A 1085 -28.73 -24.35 -6.69
CA SER A 1085 -28.64 -22.95 -7.08
C SER A 1085 -29.04 -22.80 -8.56
N PRO A 1086 -29.77 -21.74 -8.93
CA PRO A 1086 -30.08 -21.44 -10.34
C PRO A 1086 -28.80 -21.28 -11.17
N ILE A 1087 -28.85 -21.68 -12.43
CA ILE A 1087 -27.72 -21.52 -13.36
C ILE A 1087 -27.90 -20.31 -14.27
N THR A 1088 -26.80 -19.65 -14.58
CA THR A 1088 -26.73 -18.59 -15.60
C THR A 1088 -25.79 -19.02 -16.73
N LEU A 1089 -26.29 -18.95 -17.97
CA LEU A 1089 -25.53 -19.22 -19.19
C LEU A 1089 -25.56 -17.98 -20.08
N ASN A 1090 -24.41 -17.36 -20.29
CA ASN A 1090 -24.23 -16.24 -21.20
C ASN A 1090 -23.42 -16.69 -22.41
N PHE A 1091 -23.95 -16.42 -23.61
CA PHE A 1091 -23.33 -16.71 -24.89
C PHE A 1091 -23.15 -15.41 -25.67
N GLY A 1092 -21.91 -14.95 -25.74
CA GLY A 1092 -21.51 -13.69 -26.35
C GLY A 1092 -20.80 -13.88 -27.69
N ALA A 1093 -20.90 -12.88 -28.57
CA ALA A 1093 -19.92 -12.63 -29.60
C ALA A 1093 -19.54 -11.14 -29.66
N LEU A 1094 -18.25 -10.85 -29.52
CA LEU A 1094 -17.76 -9.48 -29.33
C LEU A 1094 -17.68 -8.68 -30.63
N GLY A 1095 -17.23 -9.31 -31.73
CA GLY A 1095 -16.79 -8.56 -32.91
C GLY A 1095 -15.51 -7.76 -32.63
N ALA A 1096 -15.08 -6.99 -33.61
CA ALA A 1096 -13.96 -6.08 -33.46
C ALA A 1096 -13.98 -4.96 -34.52
N GLU A 1097 -13.60 -3.77 -34.10
CA GLU A 1097 -13.33 -2.63 -34.97
C GLU A 1097 -11.83 -2.29 -34.95
N ASP A 1098 -11.37 -1.65 -36.01
CA ASP A 1098 -10.00 -1.15 -36.06
C ASP A 1098 -9.86 0.09 -35.14
N ASP A 1099 -8.86 0.07 -34.26
CA ASP A 1099 -8.66 1.08 -33.21
C ASP A 1099 -8.48 2.52 -33.75
N PHE A 1100 -8.10 2.68 -35.02
CA PHE A 1100 -7.76 3.98 -35.62
C PHE A 1100 -8.73 4.44 -36.69
N THR A 1101 -9.25 3.51 -37.49
CA THR A 1101 -10.22 3.82 -38.55
C THR A 1101 -11.67 3.68 -38.09
N HIS A 1102 -11.92 3.00 -36.97
CA HIS A 1102 -13.24 2.64 -36.46
C HIS A 1102 -14.10 1.87 -37.48
N LEU A 1103 -13.44 1.22 -38.45
CA LEU A 1103 -14.09 0.34 -39.40
C LEU A 1103 -14.19 -1.06 -38.80
N ILE A 1104 -15.31 -1.71 -39.05
CA ILE A 1104 -15.50 -3.10 -38.66
C ILE A 1104 -14.44 -4.01 -39.30
N THR A 1105 -13.73 -4.76 -38.46
CA THR A 1105 -12.75 -5.77 -38.88
C THR A 1105 -13.33 -7.17 -38.78
N VAL A 1106 -14.15 -7.42 -37.76
CA VAL A 1106 -14.83 -8.70 -37.50
C VAL A 1106 -16.21 -8.41 -36.95
N ARG A 1107 -17.23 -9.14 -37.44
CA ARG A 1107 -18.58 -9.11 -36.89
C ARG A 1107 -18.77 -10.19 -35.82
N GLY A 1108 -19.32 -9.80 -34.67
CA GLY A 1108 -19.64 -10.66 -33.55
C GLY A 1108 -20.95 -11.43 -33.76
N ASP A 1109 -20.92 -12.55 -34.48
CA ASP A 1109 -22.13 -13.36 -34.69
C ASP A 1109 -22.26 -14.51 -33.67
N VAL A 1110 -23.46 -14.67 -33.11
CA VAL A 1110 -23.87 -15.82 -32.30
C VAL A 1110 -24.89 -16.66 -33.06
N VAL A 1111 -24.63 -17.98 -33.21
CA VAL A 1111 -25.53 -18.89 -33.94
C VAL A 1111 -25.86 -20.13 -33.12
N MET A 1112 -27.14 -20.30 -32.78
CA MET A 1112 -27.68 -21.55 -32.23
C MET A 1112 -28.31 -22.39 -33.35
N GLY A 1113 -27.71 -23.54 -33.64
CA GLY A 1113 -28.10 -24.43 -34.72
C GLY A 1113 -29.47 -25.10 -34.55
N ALA A 1114 -30.04 -25.55 -35.67
CA ALA A 1114 -31.35 -26.18 -35.67
C ALA A 1114 -31.35 -27.48 -34.84
N GLY A 1115 -32.40 -27.68 -34.04
CA GLY A 1115 -32.52 -28.85 -33.16
C GLY A 1115 -31.61 -28.84 -31.94
N ALA A 1116 -30.80 -27.80 -31.73
CA ALA A 1116 -30.12 -27.61 -30.45
C ALA A 1116 -31.13 -27.29 -29.34
N VAL A 1117 -30.85 -27.73 -28.11
CA VAL A 1117 -31.72 -27.56 -26.94
C VAL A 1117 -30.90 -27.12 -25.73
N ILE A 1118 -31.34 -26.07 -25.03
CA ILE A 1118 -30.78 -25.64 -23.74
C ILE A 1118 -31.85 -25.76 -22.67
N LYS A 1119 -31.52 -26.39 -21.54
CA LYS A 1119 -32.39 -26.53 -20.37
C LYS A 1119 -31.68 -26.00 -19.11
N ALA A 1120 -31.94 -24.76 -18.72
CA ALA A 1120 -31.28 -24.13 -17.58
C ALA A 1120 -31.85 -24.53 -16.20
N GLY A 1121 -32.95 -25.31 -16.18
CA GLY A 1121 -33.66 -25.63 -14.94
C GLY A 1121 -34.43 -24.44 -14.37
N PRO A 1122 -35.12 -24.64 -13.22
CA PRO A 1122 -35.97 -23.62 -12.63
C PRO A 1122 -35.20 -22.36 -12.21
N GLN A 1123 -35.78 -21.19 -12.48
CA GLN A 1123 -35.18 -19.86 -12.22
C GLN A 1123 -33.84 -19.60 -12.94
N GLY A 1124 -33.43 -20.47 -13.86
CA GLY A 1124 -32.21 -20.29 -14.63
C GLY A 1124 -32.26 -19.09 -15.58
N SER A 1125 -31.11 -18.62 -16.01
CA SER A 1125 -30.98 -17.50 -16.96
C SER A 1125 -30.16 -17.94 -18.17
N VAL A 1126 -30.65 -17.65 -19.37
CA VAL A 1126 -29.92 -17.89 -20.63
C VAL A 1126 -29.90 -16.61 -21.45
N ASN A 1127 -28.71 -16.09 -21.73
CA ASN A 1127 -28.51 -14.83 -22.43
C ASN A 1127 -27.69 -15.05 -23.69
N PHE A 1128 -28.12 -14.45 -24.80
CA PHE A 1128 -27.39 -14.38 -26.04
C PHE A 1128 -27.14 -12.91 -26.38
N HIS A 1129 -25.90 -12.56 -26.69
CA HIS A 1129 -25.55 -11.20 -27.09
C HIS A 1129 -24.49 -11.18 -28.18
N GLY A 1130 -24.65 -10.30 -29.17
CA GLY A 1130 -23.61 -9.99 -30.14
C GLY A 1130 -24.10 -8.97 -31.15
N ASP A 1131 -23.27 -8.71 -32.16
CA ASP A 1131 -23.63 -7.89 -33.31
C ASP A 1131 -24.85 -8.47 -34.02
N THR A 1132 -24.81 -9.78 -34.29
CA THR A 1132 -25.98 -10.52 -34.79
C THR A 1132 -26.20 -11.81 -34.00
N VAL A 1133 -27.47 -12.13 -33.73
CA VAL A 1133 -27.87 -13.33 -32.98
C VAL A 1133 -28.90 -14.14 -33.77
N THR A 1134 -28.57 -15.38 -34.07
CA THR A 1134 -29.44 -16.33 -34.79
C THR A 1134 -29.82 -17.50 -33.90
N ILE A 1135 -31.12 -17.69 -33.64
CA ILE A 1135 -31.65 -18.78 -32.81
C ILE A 1135 -32.53 -19.71 -33.65
N LEU A 1136 -32.06 -20.92 -33.92
CA LEU A 1136 -32.78 -21.96 -34.67
C LEU A 1136 -33.24 -23.14 -33.80
N GLY A 1137 -32.84 -23.16 -32.53
CA GLY A 1137 -33.10 -24.23 -31.55
C GLY A 1137 -34.09 -23.82 -30.44
N SER A 1138 -34.17 -24.63 -29.40
CA SER A 1138 -35.10 -24.42 -28.27
C SER A 1138 -34.37 -24.10 -26.97
N VAL A 1139 -34.90 -23.17 -26.18
CA VAL A 1139 -34.33 -22.75 -24.89
C VAL A 1139 -35.43 -22.82 -23.83
N TYR A 1140 -35.15 -23.51 -22.73
CA TYR A 1140 -36.08 -23.71 -21.61
C TYR A 1140 -35.44 -23.22 -20.31
N ALA A 1141 -36.04 -22.20 -19.70
CA ALA A 1141 -35.63 -21.63 -18.42
C ALA A 1141 -36.87 -21.36 -17.53
N PRO A 1142 -37.52 -22.41 -16.99
CA PRO A 1142 -38.81 -22.29 -16.31
C PRO A 1142 -38.81 -21.28 -15.16
N GLY A 1143 -39.73 -20.31 -15.19
CA GLY A 1143 -39.81 -19.22 -14.20
C GLY A 1143 -38.56 -18.33 -14.11
N GLY A 1144 -37.66 -18.41 -15.08
CA GLY A 1144 -36.38 -17.72 -15.13
C GLY A 1144 -36.32 -16.61 -16.18
N PHE A 1145 -35.17 -16.46 -16.85
CA PHE A 1145 -34.93 -15.40 -17.83
C PHE A 1145 -34.31 -15.91 -19.13
N ILE A 1146 -34.82 -15.45 -20.27
CA ILE A 1146 -34.17 -15.62 -21.58
C ILE A 1146 -33.95 -14.24 -22.20
N GLY A 1147 -32.69 -13.87 -22.42
CA GLY A 1147 -32.29 -12.63 -23.08
C GLY A 1147 -31.69 -12.89 -24.47
N ILE A 1148 -32.11 -12.14 -25.49
CA ILE A 1148 -31.52 -12.17 -26.84
C ILE A 1148 -31.29 -10.73 -27.29
N THR A 1149 -30.04 -10.34 -27.46
CA THR A 1149 -29.67 -8.95 -27.78
C THR A 1149 -28.75 -8.91 -28.99
N GLY A 1150 -29.27 -8.43 -30.12
CA GLY A 1150 -28.48 -8.01 -31.27
C GLY A 1150 -28.10 -6.52 -31.17
N ALA A 1151 -27.23 -6.05 -32.05
CA ALA A 1151 -26.94 -4.62 -32.16
C ALA A 1151 -28.19 -3.83 -32.62
N ASP A 1152 -28.25 -2.55 -32.25
CA ASP A 1152 -29.35 -1.65 -32.63
C ASP A 1152 -29.31 -1.29 -34.12
N HIS A 1153 -28.13 -1.33 -34.74
CA HIS A 1153 -27.91 -1.18 -36.17
C HIS A 1153 -27.11 -2.38 -36.71
N PHE A 1154 -27.28 -2.70 -38.01
CA PHE A 1154 -26.50 -3.78 -38.60
C PHE A 1154 -25.04 -3.35 -38.83
N PRO A 1155 -24.05 -4.11 -38.34
CA PRO A 1155 -22.64 -3.78 -38.54
C PRO A 1155 -22.25 -4.01 -40.01
N SER A 1156 -21.88 -2.93 -40.70
CA SER A 1156 -21.56 -2.92 -42.12
C SER A 1156 -20.40 -1.96 -42.42
N LEU A 1157 -19.68 -2.19 -43.52
CA LEU A 1157 -18.73 -1.22 -44.07
C LEU A 1157 -19.43 -0.08 -44.83
N ASP A 1158 -20.73 -0.23 -45.14
CA ASP A 1158 -21.55 0.83 -45.72
C ASP A 1158 -22.00 1.82 -44.63
N PRO A 1159 -21.54 3.09 -44.67
CA PRO A 1159 -21.92 4.10 -43.69
C PRO A 1159 -23.37 4.60 -43.84
N ASN A 1160 -24.09 4.24 -44.92
CA ASN A 1160 -25.49 4.62 -45.15
C ASN A 1160 -26.32 3.43 -45.65
N PRO A 1161 -26.55 2.40 -44.82
CA PRO A 1161 -27.35 1.25 -45.22
C PRO A 1161 -28.76 1.70 -45.64
N THR A 1162 -29.20 1.27 -46.83
CA THR A 1162 -30.49 1.67 -47.41
C THR A 1162 -31.70 0.91 -46.85
N ALA A 1163 -31.46 -0.07 -45.97
CA ALA A 1163 -32.50 -0.85 -45.29
C ALA A 1163 -31.99 -1.36 -43.92
N ALA A 1164 -32.89 -1.42 -42.93
CA ALA A 1164 -32.62 -2.07 -41.65
C ALA A 1164 -32.47 -3.59 -41.87
N LEU A 1165 -31.26 -4.11 -41.64
CA LEU A 1165 -30.97 -5.54 -41.73
C LEU A 1165 -31.17 -6.20 -40.36
N ALA A 1166 -31.59 -7.47 -40.37
CA ALA A 1166 -31.86 -8.21 -39.14
C ALA A 1166 -30.57 -8.43 -38.33
N THR A 1167 -30.57 -7.99 -37.07
CA THR A 1167 -29.53 -8.29 -36.07
C THR A 1167 -29.99 -9.38 -35.12
N VAL A 1168 -31.29 -9.67 -35.05
CA VAL A 1168 -31.83 -10.85 -34.36
C VAL A 1168 -32.70 -11.67 -35.29
N TYR A 1169 -32.38 -12.95 -35.47
CA TYR A 1169 -33.16 -13.88 -36.28
C TYR A 1169 -33.61 -15.10 -35.47
N ILE A 1170 -34.92 -15.31 -35.36
CA ILE A 1170 -35.54 -16.43 -34.66
C ILE A 1170 -36.22 -17.34 -35.69
N GLY A 1171 -35.70 -18.56 -35.82
CA GLY A 1171 -36.13 -19.52 -36.83
C GLY A 1171 -37.51 -20.15 -36.57
N PRO A 1172 -38.10 -20.81 -37.57
CA PRO A 1172 -39.49 -21.28 -37.54
C PRO A 1172 -39.72 -22.51 -36.65
N ARG A 1173 -38.65 -23.08 -36.09
CA ARG A 1173 -38.69 -24.18 -35.12
C ARG A 1173 -38.13 -23.78 -33.75
N ALA A 1174 -37.83 -22.50 -33.55
CA ALA A 1174 -37.34 -22.01 -32.29
C ALA A 1174 -38.45 -22.00 -31.24
N HIS A 1175 -38.14 -22.49 -30.04
CA HIS A 1175 -39.08 -22.52 -28.93
C HIS A 1175 -38.39 -21.99 -27.68
N LEU A 1176 -38.71 -20.76 -27.30
CA LEU A 1176 -38.17 -20.07 -26.14
C LEU A 1176 -39.23 -20.12 -25.04
N SER A 1177 -39.00 -20.84 -23.96
CA SER A 1177 -39.98 -20.99 -22.89
C SER A 1177 -39.37 -20.68 -21.53
N THR A 1178 -40.03 -19.76 -20.82
CA THR A 1178 -39.83 -19.52 -19.39
C THR A 1178 -41.08 -19.87 -18.59
N ALA A 1179 -41.93 -20.76 -19.13
CA ALA A 1179 -43.17 -21.16 -18.48
C ALA A 1179 -42.95 -21.60 -17.03
N GLY A 1180 -43.93 -21.31 -16.17
CA GLY A 1180 -43.88 -21.65 -14.75
C GLY A 1180 -43.68 -23.14 -14.53
N THR A 1181 -43.05 -23.50 -13.41
CA THR A 1181 -42.88 -24.90 -13.01
C THR A 1181 -43.06 -25.09 -11.50
N VAL A 1182 -43.31 -26.34 -11.10
CA VAL A 1182 -43.39 -26.74 -9.69
C VAL A 1182 -42.04 -27.30 -9.25
N VAL A 1183 -41.44 -26.68 -8.24
CA VAL A 1183 -40.14 -27.08 -7.70
C VAL A 1183 -40.33 -27.63 -6.29
N LEU A 1184 -40.08 -28.92 -6.11
CA LEU A 1184 -40.21 -29.58 -4.81
C LEU A 1184 -38.89 -29.61 -4.05
N THR A 1185 -38.95 -29.28 -2.76
CA THR A 1185 -37.83 -29.44 -1.83
C THR A 1185 -37.99 -30.74 -1.03
N PRO A 1186 -36.91 -31.49 -0.78
CA PRO A 1186 -36.97 -32.68 0.07
C PRO A 1186 -37.42 -32.33 1.50
N ASP A 1187 -38.36 -33.12 2.02
CA ASP A 1187 -38.86 -33.02 3.39
C ASP A 1187 -38.69 -34.35 4.12
N ALA A 1188 -38.24 -34.31 5.39
CA ALA A 1188 -37.98 -35.51 6.19
C ALA A 1188 -39.25 -36.33 6.51
N TYR A 1189 -40.44 -35.75 6.35
CA TYR A 1189 -41.73 -36.39 6.58
C TYR A 1189 -42.47 -36.74 5.28
N GLY A 1190 -41.83 -36.56 4.11
CA GLY A 1190 -42.40 -36.89 2.81
C GLY A 1190 -43.52 -35.96 2.33
N ARG A 1191 -43.63 -34.76 2.90
CA ARG A 1191 -44.59 -33.73 2.48
C ARG A 1191 -44.15 -33.06 1.18
N ARG A 1192 -45.11 -32.48 0.45
CA ARG A 1192 -44.88 -31.68 -0.77
C ARG A 1192 -44.56 -30.24 -0.41
N THR A 1193 -43.33 -30.01 0.05
CA THR A 1193 -42.81 -28.66 0.28
C THR A 1193 -42.10 -28.15 -0.97
N GLY A 1194 -42.11 -26.83 -1.17
CA GLY A 1194 -41.47 -26.23 -2.35
C GLY A 1194 -42.11 -24.92 -2.79
N TYR A 1195 -42.02 -24.67 -4.10
CA TYR A 1195 -42.47 -23.45 -4.77
C TYR A 1195 -43.26 -23.77 -6.05
N VAL A 1196 -44.28 -22.96 -6.34
CA VAL A 1196 -44.90 -22.90 -7.66
C VAL A 1196 -44.44 -21.60 -8.31
N LEU A 1197 -43.52 -21.72 -9.27
CA LEU A 1197 -42.90 -20.56 -9.90
C LEU A 1197 -43.82 -19.97 -10.98
N PRO A 1198 -44.01 -18.64 -11.03
CA PRO A 1198 -44.68 -17.98 -12.15
C PRO A 1198 -43.90 -18.15 -13.45
N GLY A 1199 -44.55 -17.84 -14.57
CA GLY A 1199 -43.84 -17.66 -15.84
C GLY A 1199 -42.77 -16.57 -15.70
N GLY A 1200 -41.62 -16.80 -16.34
CA GLY A 1200 -40.46 -15.92 -16.29
C GLY A 1200 -40.50 -14.80 -17.33
N THR A 1201 -39.33 -14.32 -17.74
CA THR A 1201 -39.22 -13.21 -18.70
C THR A 1201 -38.43 -13.61 -19.94
N ILE A 1202 -38.97 -13.29 -21.11
CA ILE A 1202 -38.26 -13.35 -22.40
C ILE A 1202 -38.06 -11.93 -22.90
N SER A 1203 -36.81 -11.51 -23.07
CA SER A 1203 -36.44 -10.19 -23.60
C SER A 1203 -35.68 -10.34 -24.91
N VAL A 1204 -36.14 -9.66 -25.96
CA VAL A 1204 -35.50 -9.65 -27.28
C VAL A 1204 -35.29 -8.21 -27.72
N SER A 1205 -34.06 -7.85 -28.07
CA SER A 1205 -33.69 -6.49 -28.52
C SER A 1205 -32.84 -6.47 -29.79
N GLY A 1206 -33.09 -5.51 -30.68
CA GLY A 1206 -32.39 -5.30 -31.95
C GLY A 1206 -33.33 -5.22 -33.16
N ASN A 1207 -32.83 -5.47 -34.37
CA ASN A 1207 -33.63 -5.59 -35.59
C ASN A 1207 -34.17 -7.02 -35.70
N ILE A 1208 -35.37 -7.24 -35.15
CA ILE A 1208 -35.92 -8.57 -34.87
C ILE A 1208 -36.69 -9.12 -36.08
N VAL A 1209 -36.29 -10.31 -36.52
CA VAL A 1209 -37.05 -11.16 -37.44
C VAL A 1209 -37.38 -12.48 -36.75
N ALA A 1210 -38.67 -12.75 -36.54
CA ALA A 1210 -39.16 -14.03 -36.06
C ALA A 1210 -40.01 -14.72 -37.14
N GLU A 1211 -39.60 -15.90 -37.59
CA GLU A 1211 -40.30 -16.62 -38.64
C GLU A 1211 -41.56 -17.34 -38.15
N ARG A 1212 -42.48 -17.59 -39.08
CA ARG A 1212 -43.72 -18.33 -38.80
C ARG A 1212 -43.40 -19.72 -38.21
N GLY A 1213 -43.78 -19.91 -36.95
CA GLY A 1213 -43.55 -21.15 -36.20
C GLY A 1213 -42.64 -20.98 -34.98
N ALA A 1214 -41.95 -19.84 -34.86
CA ALA A 1214 -41.26 -19.46 -33.63
C ALA A 1214 -42.27 -19.27 -32.47
N VAL A 1215 -41.95 -19.81 -31.29
CA VAL A 1215 -42.80 -19.74 -30.09
C VAL A 1215 -42.04 -19.08 -28.94
N LEU A 1216 -42.67 -18.09 -28.32
CA LEU A 1216 -42.22 -17.47 -27.06
C LEU A 1216 -43.29 -17.77 -26.01
N ASP A 1217 -42.95 -18.56 -25.01
CA ASP A 1217 -43.86 -19.08 -24.01
C ASP A 1217 -43.48 -18.61 -22.60
N VAL A 1218 -44.37 -17.85 -21.97
CA VAL A 1218 -44.24 -17.34 -20.60
C VAL A 1218 -45.44 -17.76 -19.75
N SER A 1219 -46.09 -18.87 -20.08
CA SER A 1219 -47.30 -19.33 -19.38
C SER A 1219 -47.06 -19.57 -17.87
N GLY A 1220 -48.10 -19.37 -17.06
CA GLY A 1220 -48.09 -19.77 -15.64
C GLY A 1220 -48.25 -21.29 -15.49
N THR A 1221 -48.23 -21.77 -14.25
CA THR A 1221 -48.34 -23.20 -13.92
C THR A 1221 -49.23 -23.41 -12.71
N SER A 1222 -49.57 -24.67 -12.43
CA SER A 1222 -50.34 -25.07 -11.25
C SER A 1222 -49.65 -26.24 -10.55
N GLY A 1223 -49.55 -26.19 -9.22
CA GLY A 1223 -48.90 -27.23 -8.42
C GLY A 1223 -49.61 -27.50 -7.10
N GLU A 1224 -49.52 -28.73 -6.59
CA GLU A 1224 -50.05 -29.09 -5.27
C GLU A 1224 -48.93 -29.04 -4.21
N LEU A 1225 -49.02 -28.09 -3.27
CA LEU A 1225 -48.12 -27.99 -2.10
C LEU A 1225 -48.88 -28.28 -0.79
N ASP A 1226 -48.15 -28.80 0.20
CA ASP A 1226 -48.67 -29.00 1.56
C ASP A 1226 -48.46 -27.72 2.39
N LEU A 1227 -49.54 -27.11 2.88
CA LEU A 1227 -49.50 -25.86 3.67
C LEU A 1227 -49.86 -26.07 5.14
N ASN A 1228 -49.38 -25.19 6.02
CA ASN A 1228 -49.84 -25.15 7.41
C ASN A 1228 -51.31 -24.70 7.46
N PRO A 1229 -52.23 -25.41 8.15
CA PRO A 1229 -53.63 -25.00 8.30
C PRO A 1229 -53.82 -23.57 8.80
N ALA A 1230 -52.89 -23.06 9.63
CA ALA A 1230 -52.93 -21.69 10.14
C ALA A 1230 -52.68 -20.61 9.06
N LEU A 1231 -51.92 -20.93 7.99
CA LEU A 1231 -51.67 -20.03 6.87
C LEU A 1231 -52.87 -19.89 5.92
N LEU A 1232 -53.82 -20.82 6.01
CA LEU A 1232 -55.07 -20.80 5.25
C LEU A 1232 -56.20 -20.05 6.00
N ALA A 1233 -55.93 -19.56 7.23
CA ALA A 1233 -56.89 -18.86 8.10
C ALA A 1233 -58.24 -19.59 8.25
N LEU A 1234 -58.20 -20.93 8.36
CA LEU A 1234 -59.37 -21.78 8.48
C LEU A 1234 -59.80 -21.92 9.95
N THR A 1235 -61.09 -21.73 10.21
CA THR A 1235 -61.74 -22.11 11.49
C THR A 1235 -61.75 -23.64 11.65
N THR A 1236 -62.06 -24.14 12.86
CA THR A 1236 -62.22 -25.59 13.14
C THR A 1236 -63.31 -26.28 12.32
N THR A 1237 -64.14 -25.51 11.59
CA THR A 1237 -65.18 -25.97 10.67
C THR A 1237 -64.81 -25.81 9.19
N GLY A 1238 -63.63 -25.26 8.86
CA GLY A 1238 -63.16 -25.11 7.48
C GLY A 1238 -63.56 -23.81 6.78
N ASP A 1239 -64.06 -22.81 7.51
CA ASP A 1239 -64.43 -21.49 6.95
C ASP A 1239 -63.36 -20.42 7.22
N TYR A 1240 -63.17 -19.48 6.29
CA TYR A 1240 -62.13 -18.43 6.31
C TYR A 1240 -62.44 -17.26 7.26
N LEU A 1241 -61.43 -16.72 7.94
CA LEU A 1241 -61.59 -15.68 8.98
C LEU A 1241 -61.67 -14.22 8.49
N ASP A 1242 -61.16 -13.84 7.31
CA ASP A 1242 -61.20 -12.41 6.86
C ASP A 1242 -61.49 -12.13 5.37
N GLY A 1243 -61.70 -13.16 4.54
CA GLY A 1243 -62.03 -12.97 3.12
C GLY A 1243 -60.88 -12.51 2.21
N SER A 1244 -59.65 -12.34 2.73
CA SER A 1244 -58.46 -12.04 1.93
C SER A 1244 -57.46 -13.20 1.98
N ILE A 1245 -57.32 -13.88 0.85
CA ILE A 1245 -56.34 -14.95 0.69
C ILE A 1245 -55.00 -14.31 0.24
N ARG A 1246 -53.98 -14.38 1.10
CA ARG A 1246 -52.58 -14.32 0.65
C ARG A 1246 -51.99 -15.71 0.77
N VAL A 1247 -52.21 -16.57 -0.22
CA VAL A 1247 -51.45 -17.83 -0.30
C VAL A 1247 -49.99 -17.46 -0.60
N PRO A 1248 -49.02 -17.80 0.26
CA PRO A 1248 -47.62 -17.59 -0.07
C PRO A 1248 -47.23 -18.48 -1.26
N TYR A 1249 -46.40 -17.97 -2.18
CA TYR A 1249 -45.82 -18.73 -3.31
C TYR A 1249 -44.90 -19.90 -2.88
N SER A 1250 -44.74 -20.08 -1.58
CA SER A 1250 -43.97 -21.15 -0.95
C SER A 1250 -44.84 -21.89 0.05
N SER A 1251 -44.51 -23.14 0.32
CA SER A 1251 -45.32 -24.00 1.21
C SER A 1251 -45.52 -23.46 2.66
N GLY A 1252 -44.81 -22.40 3.07
CA GLY A 1252 -44.95 -21.76 4.39
C GLY A 1252 -44.62 -22.67 5.61
N LEU A 1253 -44.28 -23.94 5.38
CA LEU A 1253 -43.84 -24.91 6.36
C LEU A 1253 -42.33 -24.73 6.62
N THR A 1254 -41.95 -23.62 7.23
CA THR A 1254 -40.56 -23.32 7.64
C THR A 1254 -40.34 -23.36 9.16
N THR A 1255 -41.37 -23.70 9.95
CA THR A 1255 -41.32 -23.68 11.43
C THR A 1255 -40.93 -25.03 12.06
N PRO A 1256 -40.21 -25.04 13.20
CA PRO A 1256 -39.92 -26.26 13.94
C PRO A 1256 -41.17 -26.91 14.52
N VAL A 1257 -41.11 -28.24 14.64
CA VAL A 1257 -42.23 -29.18 14.75
C VAL A 1257 -43.08 -29.02 16.01
N TYR A 1258 -44.34 -28.60 15.84
CA TYR A 1258 -45.47 -29.05 16.65
C TYR A 1258 -46.70 -29.25 15.76
N GLY A 1259 -46.70 -30.31 14.94
CA GLY A 1259 -47.91 -30.81 14.27
C GLY A 1259 -47.66 -31.47 12.91
N THR A 1260 -48.20 -32.67 12.72
CA THR A 1260 -48.29 -33.40 11.43
C THR A 1260 -49.44 -32.89 10.54
N ALA A 1261 -50.09 -31.78 10.89
CA ALA A 1261 -51.22 -31.26 10.15
C ALA A 1261 -50.73 -30.42 8.96
N SER A 1262 -50.90 -30.94 7.75
CA SER A 1262 -50.77 -30.20 6.51
C SER A 1262 -52.03 -30.36 5.66
N VAL A 1263 -52.38 -29.32 4.91
CA VAL A 1263 -53.47 -29.38 3.93
C VAL A 1263 -52.84 -29.32 2.55
N ARG A 1264 -53.19 -30.28 1.69
CA ARG A 1264 -52.82 -30.24 0.28
C ARG A 1264 -53.61 -29.14 -0.41
N THR A 1265 -52.91 -28.20 -1.02
CA THR A 1265 -53.51 -27.04 -1.67
C THR A 1265 -52.95 -26.90 -3.08
N THR A 1266 -53.83 -26.78 -4.06
CA THR A 1266 -53.45 -26.38 -5.42
C THR A 1266 -53.15 -24.89 -5.43
N ILE A 1267 -51.98 -24.53 -5.93
CA ILE A 1267 -51.50 -23.16 -6.06
C ILE A 1267 -51.28 -22.91 -7.55
N ASP A 1268 -51.91 -21.85 -8.04
CA ASP A 1268 -51.75 -21.37 -9.41
C ASP A 1268 -50.77 -20.19 -9.40
N SER A 1269 -49.88 -20.14 -10.39
CA SER A 1269 -48.95 -19.03 -10.58
C SER A 1269 -49.39 -18.15 -11.75
N SER A 1270 -48.99 -16.88 -11.70
CA SER A 1270 -49.16 -15.96 -12.83
C SER A 1270 -48.30 -16.37 -14.03
N GLY A 1271 -48.70 -15.91 -15.22
CA GLY A 1271 -47.82 -15.89 -16.38
C GLY A 1271 -46.71 -14.84 -16.22
N GLY A 1272 -45.74 -14.91 -17.12
CA GLY A 1272 -44.57 -14.06 -17.17
C GLY A 1272 -44.68 -12.93 -18.19
N THR A 1273 -43.52 -12.40 -18.61
CA THR A 1273 -43.45 -11.19 -19.45
C THR A 1273 -42.63 -11.43 -20.71
N ILE A 1274 -43.13 -10.94 -21.86
CA ILE A 1274 -42.37 -10.85 -23.11
C ILE A 1274 -42.07 -9.38 -23.37
N ILE A 1275 -40.79 -9.05 -23.56
CA ILE A 1275 -40.31 -7.70 -23.87
C ILE A 1275 -39.66 -7.76 -25.25
N LEU A 1276 -40.17 -6.96 -26.19
CA LEU A 1276 -39.59 -6.79 -27.53
C LEU A 1276 -39.20 -5.33 -27.68
N GLN A 1277 -37.91 -5.07 -27.90
CA GLN A 1277 -37.36 -3.74 -28.10
C GLN A 1277 -36.74 -3.67 -29.49
N GLY A 1278 -37.38 -2.94 -30.40
CA GLY A 1278 -36.84 -2.74 -31.74
C GLY A 1278 -35.59 -1.84 -31.69
N GLY A 1279 -34.64 -2.12 -32.57
CA GLY A 1279 -33.56 -1.22 -32.95
C GLY A 1279 -34.04 -0.17 -33.96
N GLU A 1280 -33.27 0.01 -35.03
CA GLU A 1280 -33.54 0.91 -36.17
C GLU A 1280 -34.92 0.75 -36.86
#